data_AF-A0A1B1UCI3-F1
#
_entry.id   AF-A0A1B1UCI3-F1
#
_cell.length_a   1.000
_cell.length_b   1.000
_cell.length_c   1.000
_cell.angle_alpha   90.00
_cell.angle_beta   90.00
_cell.angle_gamma   90.00
#
_symmetry.space_group_name_H-M   'P 1'
#
loop_
_entity.id
_entity.type
_entity.pdbx_description
1 polymer ?
#
loop_
_entity_poly.entity_id
_entity_poly.type
_entity_poly.pdbx_seq_one_letter_code
_entity_poly.pdbx_strand_id
1 'polypeptide(L)'
;MQIDIQSKSRSLLGVTDLTLAAKIKPGLIPALDSRSYESRLRLLLRTLNLLRVSSLEAEPTSLIADAVDRIRAIHSFRLAIVGEDPPKRLLLSVAFDGGWEPYMRRIWRDLGPLLDVIFCNCEGYLDAHSHDFPAYAGWVRSAQVTTEFFYNASALTVNDLHYLRQERQGWHDAGRRGLLEEALSALTRLYRLTDMHLQLASANDGDSLLRAARHLLRDPARTLIEKARQSELDATLQAALTWFDRYEAGFLKQALPALTALYRLSDMYPPLADVPDGDFLLRAAGHLLGEELAQCIGKARQKELNPTERAALTWFANYKAKALDGRATTAKWDPLKVQGGIIEAYTGATHACLLLVSLKDSAAACDMLEYLKPDIQHTSATALEAATAKPFVNVGFTVQGLTIAGVPNGTLDLLPYEFREGMAARASILGDVRHNHPINWSLPERNWPEPPQHERERVELSSVHAIVMYTCKGPADEWQDMASDKHPLRGAVLQFNEKLSGKGVQILSVQSMRRLVGSGSEPPRDHFDFVDGISQPWLEPPQKPARSNEVMTGDVGYKNIPRDRPTRDKVVTGDLLLGYENSFGDPPLTGKLWDDSTFLVVRKLEQDVDALHTVLKESGDVEGTKAKFMGRTGDGEVLIEDETINRRGNDFDYSKDAEGKACPFQSHIRRANPRGTRDDIRTVPRIMRRGMSYGLPYREKPNAKRGLFFMAYNASIAEQYEVIQAWLSGSNSSDQNTYSALRDPFVGVPLDGDPHTFVLHGAEPVKLPLDRPIVTMKWGLYAFVPSIKAIDELTELAKAAAKIESIKDKDNPKKKDQRAAELAVHVQKGAAVIAKLRRTEQQLGFDSAADQWKIALEDINARMFGISQAVWAAIRELHGGVLRTPYGVLVCKKDLVTEVFNNGGRGDPRYTVTGYAERMRASFGEIYLGKDDDRLSTSKYRAEACPANKAIMAVSREAAFTSSFKHTQEALRSLVPDDGEKRLQVKDIVDDTLAGISKEWFGLPDGEHVACGGWHWRSDKPTCPGHFHSPSRYMFQPNPGLEATKVGQQHGKDLFNAVGKLIEAQRKAERNLGTLGNALFDAYSNDQAQLTSEKNAQLTSTLIGVMMGFLPTVDGNIRGALFEWISDRSLWDHQLAYLADKNQDRFVKACMVLMGPLTKTLLLRPVPELVWRTALERHFLGPVEVRPGDKIAVSIVSATQECRLNDDNDGLYLLFGGNRREKGHPTHACPGYEMAIGVMLGMLAGLLEWARLRPTMSPMELNVSRR
;
A
#
# COMPACT_ATOMS: atom_id res chain seq x y z
N MET A 1 12.66 -34.43 -12.62
CA MET A 1 12.96 -33.03 -12.25
C MET A 1 12.21 -32.73 -10.98
N GLN A 2 12.83 -32.12 -9.96
CA GLN A 2 12.03 -31.38 -8.98
C GLN A 2 11.34 -30.26 -9.75
N ILE A 3 10.02 -30.21 -9.69
CA ILE A 3 9.33 -28.94 -9.91
C ILE A 3 9.66 -28.14 -8.65
N ASP A 4 10.65 -27.27 -8.79
CA ASP A 4 11.07 -26.35 -7.74
C ASP A 4 9.89 -25.38 -7.55
N ILE A 5 8.99 -25.72 -6.62
CA ILE A 5 7.90 -24.85 -6.18
C ILE A 5 8.57 -23.76 -5.36
N GLN A 6 9.21 -22.82 -6.06
CA GLN A 6 9.96 -21.75 -5.44
C GLN A 6 8.97 -20.92 -4.63
N SER A 7 9.10 -21.00 -3.30
CA SER A 7 8.49 -19.97 -2.50
C SER A 7 9.09 -18.64 -2.89
N LYS A 8 8.21 -17.69 -3.23
CA LYS A 8 8.64 -16.33 -3.50
C LYS A 8 9.11 -15.62 -2.22
N SER A 9 8.68 -16.10 -1.06
CA SER A 9 9.08 -15.62 0.27
C SER A 9 10.08 -16.59 0.91
N ARG A 10 10.89 -16.06 1.82
CA ARG A 10 11.72 -16.84 2.75
C ARG A 10 11.33 -16.48 4.17
N SER A 11 11.47 -17.45 5.09
CA SER A 11 11.15 -17.27 6.50
C SER A 11 12.31 -17.75 7.37
N LEU A 12 12.66 -16.98 8.40
CA LEU A 12 13.74 -17.29 9.33
C LEU A 12 13.44 -16.76 10.74
N LEU A 13 13.49 -17.66 11.72
CA LEU A 13 13.19 -17.40 13.14
C LEU A 13 11.80 -16.78 13.38
N GLY A 14 10.82 -17.16 12.58
CA GLY A 14 9.42 -16.71 12.71
C GLY A 14 9.09 -15.43 11.94
N VAL A 15 10.10 -14.80 11.34
CA VAL A 15 9.95 -13.62 10.46
C VAL A 15 9.94 -14.07 9.00
N THR A 16 9.00 -13.54 8.21
CA THR A 16 8.82 -13.82 6.77
C THR A 16 9.12 -12.55 5.96
N ASP A 17 9.70 -12.70 4.77
CA ASP A 17 9.87 -11.60 3.81
C ASP A 17 8.74 -11.52 2.77
N LEU A 18 8.48 -10.31 2.27
CA LEU A 18 7.67 -10.05 1.10
C LEU A 18 8.38 -9.06 0.18
N THR A 19 8.70 -9.49 -1.04
CA THR A 19 9.24 -8.62 -2.10
C THR A 19 8.29 -8.58 -3.31
N LEU A 20 7.76 -7.40 -3.64
CA LEU A 20 6.92 -7.15 -4.83
C LEU A 20 7.68 -6.32 -5.85
N ALA A 21 7.44 -6.53 -7.15
CA ALA A 21 7.95 -5.70 -8.24
C ALA A 21 6.82 -5.38 -9.25
N ALA A 22 5.87 -4.54 -8.83
CA ALA A 22 4.72 -4.13 -9.63
C ALA A 22 5.11 -3.21 -10.79
N LYS A 23 4.59 -3.43 -12.00
CA LYS A 23 4.83 -2.53 -13.15
C LYS A 23 4.10 -1.20 -12.95
N ILE A 24 4.77 -0.07 -13.18
CA ILE A 24 4.16 1.26 -13.15
C ILE A 24 3.37 1.48 -14.45
N LYS A 25 2.17 2.07 -14.35
CA LYS A 25 1.31 2.40 -15.50
C LYS A 25 2.08 3.24 -16.55
N PRO A 26 2.00 2.92 -17.85
CA PRO A 26 2.53 3.76 -18.91
C PRO A 26 1.64 5.01 -19.11
N GLY A 27 2.16 5.99 -19.83
CA GLY A 27 1.39 7.16 -20.26
C GLY A 27 1.41 8.32 -19.26
N LEU A 28 0.57 9.33 -19.55
CA LEU A 28 0.40 10.54 -18.76
C LEU A 28 -0.73 10.36 -17.74
N ILE A 29 -0.60 11.01 -16.57
CA ILE A 29 -1.71 11.15 -15.62
C ILE A 29 -2.73 12.19 -16.16
N PRO A 30 -4.02 12.09 -15.79
CA PRO A 30 -5.03 13.06 -16.19
C PRO A 30 -4.92 14.35 -15.36
N ALA A 31 -3.86 15.15 -15.59
CA ALA A 31 -3.59 16.40 -14.84
C ALA A 31 -3.30 17.59 -15.77
N LEU A 32 -3.21 18.79 -15.20
CA LEU A 32 -2.80 19.99 -15.93
C LEU A 32 -1.34 19.92 -16.40
N ASP A 33 -0.44 19.41 -15.55
CA ASP A 33 0.95 19.14 -15.92
C ASP A 33 1.03 17.87 -16.76
N SER A 34 1.85 17.91 -17.82
CA SER A 34 2.22 16.70 -18.55
C SER A 34 3.22 15.89 -17.71
N ARG A 35 2.69 15.02 -16.84
CA ARG A 35 3.48 14.10 -16.00
C ARG A 35 3.07 12.65 -16.25
N SER A 36 4.04 11.76 -16.14
CA SER A 36 3.84 10.31 -16.13
C SER A 36 3.42 9.79 -14.74
N TYR A 37 2.85 8.59 -14.70
CA TYR A 37 2.60 7.87 -13.44
C TYR A 37 3.88 7.62 -12.63
N GLU A 38 5.05 7.42 -13.28
CA GLU A 38 6.35 7.36 -12.58
C GLU A 38 6.64 8.67 -11.83
N SER A 39 6.41 9.81 -12.49
CA SER A 39 6.63 11.14 -11.90
C SER A 39 5.72 11.44 -10.73
N ARG A 40 4.46 11.04 -10.81
CA ARG A 40 3.52 11.14 -9.69
C ARG A 40 3.95 10.25 -8.52
N LEU A 41 4.27 8.99 -8.79
CA LEU A 41 4.67 8.03 -7.77
C LEU A 41 5.98 8.44 -7.05
N ARG A 42 7.00 8.89 -7.80
CA ARG A 42 8.27 9.36 -7.22
C ARG A 42 8.06 10.58 -6.31
N LEU A 43 7.14 11.49 -6.67
CA LEU A 43 6.79 12.64 -5.85
C LEU A 43 6.09 12.20 -4.56
N LEU A 44 5.06 11.36 -4.66
CA LEU A 44 4.34 10.79 -3.51
C LEU A 44 5.29 10.12 -2.51
N LEU A 45 6.15 9.20 -2.98
CA LEU A 45 7.06 8.46 -2.09
C LEU A 45 8.06 9.37 -1.39
N ARG A 46 8.55 10.42 -2.06
CA ARG A 46 9.40 11.45 -1.45
C ARG A 46 8.63 12.24 -0.38
N THR A 47 7.41 12.67 -0.67
CA THR A 47 6.55 13.35 0.30
C THR A 47 6.33 12.47 1.53
N LEU A 48 5.88 11.21 1.37
CA LEU A 48 5.65 10.29 2.48
C LEU A 48 6.90 10.06 3.34
N ASN A 49 8.08 9.92 2.73
CA ASN A 49 9.34 9.79 3.46
C ASN A 49 9.67 11.06 4.27
N LEU A 50 9.48 12.25 3.68
CA LEU A 50 9.70 13.52 4.39
C LEU A 50 8.74 13.70 5.57
N LEU A 51 7.47 13.29 5.43
CA LEU A 51 6.51 13.28 6.53
C LEU A 51 6.95 12.35 7.66
N ARG A 52 7.39 11.12 7.31
CA ARG A 52 7.90 10.14 8.28
C ARG A 52 9.11 10.66 9.06
N VAL A 53 10.11 11.22 8.37
CA VAL A 53 11.28 11.86 8.99
C VAL A 53 10.85 13.00 9.91
N SER A 54 9.95 13.88 9.46
CA SER A 54 9.46 14.99 10.29
C SER A 54 8.62 14.56 11.50
N SER A 55 8.00 13.38 11.47
CA SER A 55 7.20 12.85 12.58
C SER A 55 8.04 12.11 13.63
N LEU A 56 9.11 11.44 13.20
CA LEU A 56 9.93 10.57 14.07
C LEU A 56 11.23 11.24 14.56
N GLU A 57 11.82 12.17 13.82
CA GLU A 57 13.13 12.75 14.14
C GLU A 57 13.06 14.18 14.69
N ALA A 58 11.97 14.92 14.43
CA ALA A 58 11.89 16.34 14.77
C ALA A 58 11.29 16.63 16.17
N GLU A 59 10.55 15.69 16.75
CA GLU A 59 9.89 15.83 18.07
C GLU A 59 10.02 14.51 18.86
N PRO A 60 10.22 14.53 20.20
CA PRO A 60 10.44 13.32 20.99
C PRO A 60 9.24 12.36 21.07
N THR A 61 8.06 12.83 20.68
CA THR A 61 6.81 12.08 20.68
C THR A 61 6.14 12.27 19.32
N SER A 62 5.99 11.19 18.54
CA SER A 62 5.21 11.21 17.31
C SER A 62 3.74 11.34 17.70
N LEU A 63 3.15 12.52 17.47
CA LEU A 63 1.74 12.81 17.79
C LEU A 63 0.83 12.40 16.62
N ILE A 64 1.40 12.29 15.42
CA ILE A 64 0.81 11.53 14.32
C ILE A 64 1.18 10.06 14.49
N ALA A 65 0.18 9.17 14.44
CA ALA A 65 0.40 7.73 14.55
C ALA A 65 0.97 7.14 13.24
N ASP A 66 2.11 6.45 13.34
CA ASP A 66 2.76 5.80 12.20
C ASP A 66 1.94 4.61 11.69
N ALA A 67 1.41 4.73 10.47
CA ALA A 67 0.57 3.72 9.82
C ALA A 67 1.22 2.34 9.72
N VAL A 68 2.54 2.25 9.64
CA VAL A 68 3.27 0.98 9.54
C VAL A 68 3.50 0.38 10.94
N ASP A 69 3.85 1.21 11.93
CA ASP A 69 4.08 0.78 13.32
C ASP A 69 2.78 0.27 13.99
N ARG A 70 1.62 0.85 13.63
CA ARG A 70 0.29 0.40 14.10
C ARG A 70 0.01 -1.08 13.90
N ILE A 71 0.62 -1.72 12.90
CA ILE A 71 0.40 -3.14 12.59
C ILE A 71 1.09 -4.08 13.60
N ARG A 72 2.09 -3.57 14.34
CA ARG A 72 2.87 -4.27 15.39
C ARG A 72 3.36 -5.67 14.98
N ALA A 73 3.76 -5.79 13.72
CA ALA A 73 4.31 -7.02 13.15
C ALA A 73 5.33 -6.74 12.05
N ILE A 74 5.72 -5.48 11.79
CA ILE A 74 6.57 -5.08 10.66
C ILE A 74 7.96 -4.69 11.16
N HIS A 75 8.97 -5.48 10.82
CA HIS A 75 10.38 -5.20 11.14
C HIS A 75 11.00 -4.19 10.19
N SER A 76 10.64 -4.26 8.91
CA SER A 76 11.11 -3.31 7.89
C SER A 76 10.10 -3.12 6.78
N PHE A 77 10.06 -1.92 6.21
CA PHE A 77 9.18 -1.55 5.09
C PHE A 77 9.92 -0.60 4.15
N ARG A 78 10.11 -0.98 2.89
CA ARG A 78 10.92 -0.23 1.92
C ARG A 78 10.26 -0.20 0.55
N LEU A 79 10.15 0.99 -0.04
CA LEU A 79 9.69 1.21 -1.41
C LEU A 79 10.81 1.82 -2.26
N ALA A 80 10.97 1.35 -3.51
CA ALA A 80 11.93 1.88 -4.48
C ALA A 80 11.42 1.75 -5.91
N ILE A 81 11.67 2.73 -6.78
CA ILE A 81 11.40 2.59 -8.22
C ILE A 81 12.65 2.02 -8.90
N VAL A 82 12.51 0.87 -9.56
CA VAL A 82 13.60 0.09 -10.16
C VAL A 82 13.37 -0.18 -11.65
N GLY A 83 14.45 -0.50 -12.36
CA GLY A 83 14.46 -0.72 -13.81
C GLY A 83 15.00 0.50 -14.58
N GLU A 84 15.84 0.23 -15.57
CA GLU A 84 16.46 1.27 -16.41
C GLU A 84 15.50 1.79 -17.49
N ASP A 85 14.73 0.87 -18.09
CA ASP A 85 13.85 1.11 -19.22
C ASP A 85 12.36 1.05 -18.82
N PRO A 86 11.49 1.97 -19.32
CA PRO A 86 10.04 1.83 -19.18
C PRO A 86 9.49 0.53 -19.82
N PRO A 87 8.50 -0.15 -19.20
CA PRO A 87 7.87 0.19 -17.92
C PRO A 87 8.76 -0.16 -16.72
N LYS A 88 9.05 0.85 -15.89
CA LYS A 88 9.75 0.66 -14.62
C LYS A 88 8.83 -0.02 -13.62
N ARG A 89 9.41 -0.54 -12.54
CA ARG A 89 8.68 -1.25 -11.49
C ARG A 89 8.78 -0.53 -10.16
N LEU A 90 7.70 -0.54 -9.40
CA LEU A 90 7.72 -0.23 -7.97
C LEU A 90 8.09 -1.52 -7.23
N LEU A 91 9.28 -1.52 -6.65
CA LEU A 91 9.75 -2.51 -5.70
C LEU A 91 9.19 -2.18 -4.31
N LEU A 92 8.49 -3.12 -3.68
CA LEU A 92 8.22 -3.13 -2.24
C LEU A 92 9.04 -4.27 -1.63
N SER A 93 9.68 -4.04 -0.50
CA SER A 93 10.36 -5.06 0.29
C SER A 93 10.00 -4.86 1.77
N VAL A 94 9.52 -5.92 2.41
CA VAL A 94 8.98 -5.91 3.77
C VAL A 94 9.45 -7.17 4.50
N ALA A 95 9.71 -7.06 5.80
CA ALA A 95 9.91 -8.21 6.69
C ALA A 95 8.95 -8.11 7.88
N PHE A 96 8.29 -9.21 8.23
CA PHE A 96 7.18 -9.21 9.19
C PHE A 96 7.06 -10.51 10.01
N ASP A 97 6.42 -10.43 11.16
CA ASP A 97 6.17 -11.57 12.05
C ASP A 97 5.09 -12.52 11.49
N GLY A 98 5.36 -13.82 11.51
CA GLY A 98 4.39 -14.87 11.22
C GLY A 98 4.17 -15.18 9.74
N GLY A 99 3.06 -15.85 9.43
CA GLY A 99 2.72 -16.32 8.09
C GLY A 99 2.19 -15.23 7.15
N TRP A 100 2.42 -15.42 5.84
CA TRP A 100 2.05 -14.47 4.78
C TRP A 100 0.57 -14.07 4.78
N GLU A 101 -0.36 -15.03 4.88
CA GLU A 101 -1.80 -14.76 4.70
C GLU A 101 -2.45 -13.99 5.87
N PRO A 102 -2.25 -14.38 7.15
CA PRO A 102 -2.67 -13.58 8.30
C PRO A 102 -2.13 -12.14 8.25
N TYR A 103 -0.88 -11.96 7.79
CA TYR A 103 -0.27 -10.65 7.65
C TYR A 103 -0.87 -9.84 6.49
N MET A 104 -1.16 -10.45 5.34
CA MET A 104 -1.84 -9.75 4.23
C MET A 104 -3.23 -9.24 4.61
N ARG A 105 -3.97 -9.93 5.51
CA ARG A 105 -5.25 -9.39 6.02
C ARG A 105 -5.08 -8.14 6.85
N ARG A 106 -4.06 -8.09 7.73
CA ARG A 106 -3.70 -6.84 8.44
C ARG A 106 -3.31 -5.74 7.46
N ILE A 107 -2.51 -6.03 6.42
CA ILE A 107 -2.21 -5.04 5.38
C ILE A 107 -3.49 -4.53 4.69
N TRP A 108 -4.34 -5.43 4.19
CA TRP A 108 -5.55 -5.06 3.44
C TRP A 108 -6.49 -4.18 4.28
N ARG A 109 -6.72 -4.55 5.55
CA ARG A 109 -7.57 -3.79 6.48
C ARG A 109 -6.93 -2.49 6.98
N ASP A 110 -5.68 -2.57 7.44
CA ASP A 110 -5.05 -1.53 8.27
C ASP A 110 -4.04 -0.66 7.52
N LEU A 111 -3.48 -1.12 6.40
CA LEU A 111 -2.56 -0.35 5.55
C LEU A 111 -3.18 0.01 4.18
N GLY A 112 -4.36 -0.54 3.87
CA GLY A 112 -5.07 -0.40 2.59
C GLY A 112 -5.03 1.01 2.03
N PRO A 113 -5.54 2.06 2.72
CA PRO A 113 -5.56 3.43 2.20
C PRO A 113 -4.18 4.01 1.84
N LEU A 114 -3.12 3.62 2.56
CA LEU A 114 -1.75 4.07 2.25
C LEU A 114 -1.18 3.32 1.04
N LEU A 115 -1.46 2.02 0.93
CA LEU A 115 -1.04 1.24 -0.24
C LEU A 115 -1.85 1.57 -1.49
N ASP A 116 -3.14 1.90 -1.35
CA ASP A 116 -4.04 2.31 -2.43
C ASP A 116 -3.45 3.50 -3.20
N VAL A 117 -3.11 4.59 -2.52
CA VAL A 117 -2.54 5.80 -3.16
C VAL A 117 -1.16 5.55 -3.78
N ILE A 118 -0.41 4.56 -3.30
CA ILE A 118 0.89 4.16 -3.84
C ILE A 118 0.71 3.30 -5.09
N PHE A 119 -0.04 2.20 -4.99
CA PHE A 119 -0.14 1.18 -6.03
C PHE A 119 -1.25 1.43 -7.07
N CYS A 120 -2.15 2.41 -6.89
CA CYS A 120 -3.01 2.91 -7.99
C CYS A 120 -2.20 3.42 -9.20
N ASN A 121 -0.90 3.69 -9.01
CA ASN A 121 0.07 4.03 -10.07
C ASN A 121 0.61 2.80 -10.84
N CYS A 122 0.20 1.58 -10.49
CA CYS A 122 0.69 0.32 -11.06
C CYS A 122 -0.37 -0.39 -11.93
N GLU A 123 0.09 -1.17 -12.90
CA GLU A 123 -0.77 -1.94 -13.81
C GLU A 123 -1.55 -3.01 -13.04
N GLY A 124 -2.84 -3.13 -13.33
CA GLY A 124 -3.74 -4.16 -12.79
C GLY A 124 -4.02 -4.10 -11.29
N TYR A 125 -3.59 -3.05 -10.58
CA TYR A 125 -3.79 -2.94 -9.13
C TYR A 125 -5.26 -2.91 -8.74
N LEU A 126 -5.60 -3.72 -7.73
CA LEU A 126 -6.92 -3.83 -7.13
C LEU A 126 -6.84 -3.24 -5.72
N ASP A 127 -7.58 -2.18 -5.46
CA ASP A 127 -7.52 -1.40 -4.21
C ASP A 127 -8.25 -2.11 -3.06
N ALA A 128 -7.71 -1.98 -1.85
CA ALA A 128 -8.23 -2.64 -0.66
C ALA A 128 -9.60 -2.08 -0.21
N HIS A 129 -9.94 -0.86 -0.63
CA HIS A 129 -11.20 -0.22 -0.28
C HIS A 129 -12.40 -0.79 -1.07
N SER A 130 -12.21 -1.12 -2.34
CA SER A 130 -13.28 -1.44 -3.30
C SER A 130 -13.30 -2.92 -3.75
N HIS A 131 -12.24 -3.68 -3.47
CA HIS A 131 -12.13 -5.10 -3.79
C HIS A 131 -12.06 -5.96 -2.51
N ASP A 132 -12.51 -7.21 -2.62
CA ASP A 132 -12.39 -8.20 -1.55
C ASP A 132 -10.93 -8.63 -1.31
N PHE A 133 -10.71 -9.32 -0.19
CA PHE A 133 -9.38 -9.79 0.19
C PHE A 133 -8.77 -10.77 -0.83
N PRO A 134 -9.48 -11.80 -1.35
CA PRO A 134 -8.92 -12.70 -2.36
C PRO A 134 -8.47 -12.00 -3.65
N ALA A 135 -9.23 -11.03 -4.16
CA ALA A 135 -8.85 -10.23 -5.33
C ALA A 135 -7.57 -9.42 -5.05
N TYR A 136 -7.53 -8.71 -3.90
CA TYR A 136 -6.35 -7.98 -3.46
C TYR A 136 -5.11 -8.89 -3.30
N ALA A 137 -5.24 -10.01 -2.58
CA ALA A 137 -4.17 -10.97 -2.33
C ALA A 137 -3.69 -11.64 -3.63
N GLY A 138 -4.60 -11.92 -4.57
CA GLY A 138 -4.28 -12.39 -5.91
C GLY A 138 -3.40 -11.42 -6.69
N TRP A 139 -3.72 -10.12 -6.64
CA TRP A 139 -2.86 -9.08 -7.24
C TRP A 139 -1.48 -9.04 -6.56
N VAL A 140 -1.41 -9.06 -5.22
CA VAL A 140 -0.13 -9.07 -4.48
C VAL A 140 0.74 -10.26 -4.91
N ARG A 141 0.19 -11.48 -4.97
CA ARG A 141 0.88 -12.69 -5.45
C ARG A 141 1.37 -12.57 -6.89
N SER A 142 0.60 -11.89 -7.76
CA SER A 142 0.99 -11.62 -9.15
C SER A 142 2.17 -10.64 -9.25
N ALA A 143 2.24 -9.65 -8.36
CA ALA A 143 3.32 -8.67 -8.28
C ALA A 143 4.56 -9.19 -7.52
N GLN A 144 4.42 -10.24 -6.71
CA GLN A 144 5.49 -10.81 -5.90
C GLN A 144 6.60 -11.43 -6.76
N VAL A 145 7.86 -11.22 -6.33
CA VAL A 145 9.08 -11.81 -6.93
C VAL A 145 9.79 -12.69 -5.91
N THR A 146 10.61 -13.62 -6.39
CA THR A 146 11.35 -14.57 -5.55
C THR A 146 12.50 -13.89 -4.80
N THR A 147 12.51 -14.03 -3.48
CA THR A 147 13.66 -13.70 -2.63
C THR A 147 14.61 -14.89 -2.54
N GLU A 148 15.84 -14.78 -3.05
CA GLU A 148 16.80 -15.90 -3.04
C GLU A 148 17.57 -16.05 -1.72
N PHE A 149 17.74 -14.96 -0.98
CA PHE A 149 18.44 -14.96 0.31
C PHE A 149 17.76 -13.97 1.26
N PHE A 150 17.48 -14.44 2.48
CA PHE A 150 16.91 -13.64 3.56
C PHE A 150 17.75 -13.82 4.82
N TYR A 151 18.01 -12.70 5.50
CA TYR A 151 18.78 -12.65 6.73
C TYR A 151 17.96 -11.94 7.80
N ASN A 152 17.82 -12.58 8.96
CA ASN A 152 17.18 -12.03 10.14
C ASN A 152 18.16 -12.13 11.32
N ALA A 153 18.33 -11.03 12.06
CA ALA A 153 19.32 -10.92 13.13
C ALA A 153 18.79 -11.34 14.51
N SER A 154 17.47 -11.49 14.67
CA SER A 154 16.83 -11.75 15.97
C SER A 154 15.54 -12.55 15.83
N ALA A 155 15.23 -13.40 16.81
CA ALA A 155 13.95 -14.10 16.92
C ALA A 155 12.87 -13.29 17.67
N LEU A 156 13.21 -12.09 18.17
CA LEU A 156 12.24 -11.22 18.87
C LEU A 156 11.18 -10.70 17.90
N THR A 157 9.91 -10.82 18.27
CA THR A 157 8.81 -10.22 17.51
C THR A 157 8.77 -8.69 17.70
N VAL A 158 8.04 -7.97 16.84
CA VAL A 158 7.84 -6.53 17.02
C VAL A 158 7.14 -6.22 18.34
N ASN A 159 6.22 -7.08 18.80
CA ASN A 159 5.59 -6.94 20.12
C ASN A 159 6.59 -7.11 21.27
N ASP A 160 7.56 -8.02 21.17
CA ASP A 160 8.64 -8.13 22.17
C ASP A 160 9.52 -6.88 22.19
N LEU A 161 9.80 -6.29 21.03
CA LEU A 161 10.52 -5.02 20.96
C LEU A 161 9.73 -3.87 21.61
N HIS A 162 8.40 -3.83 21.49
CA HIS A 162 7.57 -2.86 22.23
C HIS A 162 7.54 -3.16 23.73
N TYR A 163 7.37 -4.43 24.14
CA TYR A 163 7.38 -4.85 25.54
C TYR A 163 8.70 -4.48 26.24
N LEU A 164 9.83 -4.83 25.62
CA LEU A 164 11.17 -4.49 26.14
C LEU A 164 11.44 -2.98 26.17
N ARG A 165 10.88 -2.19 25.25
CA ARG A 165 10.93 -0.72 25.33
C ARG A 165 10.10 -0.20 26.51
N GLN A 166 8.91 -0.75 26.75
CA GLN A 166 8.03 -0.35 27.85
C GLN A 166 8.64 -0.71 29.22
N GLU A 167 9.18 -1.92 29.37
CA GLU A 167 9.95 -2.34 30.57
C GLU A 167 11.11 -1.37 30.87
N ARG A 168 11.95 -1.07 29.86
CA ARG A 168 13.07 -0.13 30.00
C ARG A 168 12.63 1.31 30.31
N GLN A 169 11.48 1.75 29.80
CA GLN A 169 10.90 3.05 30.15
C GLN A 169 10.24 3.06 31.54
N GLY A 170 9.70 1.93 32.00
CA GLY A 170 9.14 1.75 33.34
C GLY A 170 10.15 2.04 34.46
N TRP A 171 11.43 1.76 34.21
CA TRP A 171 12.54 2.11 35.12
C TRP A 171 12.84 3.62 35.21
N HIS A 172 12.31 4.44 34.29
CA HIS A 172 12.58 5.89 34.26
C HIS A 172 11.35 6.79 34.53
N ASP A 173 10.12 6.32 34.27
CA ASP A 173 8.92 7.19 34.26
C ASP A 173 7.78 6.73 35.21
N ALA A 174 8.04 5.80 36.13
CA ALA A 174 7.07 5.27 37.10
C ALA A 174 6.31 6.36 37.90
N GLY A 175 6.92 7.53 38.12
CA GLY A 175 6.30 8.65 38.81
C GLY A 175 5.30 9.49 37.99
N ARG A 176 5.30 9.40 36.65
CA ARG A 176 4.45 10.26 35.79
C ARG A 176 3.21 9.57 35.24
N ARG A 177 3.28 8.28 34.89
CA ARG A 177 2.08 7.53 34.43
C ARG A 177 1.08 7.32 35.56
N GLY A 178 1.53 7.00 36.77
CA GLY A 178 0.66 6.81 37.94
C GLY A 178 -0.25 8.03 38.20
N LEU A 179 0.31 9.25 38.19
CA LEU A 179 -0.47 10.48 38.33
C LEU A 179 -1.51 10.70 37.22
N LEU A 180 -1.22 10.27 35.98
CA LEU A 180 -2.13 10.44 34.85
C LEU A 180 -3.27 9.40 34.86
N GLU A 181 -2.95 8.15 35.24
CA GLU A 181 -3.94 7.09 35.45
C GLU A 181 -4.80 7.35 36.68
N GLU A 182 -4.24 7.88 37.78
CA GLU A 182 -5.00 8.37 38.92
C GLU A 182 -5.92 9.54 38.55
N ALA A 183 -5.45 10.49 37.74
CA ALA A 183 -6.29 11.59 37.24
C ALA A 183 -7.44 11.11 36.34
N LEU A 184 -7.19 10.19 35.41
CA LEU A 184 -8.21 9.57 34.55
C LEU A 184 -9.18 8.69 35.36
N SER A 185 -8.68 7.95 36.34
CA SER A 185 -9.48 7.16 37.28
C SER A 185 -10.35 8.05 38.18
N ALA A 186 -9.82 9.18 38.66
CA ALA A 186 -10.55 10.18 39.43
C ALA A 186 -11.64 10.86 38.58
N LEU A 187 -11.35 11.26 37.35
CA LEU A 187 -12.33 11.77 36.39
C LEU A 187 -13.44 10.74 36.11
N THR A 188 -13.07 9.47 35.89
CA THR A 188 -14.03 8.38 35.66
C THR A 188 -14.90 8.08 36.89
N ARG A 189 -14.33 8.23 38.10
CA ARG A 189 -15.08 8.12 39.37
C ARG A 189 -16.03 9.32 39.58
N LEU A 190 -15.59 10.54 39.30
CA LEU A 190 -16.47 11.72 39.29
C LEU A 190 -17.63 11.53 38.32
N TYR A 191 -17.36 11.00 37.13
CA TYR A 191 -18.38 10.75 36.10
C TYR A 191 -19.40 9.70 36.53
N ARG A 192 -18.98 8.64 37.23
CA ARG A 192 -19.89 7.63 37.82
C ARG A 192 -20.69 8.14 39.01
N LEU A 193 -20.34 9.29 39.60
CA LEU A 193 -21.07 9.90 40.71
C LEU A 193 -22.18 10.87 40.26
N THR A 194 -22.20 11.28 39.00
CA THR A 194 -23.22 12.19 38.42
C THR A 194 -24.27 11.42 37.61
N ASP A 195 -24.87 10.39 38.23
CA ASP A 195 -25.76 9.41 37.60
C ASP A 195 -27.19 9.93 37.31
N MET A 196 -27.29 11.13 36.74
CA MET A 196 -28.53 11.71 36.21
C MET A 196 -28.25 12.35 34.86
N HIS A 197 -28.30 11.52 33.80
CA HIS A 197 -28.82 11.77 32.43
C HIS A 197 -28.29 10.68 31.47
N LEU A 198 -28.76 9.45 31.67
CA LEU A 198 -28.29 8.28 30.95
C LEU A 198 -29.02 8.12 29.60
N GLN A 199 -28.46 8.62 28.49
CA GLN A 199 -28.92 8.24 27.13
C GLN A 199 -27.90 8.32 25.98
N LEU A 200 -26.61 8.53 26.25
CA LEU A 200 -25.56 8.62 25.20
C LEU A 200 -24.49 7.52 25.23
N ALA A 201 -24.54 6.59 26.20
CA ALA A 201 -23.54 5.54 26.36
C ALA A 201 -23.80 4.30 25.47
N SER A 202 -23.77 4.47 24.15
CA SER A 202 -23.74 3.35 23.18
C SER A 202 -22.62 3.45 22.14
N ALA A 203 -21.67 4.37 22.33
CA ALA A 203 -20.46 4.49 21.51
C ALA A 203 -19.20 4.24 22.36
N ASN A 204 -18.39 3.24 21.97
CA ASN A 204 -17.06 2.97 22.53
C ASN A 204 -16.02 3.96 21.95
N ASP A 205 -16.29 5.25 22.07
CA ASP A 205 -15.49 6.31 21.46
C ASP A 205 -15.00 7.29 22.52
N GLY A 206 -13.67 7.49 22.58
CA GLY A 206 -13.02 8.45 23.49
C GLY A 206 -13.47 9.89 23.25
N ASP A 207 -13.93 10.19 22.04
CA ASP A 207 -14.51 11.49 21.68
C ASP A 207 -15.82 11.79 22.45
N SER A 208 -16.52 10.76 22.93
CA SER A 208 -17.68 10.87 23.83
C SER A 208 -17.28 11.46 25.18
N LEU A 209 -16.19 10.96 25.76
CA LEU A 209 -15.60 11.45 27.02
C LEU A 209 -15.05 12.87 26.86
N LEU A 210 -14.45 13.18 25.70
CA LEU A 210 -13.88 14.49 25.39
C LEU A 210 -14.96 15.56 25.21
N ARG A 211 -16.05 15.24 24.51
CA ARG A 211 -17.25 16.10 24.41
C ARG A 211 -17.96 16.25 25.76
N ALA A 212 -18.12 15.16 26.50
CA ALA A 212 -18.74 15.18 27.82
C ALA A 212 -17.96 16.02 28.84
N ALA A 213 -16.63 15.87 28.91
CA ALA A 213 -15.76 16.68 29.77
C ALA A 213 -15.87 18.17 29.41
N ARG A 214 -15.78 18.53 28.12
CA ARG A 214 -15.98 19.92 27.65
C ARG A 214 -17.37 20.48 27.96
N HIS A 215 -18.40 19.63 28.06
CA HIS A 215 -19.77 20.03 28.40
C HIS A 215 -19.97 20.22 29.92
N LEU A 216 -19.46 19.29 30.74
CA LEU A 216 -19.43 19.40 32.21
C LEU A 216 -18.61 20.61 32.68
N LEU A 217 -17.52 20.96 31.99
CA LEU A 217 -16.68 22.12 32.28
C LEU A 217 -17.31 23.47 31.91
N ARG A 218 -18.49 23.48 31.26
CA ARG A 218 -19.21 24.70 30.86
C ARG A 218 -20.55 24.89 31.59
N ASP A 219 -20.93 23.96 32.45
CA ASP A 219 -22.18 24.04 33.20
C ASP A 219 -22.03 25.01 34.40
N PRO A 220 -22.93 26.00 34.58
CA PRO A 220 -22.92 26.89 35.73
C PRO A 220 -23.24 26.21 37.08
N ALA A 221 -23.58 24.92 37.13
CA ALA A 221 -23.79 24.12 38.35
C ALA A 221 -22.53 23.89 39.23
N ARG A 222 -21.54 24.79 39.15
CA ARG A 222 -20.24 24.74 39.83
C ARG A 222 -20.33 24.78 41.36
N THR A 223 -21.47 25.21 41.91
CA THR A 223 -21.74 25.45 43.34
C THR A 223 -21.97 24.18 44.20
N LEU A 224 -22.06 22.99 43.61
CA LEU A 224 -22.20 21.74 44.37
C LEU A 224 -20.87 20.99 44.61
N ILE A 225 -19.80 21.36 43.90
CA ILE A 225 -18.46 20.74 44.05
C ILE A 225 -17.60 21.48 45.10
N GLU A 226 -18.04 22.65 45.59
CA GLU A 226 -17.31 23.54 46.51
C GLU A 226 -17.09 23.01 47.96
N LYS A 227 -17.25 21.71 48.23
CA LYS A 227 -17.12 21.15 49.60
C LYS A 227 -16.23 19.92 49.79
N ALA A 228 -15.45 19.49 48.80
CA ALA A 228 -14.48 18.41 48.99
C ALA A 228 -13.15 18.62 48.22
N ARG A 229 -12.06 18.88 48.97
CA ARG A 229 -10.64 18.89 48.54
C ARG A 229 -10.33 19.59 47.21
N GLN A 230 -10.38 20.91 47.23
CA GLN A 230 -10.31 21.75 46.04
C GLN A 230 -8.90 21.90 45.44
N SER A 231 -7.83 21.98 46.25
CA SER A 231 -6.47 22.31 45.76
C SER A 231 -5.78 21.21 44.94
N GLU A 232 -5.91 19.94 45.34
CA GLU A 232 -5.35 18.80 44.59
C GLU A 232 -6.12 18.58 43.28
N LEU A 233 -7.44 18.75 43.30
CA LEU A 233 -8.28 18.57 42.13
C LEU A 233 -8.05 19.69 41.10
N ASP A 234 -8.03 20.97 41.52
CA ASP A 234 -7.77 22.11 40.63
C ASP A 234 -6.35 22.05 40.03
N ALA A 235 -5.34 21.67 40.82
CA ALA A 235 -3.97 21.50 40.32
C ALA A 235 -3.88 20.37 39.27
N THR A 236 -4.57 19.25 39.51
CA THR A 236 -4.63 18.13 38.56
C THR A 236 -5.40 18.50 37.29
N LEU A 237 -6.52 19.24 37.43
CA LEU A 237 -7.30 19.73 36.29
C LEU A 237 -6.49 20.72 35.43
N GLN A 238 -5.78 21.66 36.06
CA GLN A 238 -4.93 22.62 35.36
C GLN A 238 -3.72 21.94 34.72
N ALA A 239 -3.12 20.94 35.36
CA ALA A 239 -2.05 20.14 34.77
C ALA A 239 -2.54 19.39 33.53
N ALA A 240 -3.76 18.80 33.59
CA ALA A 240 -4.41 18.15 32.46
C ALA A 240 -4.73 19.15 31.33
N LEU A 241 -5.35 20.30 31.62
CA LEU A 241 -5.64 21.34 30.62
C LEU A 241 -4.36 21.84 29.94
N THR A 242 -3.32 22.17 30.71
CA THR A 242 -2.03 22.60 30.16
C THR A 242 -1.34 21.48 29.36
N TRP A 243 -1.58 20.21 29.71
CA TRP A 243 -1.12 19.07 28.92
C TRP A 243 -1.90 18.96 27.59
N PHE A 244 -3.23 19.08 27.61
CA PHE A 244 -4.06 19.07 26.40
C PHE A 244 -3.71 20.23 25.45
N ASP A 245 -3.54 21.46 25.95
CA ASP A 245 -3.15 22.61 25.14
C ASP A 245 -1.76 22.40 24.47
N ARG A 246 -0.82 21.79 25.20
CA ARG A 246 0.51 21.43 24.65
C ARG A 246 0.44 20.27 23.66
N TYR A 247 -0.40 19.27 23.91
CA TYR A 247 -0.65 18.14 23.02
C TYR A 247 -1.26 18.62 21.71
N GLU A 248 -2.31 19.44 21.76
CA GLU A 248 -2.97 20.03 20.59
C GLU A 248 -2.01 20.93 19.80
N ALA A 249 -1.26 21.81 20.48
CA ALA A 249 -0.27 22.66 19.82
C ALA A 249 0.85 21.83 19.13
N GLY A 250 1.35 20.78 19.79
CA GLY A 250 2.34 19.86 19.23
C GLY A 250 1.80 19.06 18.04
N PHE A 251 0.57 18.55 18.15
CA PHE A 251 -0.10 17.79 17.10
C PHE A 251 -0.32 18.66 15.86
N LEU A 252 -0.83 19.88 16.03
CA LEU A 252 -1.02 20.83 14.93
C LEU A 252 0.29 21.23 14.25
N LYS A 253 1.38 21.40 15.03
CA LYS A 253 2.73 21.68 14.54
C LYS A 253 3.28 20.57 13.63
N GLN A 254 2.90 19.31 13.86
CA GLN A 254 3.25 18.17 13.00
C GLN A 254 2.25 17.99 11.84
N ALA A 255 0.94 18.11 12.11
CA ALA A 255 -0.12 17.75 11.18
C ALA A 255 -0.43 18.80 10.10
N LEU A 256 -0.31 20.10 10.37
CA LEU A 256 -0.56 21.14 9.37
C LEU A 256 0.44 21.13 8.19
N PRO A 257 1.77 21.00 8.43
CA PRO A 257 2.73 20.79 7.34
C PRO A 257 2.48 19.50 6.56
N ALA A 258 2.11 18.42 7.27
CA ALA A 258 1.82 17.13 6.64
C ALA A 258 0.58 17.19 5.75
N LEU A 259 -0.50 17.80 6.23
CA LEU A 259 -1.71 18.03 5.46
C LEU A 259 -1.45 18.91 4.25
N THR A 260 -0.67 19.98 4.41
CA THR A 260 -0.28 20.88 3.32
C THR A 260 0.49 20.14 2.22
N ALA A 261 1.46 19.30 2.60
CA ALA A 261 2.25 18.51 1.66
C ALA A 261 1.42 17.47 0.90
N LEU A 262 0.44 16.84 1.57
CA LEU A 262 -0.51 15.92 0.91
C LEU A 262 -1.48 16.67 0.00
N TYR A 263 -2.03 17.82 0.43
CA TYR A 263 -2.92 18.65 -0.38
C TYR A 263 -2.27 19.09 -1.70
N ARG A 264 -0.97 19.45 -1.70
CA ARG A 264 -0.22 19.78 -2.92
C ARG A 264 -0.07 18.62 -3.90
N LEU A 265 -0.31 17.37 -3.49
CA LEU A 265 -0.38 16.23 -4.41
C LEU A 265 -1.71 16.17 -5.18
N SER A 266 -2.77 16.88 -4.75
CA SER A 266 -4.07 16.89 -5.45
C SER A 266 -4.01 17.44 -6.88
N ASP A 267 -3.00 18.26 -7.22
CA ASP A 267 -2.72 18.67 -8.60
C ASP A 267 -2.37 17.48 -9.51
N MET A 268 -1.84 16.40 -8.94
CA MET A 268 -1.47 15.14 -9.62
C MET A 268 -2.48 14.01 -9.36
N TYR A 269 -3.32 14.16 -8.33
CA TYR A 269 -4.43 13.28 -7.98
C TYR A 269 -5.74 14.11 -7.98
N PRO A 270 -6.19 14.56 -9.16
CA PRO A 270 -7.33 15.47 -9.21
C PRO A 270 -8.65 14.76 -8.87
N PRO A 271 -9.60 15.45 -8.23
CA PRO A 271 -10.90 14.90 -7.84
C PRO A 271 -11.86 14.91 -9.04
N LEU A 272 -11.53 14.14 -10.08
CA LEU A 272 -12.34 14.00 -11.30
C LEU A 272 -13.42 12.94 -11.09
N ALA A 273 -14.65 13.19 -11.55
CA ALA A 273 -15.77 12.26 -11.39
C ALA A 273 -15.50 10.87 -12.02
N ASP A 274 -14.74 10.85 -13.13
CA ASP A 274 -14.43 9.62 -13.87
C ASP A 274 -13.10 8.95 -13.44
N VAL A 275 -12.37 9.51 -12.46
CA VAL A 275 -11.06 9.00 -12.03
C VAL A 275 -10.91 9.05 -10.50
N PRO A 276 -10.88 7.90 -9.79
CA PRO A 276 -10.85 7.84 -8.32
C PRO A 276 -9.51 8.25 -7.68
N ASP A 277 -8.58 8.81 -8.47
CA ASP A 277 -7.22 9.14 -8.05
C ASP A 277 -7.21 10.15 -6.89
N GLY A 278 -8.08 11.16 -6.92
CA GLY A 278 -8.23 12.12 -5.81
C GLY A 278 -8.76 11.49 -4.52
N ASP A 279 -9.60 10.47 -4.61
CA ASP A 279 -10.16 9.78 -3.44
C ASP A 279 -9.12 8.89 -2.77
N PHE A 280 -8.23 8.24 -3.52
CA PHE A 280 -7.09 7.52 -2.93
C PHE A 280 -6.22 8.45 -2.08
N LEU A 281 -5.88 9.64 -2.58
CA LEU A 281 -5.09 10.61 -1.84
C LEU A 281 -5.81 11.13 -0.59
N LEU A 282 -7.12 11.39 -0.68
CA LEU A 282 -7.93 11.85 0.45
C LEU A 282 -8.06 10.77 1.53
N ARG A 283 -8.27 9.49 1.14
CA ARG A 283 -8.30 8.37 2.09
C ARG A 283 -6.94 8.13 2.76
N ALA A 284 -5.85 8.22 2.00
CA ALA A 284 -4.50 8.12 2.56
C ALA A 284 -4.21 9.26 3.56
N ALA A 285 -4.66 10.48 3.27
CA ALA A 285 -4.52 11.60 4.21
C ALA A 285 -5.33 11.37 5.50
N GLY A 286 -6.59 10.95 5.40
CA GLY A 286 -7.42 10.62 6.57
C GLY A 286 -6.80 9.51 7.43
N HIS A 287 -6.27 8.47 6.77
CA HIS A 287 -5.59 7.36 7.43
C HIS A 287 -4.27 7.74 8.11
N LEU A 288 -3.50 8.68 7.53
CA LEU A 288 -2.24 9.14 8.10
C LEU A 288 -2.44 10.13 9.26
N LEU A 289 -3.38 11.08 9.11
CA LEU A 289 -3.53 12.22 10.01
C LEU A 289 -4.63 12.05 11.07
N GLY A 290 -5.53 11.08 10.91
CA GLY A 290 -6.68 10.86 11.80
C GLY A 290 -7.85 11.83 11.53
N GLU A 291 -9.05 11.42 11.90
CA GLU A 291 -10.27 12.22 11.73
C GLU A 291 -10.34 13.42 12.69
N GLU A 292 -9.64 13.32 13.83
CA GLU A 292 -9.57 14.33 14.88
C GLU A 292 -8.95 15.67 14.41
N LEU A 293 -8.11 15.66 13.37
CA LEU A 293 -7.45 16.87 12.84
C LEU A 293 -8.46 17.96 12.43
N ALA A 294 -9.60 17.57 11.85
CA ALA A 294 -10.66 18.52 11.50
C ALA A 294 -11.35 19.12 12.74
N GLN A 295 -11.32 18.43 13.88
CA GLN A 295 -11.91 18.87 15.14
C GLN A 295 -10.97 19.79 15.94
N CYS A 296 -9.65 19.56 15.90
CA CYS A 296 -8.64 20.39 16.59
C CYS A 296 -8.52 21.82 16.01
N ILE A 297 -8.94 22.06 14.77
CA ILE A 297 -8.75 23.36 14.10
C ILE A 297 -10.05 24.18 14.14
N GLY A 298 -10.36 24.64 15.35
CA GLY A 298 -11.51 25.48 15.63
C GLY A 298 -11.52 26.81 14.86
N LYS A 299 -12.72 27.37 14.63
CA LYS A 299 -12.98 28.57 13.81
C LYS A 299 -12.14 29.82 14.17
N ALA A 300 -11.62 29.91 15.40
CA ALA A 300 -10.76 31.01 15.82
C ALA A 300 -9.36 30.96 15.18
N ARG A 301 -8.67 29.81 15.27
CA ARG A 301 -7.30 29.62 14.75
C ARG A 301 -7.23 29.59 13.22
N GLN A 302 -8.32 29.32 12.51
CA GLN A 302 -8.37 29.36 11.03
C GLN A 302 -7.97 30.73 10.43
N LYS A 303 -8.04 31.81 11.23
CA LYS A 303 -7.59 33.16 10.84
C LYS A 303 -6.07 33.32 10.84
N GLU A 304 -5.35 32.55 11.66
CA GLU A 304 -3.89 32.62 11.84
C GLU A 304 -3.12 31.83 10.76
N LEU A 305 -3.80 30.87 10.14
CA LEU A 305 -3.28 30.04 9.05
C LEU A 305 -2.90 30.88 7.82
N ASN A 306 -1.97 30.36 7.02
CA ASN A 306 -1.70 30.89 5.69
C ASN A 306 -2.78 30.44 4.66
N PRO A 307 -2.84 31.03 3.45
CA PRO A 307 -3.84 30.66 2.45
C PRO A 307 -3.81 29.17 2.04
N THR A 308 -2.62 28.58 1.94
CA THR A 308 -2.41 27.18 1.58
C THR A 308 -2.93 26.23 2.64
N GLU A 309 -2.65 26.49 3.92
CA GLU A 309 -3.12 25.69 5.05
C GLU A 309 -4.66 25.68 5.14
N ARG A 310 -5.31 26.84 4.92
CA ARG A 310 -6.78 26.91 4.84
C ARG A 310 -7.33 26.05 3.72
N ALA A 311 -6.77 26.15 2.52
CA ALA A 311 -7.21 25.34 1.38
C ALA A 311 -7.03 23.83 1.63
N ALA A 312 -5.91 23.44 2.25
CA ALA A 312 -5.62 22.06 2.62
C ALA A 312 -6.64 21.49 3.63
N LEU A 313 -7.09 22.28 4.59
CA LEU A 313 -8.16 21.90 5.53
C LEU A 313 -9.53 21.79 4.87
N THR A 314 -9.88 22.73 3.99
CA THR A 314 -11.13 22.66 3.22
C THR A 314 -11.18 21.43 2.31
N TRP A 315 -10.03 21.00 1.78
CA TRP A 315 -9.89 19.73 1.07
C TRP A 315 -10.07 18.52 2.00
N PHE A 316 -9.39 18.50 3.16
CA PHE A 316 -9.45 17.39 4.12
C PHE A 316 -10.85 17.10 4.66
N ALA A 317 -11.66 18.15 4.88
CA ALA A 317 -13.01 18.06 5.43
C ALA A 317 -14.00 17.22 4.58
N ASN A 318 -13.60 16.75 3.39
CA ASN A 318 -14.39 15.85 2.55
C ASN A 318 -14.18 14.36 2.89
N TYR A 319 -13.19 14.00 3.72
CA TYR A 319 -12.91 12.61 4.11
C TYR A 319 -14.00 12.03 5.02
N LYS A 320 -14.27 10.73 4.88
CA LYS A 320 -15.18 9.94 5.73
C LYS A 320 -14.67 8.50 5.83
N ALA A 321 -14.56 7.94 7.04
CA ALA A 321 -14.31 6.52 7.23
C ALA A 321 -15.44 5.62 6.68
N LYS A 322 -15.07 4.39 6.32
CA LYS A 322 -15.97 3.30 5.92
C LYS A 322 -16.28 2.43 7.15
N ALA A 323 -17.56 2.17 7.43
CA ALA A 323 -17.95 1.20 8.46
C ALA A 323 -17.72 -0.23 7.96
N LEU A 324 -17.21 -1.10 8.85
CA LEU A 324 -17.05 -2.54 8.60
C LEU A 324 -18.28 -3.29 9.14
N ASP A 325 -19.31 -3.44 8.31
CA ASP A 325 -20.44 -4.33 8.58
C ASP A 325 -20.21 -5.73 7.98
N GLY A 326 -20.66 -6.77 8.69
CA GLY A 326 -20.58 -8.15 8.19
C GLY A 326 -21.10 -9.19 9.18
N ARG A 327 -22.38 -9.57 9.05
CA ARG A 327 -22.92 -10.82 9.61
C ARG A 327 -22.97 -11.86 8.49
N ALA A 328 -22.25 -12.96 8.66
CA ALA A 328 -22.21 -14.06 7.68
C ALA A 328 -23.57 -14.74 7.52
N THR A 329 -23.89 -15.16 6.29
CA THR A 329 -25.08 -15.97 5.97
C THR A 329 -24.70 -17.42 5.73
N THR A 330 -25.24 -18.36 6.52
CA THR A 330 -24.83 -19.76 6.45
C THR A 330 -25.46 -20.52 5.27
N ALA A 331 -24.66 -20.77 4.23
CA ALA A 331 -24.97 -21.79 3.22
C ALA A 331 -24.95 -23.20 3.84
N LYS A 332 -25.89 -24.05 3.45
CA LYS A 332 -26.05 -25.43 3.99
C LYS A 332 -25.15 -26.41 3.24
N TRP A 333 -24.38 -27.20 4.00
CA TRP A 333 -23.48 -28.24 3.47
C TRP A 333 -24.16 -29.61 3.38
N ASP A 334 -23.55 -30.53 2.62
CA ASP A 334 -24.08 -31.88 2.38
C ASP A 334 -23.06 -32.94 2.82
N PRO A 335 -23.34 -33.73 3.87
CA PRO A 335 -22.40 -34.71 4.39
C PRO A 335 -22.11 -35.87 3.43
N LEU A 336 -22.94 -36.10 2.40
CA LEU A 336 -22.70 -37.14 1.39
C LEU A 336 -21.56 -36.79 0.41
N LYS A 337 -21.09 -35.54 0.40
CA LYS A 337 -20.04 -35.06 -0.53
C LYS A 337 -18.65 -35.01 0.10
N VAL A 338 -18.56 -35.09 1.42
CA VAL A 338 -17.33 -35.06 2.20
C VAL A 338 -16.90 -36.51 2.48
N GLN A 339 -15.59 -36.81 2.49
CA GLN A 339 -15.13 -38.13 2.92
C GLN A 339 -15.49 -38.40 4.40
N GLY A 340 -15.77 -39.65 4.75
CA GLY A 340 -16.11 -40.04 6.12
C GLY A 340 -15.01 -39.74 7.15
N GLY A 341 -15.35 -39.71 8.44
CA GLY A 341 -14.39 -39.55 9.54
C GLY A 341 -13.89 -38.12 9.81
N ILE A 342 -14.09 -37.20 8.85
CA ILE A 342 -13.62 -35.80 8.92
C ILE A 342 -14.50 -34.99 9.89
N ILE A 343 -15.72 -34.60 9.50
CA ILE A 343 -16.60 -33.75 10.33
C ILE A 343 -17.08 -34.48 11.58
N GLU A 344 -17.51 -35.74 11.43
CA GLU A 344 -17.86 -36.64 12.53
C GLU A 344 -16.91 -37.85 12.50
N ALA A 345 -16.44 -38.30 13.67
CA ALA A 345 -15.49 -39.41 13.76
C ALA A 345 -16.16 -40.78 13.57
N TYR A 346 -15.46 -41.72 12.93
CA TYR A 346 -15.95 -43.10 12.76
C TYR A 346 -16.28 -43.76 14.11
N THR A 347 -17.54 -44.19 14.28
CA THR A 347 -18.04 -44.74 15.53
C THR A 347 -17.36 -46.06 15.88
N GLY A 348 -16.72 -46.11 17.06
CA GLY A 348 -16.04 -47.32 17.54
C GLY A 348 -14.79 -47.72 16.75
N ALA A 349 -14.21 -46.84 15.93
CA ALA A 349 -12.92 -47.07 15.30
C ALA A 349 -11.80 -47.19 16.35
N THR A 350 -11.04 -48.27 16.30
CA THR A 350 -9.95 -48.56 17.26
C THR A 350 -8.57 -48.62 16.62
N HIS A 351 -8.49 -48.99 15.33
CA HIS A 351 -7.23 -49.14 14.58
C HIS A 351 -7.27 -48.30 13.31
N ALA A 352 -6.11 -47.76 12.93
CA ALA A 352 -5.89 -47.14 11.64
C ALA A 352 -4.49 -47.45 11.11
N CYS A 353 -4.28 -47.27 9.81
CA CYS A 353 -2.93 -47.19 9.25
C CYS A 353 -2.87 -46.13 8.14
N LEU A 354 -1.74 -45.43 8.08
CA LEU A 354 -1.46 -44.41 7.07
C LEU A 354 -0.40 -44.94 6.10
N LEU A 355 -0.76 -45.02 4.83
CA LEU A 355 0.13 -45.37 3.73
C LEU A 355 0.68 -44.07 3.13
N LEU A 356 1.99 -44.00 2.97
CA LEU A 356 2.66 -42.95 2.18
C LEU A 356 2.92 -43.53 0.78
N VAL A 357 2.42 -42.87 -0.27
CA VAL A 357 2.37 -43.41 -1.63
C VAL A 357 3.10 -42.49 -2.61
N SER A 358 3.92 -43.08 -3.48
CA SER A 358 4.49 -42.42 -4.66
C SER A 358 3.74 -42.80 -5.93
N LEU A 359 3.77 -41.90 -6.90
CA LEU A 359 3.10 -41.98 -8.20
C LEU A 359 4.14 -41.63 -9.28
N LYS A 360 4.38 -42.54 -10.22
CA LYS A 360 5.42 -42.37 -11.24
C LYS A 360 5.14 -41.26 -12.24
N ASP A 361 3.88 -41.17 -12.69
CA ASP A 361 3.42 -40.34 -13.79
C ASP A 361 1.90 -40.12 -13.67
N SER A 362 1.33 -39.32 -14.58
CA SER A 362 -0.11 -39.00 -14.57
C SER A 362 -1.01 -40.24 -14.78
N ALA A 363 -0.51 -41.30 -15.42
CA ALA A 363 -1.25 -42.55 -15.57
C ALA A 363 -1.35 -43.30 -14.21
N ALA A 364 -0.26 -43.36 -13.45
CA ALA A 364 -0.26 -43.94 -12.11
C ALA A 364 -1.24 -43.22 -11.15
N ALA A 365 -1.34 -41.88 -11.26
CA ALA A 365 -2.29 -41.10 -10.46
C ALA A 365 -3.76 -41.47 -10.77
N CYS A 366 -4.09 -41.59 -12.06
CA CYS A 366 -5.41 -42.05 -12.52
C CYS A 366 -5.74 -43.45 -11.99
N ASP A 367 -4.81 -44.40 -12.15
CA ASP A 367 -5.00 -45.80 -11.75
C ASP A 367 -5.27 -45.97 -10.24
N MET A 368 -4.63 -45.17 -9.40
CA MET A 368 -4.88 -45.18 -7.95
C MET A 368 -6.25 -44.61 -7.59
N LEU A 369 -6.67 -43.51 -8.23
CA LEU A 369 -7.96 -42.86 -8.00
C LEU A 369 -9.13 -43.78 -8.37
N GLU A 370 -9.05 -44.44 -9.54
CA GLU A 370 -10.08 -45.38 -10.00
C GLU A 370 -10.21 -46.61 -9.08
N TYR A 371 -9.11 -47.07 -8.46
CA TYR A 371 -9.15 -48.16 -7.47
C TYR A 371 -9.82 -47.76 -6.15
N LEU A 372 -9.49 -46.57 -5.60
CA LEU A 372 -9.96 -46.15 -4.28
C LEU A 372 -11.40 -45.62 -4.27
N LYS A 373 -11.86 -45.06 -5.39
CA LYS A 373 -13.15 -44.35 -5.50
C LYS A 373 -14.36 -45.12 -4.93
N PRO A 374 -14.58 -46.42 -5.21
CA PRO A 374 -15.77 -47.13 -4.72
C PRO A 374 -15.81 -47.21 -3.19
N ASP A 375 -14.69 -47.58 -2.54
CA ASP A 375 -14.66 -47.72 -1.08
C ASP A 375 -14.76 -46.35 -0.37
N ILE A 376 -14.24 -45.26 -0.96
CA ILE A 376 -14.42 -43.90 -0.43
C ILE A 376 -15.88 -43.41 -0.58
N GLN A 377 -16.55 -43.75 -1.69
CA GLN A 377 -17.98 -43.43 -1.88
C GLN A 377 -18.90 -44.18 -0.89
N HIS A 378 -18.47 -45.34 -0.39
CA HIS A 378 -19.20 -46.06 0.65
C HIS A 378 -19.04 -45.48 2.06
N THR A 379 -18.09 -44.58 2.32
CA THR A 379 -17.85 -44.02 3.68
C THR A 379 -18.44 -42.62 3.92
N SER A 380 -18.99 -41.95 2.91
CA SER A 380 -19.51 -40.57 3.00
C SER A 380 -20.87 -40.47 3.71
N ALA A 381 -20.89 -40.77 5.02
CA ALA A 381 -21.87 -40.32 6.02
C ALA A 381 -23.26 -40.99 6.15
N THR A 382 -23.50 -42.19 5.60
CA THR A 382 -24.68 -43.03 5.99
C THR A 382 -24.34 -44.36 6.68
N ALA A 383 -23.05 -44.72 6.80
CA ALA A 383 -22.60 -45.98 7.40
C ALA A 383 -22.64 -46.00 8.96
N LEU A 384 -23.70 -45.45 9.57
CA LEU A 384 -23.89 -45.42 11.02
C LEU A 384 -24.43 -46.75 11.59
N GLU A 385 -25.11 -47.56 10.77
CA GLU A 385 -25.71 -48.84 11.17
C GLU A 385 -25.58 -49.93 10.09
N ALA A 386 -24.37 -50.47 9.89
CA ALA A 386 -24.19 -51.77 9.25
C ALA A 386 -22.89 -52.45 9.69
N ALA A 387 -22.98 -53.69 10.20
CA ALA A 387 -21.81 -54.52 10.47
C ALA A 387 -21.18 -54.98 9.14
N THR A 388 -20.17 -54.26 8.65
CA THR A 388 -19.47 -54.59 7.41
C THR A 388 -18.00 -54.93 7.69
N ALA A 389 -17.53 -56.03 7.11
CA ALA A 389 -16.18 -56.57 7.30
C ALA A 389 -15.08 -55.80 6.54
N LYS A 390 -15.36 -54.59 6.05
CA LYS A 390 -14.44 -53.76 5.26
C LYS A 390 -13.93 -52.56 6.07
N PRO A 391 -12.66 -52.15 5.91
CA PRO A 391 -12.15 -50.89 6.47
C PRO A 391 -12.81 -49.65 5.86
N PHE A 392 -12.88 -48.58 6.64
CA PHE A 392 -13.12 -47.22 6.13
C PHE A 392 -11.86 -46.70 5.42
N VAL A 393 -12.04 -45.89 4.38
CA VAL A 393 -10.96 -45.36 3.53
C VAL A 393 -11.05 -43.84 3.43
N ASN A 394 -9.90 -43.17 3.54
CA ASN A 394 -9.71 -41.76 3.22
C ASN A 394 -8.46 -41.58 2.34
N VAL A 395 -8.45 -40.56 1.48
CA VAL A 395 -7.31 -40.22 0.60
C VAL A 395 -7.01 -38.73 0.62
N GLY A 396 -5.73 -38.37 0.55
CA GLY A 396 -5.26 -37.00 0.33
C GLY A 396 -4.00 -36.96 -0.54
N PHE A 397 -3.75 -35.81 -1.17
CA PHE A 397 -2.64 -35.59 -2.09
C PHE A 397 -1.71 -34.49 -1.57
N THR A 398 -0.40 -34.66 -1.75
CA THR A 398 0.54 -33.53 -1.64
C THR A 398 0.46 -32.66 -2.89
N VAL A 399 1.03 -31.46 -2.88
CA VAL A 399 1.07 -30.62 -4.08
C VAL A 399 1.79 -31.32 -5.25
N GLN A 400 2.84 -32.09 -4.98
CA GLN A 400 3.54 -32.90 -5.97
C GLN A 400 2.59 -33.96 -6.57
N GLY A 401 1.77 -34.60 -5.75
CA GLY A 401 0.75 -35.54 -6.21
C GLY A 401 -0.36 -34.90 -7.03
N LEU A 402 -0.80 -33.68 -6.71
CA LEU A 402 -1.76 -32.93 -7.53
C LEU A 402 -1.17 -32.54 -8.89
N THR A 403 0.11 -32.14 -8.92
CA THR A 403 0.82 -31.83 -10.17
C THR A 403 0.95 -33.08 -11.04
N ILE A 404 1.30 -34.22 -10.45
CA ILE A 404 1.36 -35.52 -11.15
C ILE A 404 -0.05 -35.99 -11.57
N ALA A 405 -1.09 -35.70 -10.78
CA ALA A 405 -2.49 -35.91 -11.18
C ALA A 405 -2.99 -34.90 -12.25
N GLY A 406 -2.08 -34.18 -12.92
CA GLY A 406 -2.40 -33.35 -14.08
C GLY A 406 -3.15 -32.06 -13.78
N VAL A 407 -3.20 -31.62 -12.52
CA VAL A 407 -3.84 -30.34 -12.16
C VAL A 407 -3.05 -29.19 -12.83
N PRO A 408 -3.68 -28.35 -13.68
CA PRO A 408 -2.97 -27.30 -14.41
C PRO A 408 -2.31 -26.29 -13.46
N ASN A 409 -1.17 -25.72 -13.85
CA ASN A 409 -0.45 -24.73 -13.02
C ASN A 409 -1.35 -23.56 -12.57
N GLY A 410 -2.21 -23.03 -13.46
CA GLY A 410 -3.15 -21.97 -13.10
C GLY A 410 -4.24 -22.38 -12.10
N THR A 411 -4.51 -23.69 -11.96
CA THR A 411 -5.39 -24.27 -10.94
C THR A 411 -4.61 -24.57 -9.65
N LEU A 412 -3.36 -25.05 -9.76
CA LEU A 412 -2.45 -25.18 -8.61
C LEU A 412 -2.16 -23.82 -7.96
N ASP A 413 -2.08 -22.74 -8.74
CA ASP A 413 -1.87 -21.38 -8.23
C ASP A 413 -3.00 -20.85 -7.34
N LEU A 414 -4.19 -21.48 -7.39
CA LEU A 414 -5.32 -21.19 -6.50
C LEU A 414 -5.19 -21.89 -5.13
N LEU A 415 -4.29 -22.87 -4.98
CA LEU A 415 -4.05 -23.53 -3.71
C LEU A 415 -3.28 -22.61 -2.73
N PRO A 416 -3.55 -22.71 -1.41
CA PRO A 416 -2.84 -21.98 -0.38
C PRO A 416 -1.33 -22.17 -0.48
N TYR A 417 -0.59 -21.10 -0.21
CA TYR A 417 0.83 -21.04 -0.55
C TYR A 417 1.66 -21.96 0.35
N GLU A 418 1.30 -22.04 1.63
CA GLU A 418 1.85 -22.93 2.62
C GLU A 418 1.62 -24.42 2.31
N PHE A 419 0.50 -24.76 1.67
CA PHE A 419 0.26 -26.11 1.16
C PHE A 419 1.22 -26.46 0.03
N ARG A 420 1.48 -25.50 -0.87
CA ARG A 420 2.40 -25.65 -2.01
C ARG A 420 3.87 -25.70 -1.60
N GLU A 421 4.26 -25.00 -0.53
CA GLU A 421 5.61 -25.09 0.05
C GLU A 421 5.83 -26.41 0.79
N GLY A 422 4.81 -26.90 1.50
CA GLY A 422 4.89 -28.10 2.32
C GLY A 422 5.57 -27.87 3.68
N MET A 423 5.15 -28.64 4.68
CA MET A 423 5.46 -28.41 6.10
C MET A 423 6.96 -28.22 6.42
N ALA A 424 7.87 -28.94 5.76
CA ALA A 424 9.31 -28.82 6.01
C ALA A 424 9.85 -27.42 5.68
N ALA A 425 9.39 -26.78 4.60
CA ALA A 425 9.76 -25.41 4.27
C ALA A 425 9.16 -24.39 5.27
N ARG A 426 8.05 -24.74 5.90
CA ARG A 426 7.33 -23.92 6.91
C ARG A 426 7.93 -24.02 8.32
N ALA A 427 8.96 -24.83 8.53
CA ALA A 427 9.51 -25.11 9.87
C ALA A 427 9.80 -23.85 10.70
N SER A 428 10.30 -22.79 10.07
CA SER A 428 10.54 -21.51 10.76
C SER A 428 9.27 -20.83 11.29
N ILE A 429 8.11 -20.99 10.64
CA ILE A 429 6.83 -20.39 11.06
C ILE A 429 6.16 -21.28 12.11
N LEU A 430 6.34 -22.60 12.00
CA LEU A 430 5.87 -23.60 12.96
C LEU A 430 6.70 -23.61 14.27
N GLY A 431 7.85 -22.93 14.30
CA GLY A 431 8.81 -23.03 15.41
C GLY A 431 9.48 -24.40 15.53
N ASP A 432 9.51 -25.16 14.43
CA ASP A 432 10.25 -26.42 14.31
C ASP A 432 11.75 -26.13 14.19
N VAL A 433 12.36 -25.83 15.33
CA VAL A 433 13.78 -25.48 15.47
C VAL A 433 14.53 -26.54 16.28
N ARG A 434 15.87 -26.47 16.30
CA ARG A 434 16.75 -27.39 17.05
C ARG A 434 16.40 -28.86 16.73
N HIS A 435 16.09 -29.68 17.74
CA HIS A 435 15.76 -31.11 17.58
C HIS A 435 14.48 -31.36 16.76
N ASN A 436 13.58 -30.38 16.63
CA ASN A 436 12.38 -30.47 15.79
C ASN A 436 12.60 -29.95 14.36
N HIS A 437 13.77 -29.40 14.03
CA HIS A 437 14.06 -28.89 12.68
C HIS A 437 14.10 -30.03 11.64
N PRO A 438 13.63 -29.83 10.39
CA PRO A 438 13.57 -30.88 9.37
C PRO A 438 14.86 -31.65 9.10
N ILE A 439 16.03 -31.01 9.26
CA ILE A 439 17.34 -31.67 9.13
C ILE A 439 17.57 -32.79 10.15
N ASN A 440 16.85 -32.75 11.29
CA ASN A 440 16.92 -33.70 12.40
C ASN A 440 15.72 -34.66 12.43
N TRP A 441 14.81 -34.58 11.46
CA TRP A 441 13.69 -35.51 11.33
C TRP A 441 14.21 -36.91 11.04
N SER A 442 13.74 -37.91 11.80
CA SER A 442 14.15 -39.30 11.59
C SER A 442 13.56 -39.92 10.30
N LEU A 443 12.60 -39.21 9.70
CA LEU A 443 11.79 -39.58 8.54
C LEU A 443 10.99 -40.91 8.73
N PRO A 444 10.02 -41.21 7.87
CA PRO A 444 9.38 -42.53 7.83
C PRO A 444 10.38 -43.60 7.36
N GLU A 445 10.30 -44.81 7.92
CA GLU A 445 11.04 -45.96 7.39
C GLU A 445 10.39 -46.48 6.11
N ARG A 446 11.19 -46.88 5.12
CA ARG A 446 10.73 -47.69 3.99
C ARG A 446 10.50 -49.13 4.48
N ASN A 447 9.30 -49.40 4.95
CA ASN A 447 8.88 -50.68 5.54
C ASN A 447 7.88 -51.47 4.68
N TRP A 448 7.67 -51.05 3.43
CA TRP A 448 6.79 -51.76 2.49
C TRP A 448 7.29 -51.67 1.03
N PRO A 449 7.25 -52.76 0.24
CA PRO A 449 7.11 -54.15 0.71
C PRO A 449 8.19 -54.48 1.73
N GLU A 450 7.92 -55.44 2.62
CA GLU A 450 8.78 -55.70 3.78
C GLU A 450 10.22 -56.05 3.37
N PRO A 451 11.22 -55.21 3.70
CA PRO A 451 12.57 -55.37 3.15
C PRO A 451 13.32 -56.53 3.84
N PRO A 452 14.22 -57.23 3.12
CA PRO A 452 15.10 -58.21 3.74
C PRO A 452 15.97 -57.54 4.82
N GLN A 453 16.25 -58.28 5.90
CA GLN A 453 16.88 -57.73 7.12
C GLN A 453 18.30 -57.19 6.86
N HIS A 454 18.42 -55.88 6.63
CA HIS A 454 19.43 -54.94 7.16
C HIS A 454 18.90 -53.50 6.90
N GLU A 455 19.56 -52.49 7.49
CA GLU A 455 19.13 -51.07 7.60
C GLU A 455 18.01 -50.59 6.64
N ARG A 456 16.82 -50.34 7.20
CA ARG A 456 15.67 -49.80 6.45
C ARG A 456 15.94 -48.37 5.99
N GLU A 457 15.96 -48.16 4.67
CA GLU A 457 16.02 -46.84 4.05
C GLU A 457 14.97 -45.88 4.64
N ARG A 458 15.21 -44.57 4.52
CA ARG A 458 14.25 -43.52 4.89
C ARG A 458 13.49 -43.00 3.68
N VAL A 459 12.25 -42.59 3.92
CA VAL A 459 11.37 -42.03 2.90
C VAL A 459 11.48 -40.52 2.92
N GLU A 460 12.06 -39.94 1.87
CA GLU A 460 11.99 -38.50 1.62
C GLU A 460 10.54 -38.06 1.42
N LEU A 461 10.07 -37.10 2.22
CA LEU A 461 8.67 -36.65 2.18
C LEU A 461 8.29 -36.02 0.84
N SER A 462 9.27 -35.46 0.13
CA SER A 462 9.11 -34.93 -1.23
C SER A 462 8.78 -36.00 -2.29
N SER A 463 9.02 -37.28 -1.99
CA SER A 463 8.63 -38.43 -2.83
C SER A 463 7.22 -38.96 -2.53
N VAL A 464 6.57 -38.46 -1.47
CA VAL A 464 5.20 -38.79 -1.11
C VAL A 464 4.25 -37.92 -1.94
N HIS A 465 3.53 -38.56 -2.85
CA HIS A 465 2.59 -37.90 -3.76
C HIS A 465 1.16 -37.99 -3.21
N ALA A 466 0.82 -39.09 -2.54
CA ALA A 466 -0.47 -39.25 -1.88
C ALA A 466 -0.34 -39.95 -0.52
N ILE A 467 -1.38 -39.78 0.30
CA ILE A 467 -1.60 -40.51 1.54
C ILE A 467 -2.93 -41.25 1.47
N VAL A 468 -2.96 -42.50 1.92
CA VAL A 468 -4.18 -43.31 2.04
C VAL A 468 -4.31 -43.77 3.47
N MET A 469 -5.44 -43.49 4.11
CA MET A 469 -5.70 -43.91 5.49
C MET A 469 -6.81 -44.96 5.51
N TYR A 470 -6.47 -46.16 6.01
CA TYR A 470 -7.46 -47.19 6.34
C TYR A 470 -7.78 -47.13 7.83
N THR A 471 -9.05 -47.28 8.20
CA THR A 471 -9.52 -47.29 9.61
C THR A 471 -10.51 -48.44 9.83
N CYS A 472 -10.47 -49.11 10.99
CA CYS A 472 -11.45 -50.15 11.32
C CYS A 472 -11.76 -50.23 12.82
N LYS A 473 -12.85 -50.95 13.13
CA LYS A 473 -13.16 -51.45 14.47
C LYS A 473 -12.62 -52.87 14.60
N GLY A 474 -11.83 -53.11 15.64
CA GLY A 474 -11.25 -54.41 15.98
C GLY A 474 -10.91 -54.51 17.48
N PRO A 475 -10.58 -55.72 17.98
CA PRO A 475 -10.17 -55.93 19.37
C PRO A 475 -8.97 -55.03 19.69
N ALA A 476 -9.09 -54.23 20.75
CA ALA A 476 -8.16 -53.18 21.12
C ALA A 476 -7.56 -53.44 22.51
N ASP A 477 -7.16 -54.69 22.73
CA ASP A 477 -6.41 -55.20 23.86
C ASP A 477 -4.90 -55.14 23.56
N GLU A 478 -4.41 -55.90 22.58
CA GLU A 478 -2.98 -55.97 22.22
C GLU A 478 -2.57 -55.00 21.11
N TRP A 479 -1.33 -54.47 21.16
CA TRP A 479 -0.79 -53.68 20.04
C TRP A 479 -0.23 -54.64 18.97
N GLN A 480 -0.73 -54.50 17.74
CA GLN A 480 -0.17 -55.17 16.57
C GLN A 480 0.50 -54.12 15.68
N ASP A 481 1.68 -54.42 15.14
CA ASP A 481 2.28 -53.64 14.06
C ASP A 481 1.88 -54.22 12.70
N MET A 482 2.00 -53.47 11.60
CA MET A 482 1.65 -53.93 10.25
C MET A 482 2.47 -55.14 9.77
N ALA A 483 3.66 -55.36 10.34
CA ALA A 483 4.44 -56.59 10.14
C ALA A 483 3.79 -57.85 10.75
N SER A 484 2.86 -57.70 11.70
CA SER A 484 2.11 -58.82 12.27
C SER A 484 0.99 -59.27 11.35
N ASP A 485 0.92 -60.56 11.03
CA ASP A 485 -0.19 -61.16 10.29
C ASP A 485 -1.54 -61.05 11.04
N LYS A 486 -1.52 -60.69 12.33
CA LYS A 486 -2.71 -60.40 13.13
C LYS A 486 -3.24 -58.96 12.98
N HIS A 487 -2.54 -58.06 12.29
CA HIS A 487 -2.97 -56.67 12.18
C HIS A 487 -4.25 -56.54 11.32
N PRO A 488 -5.35 -55.97 11.84
CA PRO A 488 -6.68 -56.07 11.20
C PRO A 488 -6.78 -55.40 9.83
N LEU A 489 -5.86 -54.48 9.50
CA LEU A 489 -5.83 -53.79 8.20
C LEU A 489 -4.85 -54.40 7.18
N ARG A 490 -4.05 -55.41 7.56
CA ARG A 490 -2.97 -55.94 6.70
C ARG A 490 -3.46 -56.47 5.36
N GLY A 491 -4.62 -57.12 5.34
CA GLY A 491 -5.25 -57.60 4.10
C GLY A 491 -5.55 -56.48 3.10
N ALA A 492 -6.01 -55.31 3.57
CA ALA A 492 -6.29 -54.16 2.70
C ALA A 492 -5.00 -53.56 2.11
N VAL A 493 -3.92 -53.51 2.89
CA VAL A 493 -2.60 -53.03 2.44
C VAL A 493 -2.01 -53.97 1.37
N LEU A 494 -2.10 -55.28 1.59
CA LEU A 494 -1.68 -56.30 0.61
C LEU A 494 -2.48 -56.17 -0.70
N GLN A 495 -3.81 -56.04 -0.61
CA GLN A 495 -4.68 -55.89 -1.78
C GLN A 495 -4.38 -54.61 -2.57
N PHE A 496 -4.18 -53.47 -1.91
CA PHE A 496 -3.76 -52.21 -2.56
C PHE A 496 -2.44 -52.42 -3.33
N ASN A 497 -1.44 -53.03 -2.68
CA ASN A 497 -0.13 -53.25 -3.29
C ASN A 497 -0.19 -54.21 -4.49
N GLU A 498 -0.95 -55.30 -4.39
CA GLU A 498 -1.16 -56.27 -5.47
C GLU A 498 -1.77 -55.61 -6.72
N LYS A 499 -2.78 -54.74 -6.55
CA LYS A 499 -3.50 -54.14 -7.68
C LYS A 499 -2.79 -52.96 -8.35
N LEU A 500 -1.92 -52.24 -7.64
CA LEU A 500 -1.38 -50.95 -8.10
C LEU A 500 0.14 -50.92 -8.30
N SER A 501 0.92 -51.83 -7.71
CA SER A 501 2.40 -51.83 -7.84
C SER A 501 2.91 -51.91 -9.28
N GLY A 502 2.26 -52.72 -10.14
CA GLY A 502 2.59 -52.82 -11.56
C GLY A 502 2.18 -51.61 -12.41
N LYS A 503 1.46 -50.64 -11.84
CA LYS A 503 0.89 -49.45 -12.52
C LYS A 503 1.64 -48.15 -12.20
N GLY A 504 2.85 -48.24 -11.65
CA GLY A 504 3.66 -47.06 -11.27
C GLY A 504 3.21 -46.38 -9.97
N VAL A 505 2.35 -47.02 -9.18
CA VAL A 505 1.95 -46.59 -7.83
C VAL A 505 2.74 -47.41 -6.83
N GLN A 506 3.46 -46.77 -5.91
CA GLN A 506 4.32 -47.46 -4.94
C GLN A 506 3.99 -47.05 -3.51
N ILE A 507 3.70 -48.01 -2.62
CA ILE A 507 3.72 -47.75 -1.18
C ILE A 507 5.18 -47.54 -0.76
N LEU A 508 5.47 -46.40 -0.16
CA LEU A 508 6.78 -46.03 0.39
C LEU A 508 6.91 -46.44 1.86
N SER A 509 5.84 -46.25 2.63
CA SER A 509 5.81 -46.55 4.07
C SER A 509 4.39 -46.81 4.54
N VAL A 510 4.24 -47.64 5.58
CA VAL A 510 2.98 -47.90 6.27
C VAL A 510 3.15 -47.61 7.76
N GLN A 511 2.27 -46.80 8.33
CA GLN A 511 2.34 -46.36 9.73
C GLN A 511 1.12 -46.86 10.50
N SER A 512 1.33 -47.83 11.39
CA SER A 512 0.30 -48.40 12.28
C SER A 512 -0.15 -47.40 13.34
N MET A 513 -1.44 -47.39 13.68
CA MET A 513 -2.05 -46.52 14.69
C MET A 513 -3.18 -47.24 15.46
N ARG A 514 -3.32 -46.93 16.75
CA ARG A 514 -4.37 -47.47 17.63
C ARG A 514 -4.83 -46.40 18.62
N ARG A 515 -6.10 -46.40 18.99
CA ARG A 515 -6.60 -45.65 20.16
C ARG A 515 -6.29 -46.42 21.44
N LEU A 516 -5.66 -45.77 22.41
CA LEU A 516 -5.46 -46.35 23.74
C LEU A 516 -6.77 -46.23 24.51
N VAL A 517 -7.44 -47.36 24.73
CA VAL A 517 -8.71 -47.46 25.47
C VAL A 517 -8.49 -48.48 26.59
N GLY A 518 -8.95 -48.16 27.80
CA GLY A 518 -8.89 -49.10 28.92
C GLY A 518 -9.95 -50.20 28.83
N SER A 519 -10.06 -51.01 29.88
CA SER A 519 -11.04 -52.09 29.94
C SER A 519 -12.46 -51.55 30.15
N GLY A 520 -13.29 -51.60 29.10
CA GLY A 520 -14.71 -51.23 29.16
C GLY A 520 -15.07 -50.08 28.24
N SER A 521 -15.92 -49.15 28.72
CA SER A 521 -16.41 -47.98 27.98
C SER A 521 -15.66 -46.69 28.33
N GLU A 522 -14.38 -46.80 28.69
CA GLU A 522 -13.55 -45.64 29.04
C GLU A 522 -13.26 -44.75 27.81
N PRO A 523 -13.11 -43.43 27.98
CA PRO A 523 -12.70 -42.54 26.90
C PRO A 523 -11.25 -42.83 26.46
N PRO A 524 -10.90 -42.61 25.18
CA PRO A 524 -9.56 -42.83 24.68
C PRO A 524 -8.56 -41.83 25.31
N ARG A 525 -7.37 -42.33 25.61
CA ARG A 525 -6.27 -41.55 26.22
C ARG A 525 -5.04 -41.49 25.33
N ASP A 526 -4.16 -40.53 25.61
CA ASP A 526 -2.83 -40.43 25.00
C ASP A 526 -1.77 -41.17 25.84
N HIS A 527 -0.49 -41.18 25.41
CA HIS A 527 0.59 -41.83 26.19
C HIS A 527 0.97 -41.08 27.48
N PHE A 528 0.56 -39.82 27.66
CA PHE A 528 0.71 -39.07 28.91
C PHE A 528 -0.48 -39.25 29.89
N ASP A 529 -1.43 -40.12 29.55
CA ASP A 529 -2.60 -40.46 30.37
C ASP A 529 -3.56 -39.26 30.56
N PHE A 530 -3.77 -38.49 29.48
CA PHE A 530 -4.87 -37.51 29.37
C PHE A 530 -5.97 -38.03 28.42
N VAL A 531 -7.23 -37.73 28.75
CA VAL A 531 -8.36 -37.90 27.82
C VAL A 531 -8.24 -36.91 26.65
N ASP A 532 -8.15 -37.43 25.42
CA ASP A 532 -8.12 -36.60 24.21
C ASP A 532 -9.48 -36.61 23.46
N GLY A 533 -9.65 -35.64 22.56
CA GLY A 533 -10.82 -35.49 21.70
C GLY A 533 -11.93 -34.59 22.27
N ILE A 534 -11.78 -34.07 23.49
CA ILE A 534 -12.81 -33.29 24.20
C ILE A 534 -13.19 -32.01 23.45
N SER A 535 -12.20 -31.17 23.14
CA SER A 535 -12.42 -29.85 22.51
C SER A 535 -12.26 -29.96 21.00
N GLN A 536 -13.38 -29.90 20.28
CA GLN A 536 -13.46 -29.96 18.82
C GLN A 536 -14.45 -28.90 18.31
N PRO A 537 -14.20 -28.23 17.17
CA PRO A 537 -15.21 -27.41 16.53
C PRO A 537 -16.37 -28.26 16.00
N TRP A 538 -17.55 -27.66 15.79
CA TRP A 538 -18.69 -28.35 15.16
C TRP A 538 -19.46 -27.47 14.17
N LEU A 539 -20.09 -28.12 13.18
CA LEU A 539 -20.90 -27.49 12.14
C LEU A 539 -22.39 -27.68 12.39
N GLU A 540 -23.19 -26.65 12.09
CA GLU A 540 -24.65 -26.75 12.09
C GLU A 540 -25.11 -27.81 11.07
N PRO A 541 -25.96 -28.79 11.45
CA PRO A 541 -26.46 -29.79 10.52
C PRO A 541 -27.49 -29.18 9.53
N PRO A 542 -27.57 -29.66 8.28
CA PRO A 542 -28.57 -29.21 7.33
C PRO A 542 -29.98 -29.59 7.81
N GLN A 543 -30.88 -28.60 7.94
CA GLN A 543 -32.31 -28.85 8.19
C GLN A 543 -32.90 -29.74 7.10
N LYS A 544 -33.60 -30.82 7.47
CA LYS A 544 -34.37 -31.63 6.53
C LYS A 544 -35.33 -30.74 5.72
N PRO A 545 -35.42 -30.89 4.38
CA PRO A 545 -36.47 -30.25 3.62
C PRO A 545 -37.82 -30.83 4.05
N ALA A 546 -38.77 -29.97 4.43
CA ALA A 546 -40.14 -30.39 4.64
C ALA A 546 -40.77 -30.77 3.29
N ARG A 547 -40.79 -32.07 2.97
CA ARG A 547 -41.60 -32.62 1.87
C ARG A 547 -42.85 -33.31 2.42
N SER A 548 -43.94 -33.07 1.72
CA SER A 548 -45.31 -33.46 2.07
C SER A 548 -45.58 -34.96 1.88
N ASN A 549 -46.32 -35.54 2.83
CA ASN A 549 -47.24 -36.65 2.64
C ASN A 549 -46.73 -37.91 1.90
N GLU A 550 -45.65 -38.53 2.36
CA GLU A 550 -45.41 -39.96 2.09
C GLU A 550 -45.26 -40.77 3.39
N VAL A 551 -45.72 -42.02 3.34
CA VAL A 551 -46.07 -42.84 4.52
C VAL A 551 -44.84 -43.45 5.19
N MET A 552 -44.89 -43.51 6.52
CA MET A 552 -43.89 -44.12 7.40
C MET A 552 -43.49 -45.56 6.98
N THR A 553 -42.27 -45.73 6.47
CA THR A 553 -41.49 -46.97 6.61
C THR A 553 -40.00 -46.65 6.79
N GLY A 554 -39.39 -47.08 7.90
CA GLY A 554 -37.94 -46.97 8.11
C GLY A 554 -37.46 -45.73 8.87
N ASP A 555 -37.24 -45.90 10.17
CA ASP A 555 -36.73 -44.89 11.10
C ASP A 555 -35.20 -44.75 10.96
N VAL A 556 -34.70 -44.06 9.92
CA VAL A 556 -33.25 -43.79 9.75
C VAL A 556 -32.84 -42.63 10.67
N GLY A 557 -32.28 -42.99 11.83
CA GLY A 557 -32.24 -42.13 13.01
C GLY A 557 -31.12 -41.09 13.04
N TYR A 558 -31.50 -39.81 12.98
CA TYR A 558 -30.77 -38.72 13.67
C TYR A 558 -31.03 -38.77 15.20
N LYS A 559 -31.05 -39.96 15.81
CA LYS A 559 -31.58 -40.18 17.18
C LYS A 559 -30.59 -39.89 18.31
N ASN A 560 -29.31 -39.68 18.01
CA ASN A 560 -28.25 -39.45 19.00
C ASN A 560 -27.48 -38.13 18.78
N ILE A 561 -28.18 -37.01 18.54
CA ILE A 561 -27.56 -35.67 18.66
C ILE A 561 -27.60 -35.28 20.15
N PRO A 562 -26.45 -35.08 20.84
CA PRO A 562 -26.43 -34.58 22.20
C PRO A 562 -27.07 -33.18 22.24
N ARG A 563 -28.00 -32.94 23.17
CA ARG A 563 -28.69 -31.64 23.28
C ARG A 563 -27.78 -30.49 23.73
N ASP A 564 -26.62 -30.82 24.33
CA ASP A 564 -25.67 -29.86 24.91
C ASP A 564 -24.35 -29.80 24.11
N ARG A 565 -24.39 -29.36 22.83
CA ARG A 565 -23.15 -29.00 22.11
C ARG A 565 -22.67 -27.61 22.54
N PRO A 566 -21.39 -27.40 22.89
CA PRO A 566 -20.88 -26.11 23.35
C PRO A 566 -21.10 -24.99 22.32
N THR A 567 -21.69 -23.89 22.76
CA THR A 567 -21.99 -22.75 21.88
C THR A 567 -20.72 -22.09 21.34
N ARG A 568 -19.69 -21.96 22.19
CA ARG A 568 -18.35 -21.41 21.88
C ARG A 568 -17.51 -22.27 20.90
N ASP A 569 -17.95 -23.48 20.58
CA ASP A 569 -17.25 -24.38 19.64
C ASP A 569 -17.88 -24.46 18.24
N LYS A 570 -18.99 -23.73 18.03
CA LYS A 570 -19.61 -23.63 16.72
C LYS A 570 -18.73 -22.82 15.76
N VAL A 571 -18.50 -23.35 14.56
CA VAL A 571 -17.76 -22.66 13.49
C VAL A 571 -18.62 -22.56 12.23
N VAL A 572 -18.25 -21.68 11.29
CA VAL A 572 -18.92 -21.66 9.97
C VAL A 572 -18.33 -22.73 9.06
N THR A 573 -19.10 -23.18 8.07
CA THR A 573 -18.68 -24.27 7.17
C THR A 573 -17.33 -24.00 6.50
N GLY A 574 -17.09 -22.76 6.07
CA GLY A 574 -15.84 -22.34 5.42
C GLY A 574 -14.60 -22.35 6.30
N ASP A 575 -14.71 -22.60 7.61
CA ASP A 575 -13.55 -22.80 8.48
C ASP A 575 -13.04 -24.26 8.43
N LEU A 576 -13.85 -25.21 7.94
CA LEU A 576 -13.48 -26.64 7.87
C LEU A 576 -13.52 -27.21 6.44
N LEU A 577 -14.40 -26.70 5.57
CA LEU A 577 -14.59 -27.18 4.21
C LEU A 577 -14.44 -26.03 3.21
N LEU A 578 -13.74 -26.29 2.11
CA LEU A 578 -13.62 -25.39 0.98
C LEU A 578 -14.95 -25.27 0.21
N GLY A 579 -15.09 -24.19 -0.56
CA GLY A 579 -16.31 -23.85 -1.29
C GLY A 579 -17.45 -23.27 -0.44
N TYR A 580 -17.17 -22.91 0.81
CA TYR A 580 -18.09 -22.20 1.71
C TYR A 580 -17.46 -20.92 2.27
N GLU A 581 -18.28 -19.91 2.57
CA GLU A 581 -17.85 -18.67 3.23
C GLU A 581 -17.27 -18.98 4.62
N ASN A 582 -16.09 -18.40 4.92
CA ASN A 582 -15.37 -18.60 6.17
C ASN A 582 -15.67 -17.50 7.20
N SER A 583 -15.13 -17.61 8.41
CA SER A 583 -15.32 -16.62 9.49
C SER A 583 -14.79 -15.22 9.17
N PHE A 584 -13.94 -15.06 8.15
CA PHE A 584 -13.46 -13.77 7.66
C PHE A 584 -14.39 -13.14 6.60
N GLY A 585 -15.36 -13.88 6.08
CA GLY A 585 -16.28 -13.42 5.04
C GLY A 585 -15.68 -13.42 3.64
N ASP A 586 -14.71 -14.30 3.37
CA ASP A 586 -14.15 -14.41 2.01
C ASP A 586 -15.14 -15.08 1.05
N PRO A 587 -15.19 -14.65 -0.23
CA PRO A 587 -15.91 -15.39 -1.25
C PRO A 587 -15.35 -16.81 -1.39
N PRO A 588 -16.19 -17.86 -1.38
CA PRO A 588 -15.73 -19.23 -1.47
C PRO A 588 -15.06 -19.54 -2.81
N LEU A 589 -13.93 -20.25 -2.76
CA LEU A 589 -13.34 -20.89 -3.94
C LEU A 589 -14.26 -22.03 -4.39
N THR A 590 -15.03 -21.81 -5.46
CA THR A 590 -16.06 -22.74 -5.94
C THR A 590 -15.65 -23.49 -7.20
N GLY A 591 -16.09 -24.73 -7.33
CA GLY A 591 -15.79 -25.65 -8.42
C GLY A 591 -15.67 -27.09 -7.93
N LYS A 592 -15.77 -28.06 -8.86
CA LYS A 592 -15.78 -29.50 -8.52
C LYS A 592 -14.58 -29.96 -7.70
N LEU A 593 -13.39 -29.42 -7.95
CA LEU A 593 -12.18 -29.73 -7.18
C LEU A 593 -12.26 -29.17 -5.74
N TRP A 594 -12.95 -28.05 -5.55
CA TRP A 594 -12.88 -27.23 -4.35
C TRP A 594 -13.99 -27.51 -3.36
N ASP A 595 -15.26 -27.41 -3.74
CA ASP A 595 -16.33 -27.47 -2.73
C ASP A 595 -16.36 -28.84 -2.04
N ASP A 596 -16.64 -28.81 -0.73
CA ASP A 596 -16.65 -29.97 0.17
C ASP A 596 -15.28 -30.63 0.42
N SER A 597 -14.19 -30.14 -0.21
CA SER A 597 -12.80 -30.58 0.05
C SER A 597 -12.23 -29.89 1.30
N THR A 598 -11.09 -30.37 1.82
CA THR A 598 -10.43 -29.78 3.01
C THR A 598 -8.93 -30.01 2.97
N PHE A 599 -8.16 -29.41 3.89
CA PHE A 599 -6.76 -29.75 4.10
C PHE A 599 -6.58 -30.62 5.35
N LEU A 600 -5.57 -31.48 5.32
CA LEU A 600 -5.13 -32.32 6.43
C LEU A 600 -3.66 -32.04 6.76
N VAL A 601 -3.41 -31.70 8.01
CA VAL A 601 -2.09 -31.59 8.62
C VAL A 601 -1.75 -32.92 9.30
N VAL A 602 -0.59 -33.51 8.99
CA VAL A 602 -0.11 -34.75 9.63
C VAL A 602 1.25 -34.51 10.28
N ARG A 603 1.40 -34.84 11.57
CA ARG A 603 2.68 -34.79 12.31
C ARG A 603 2.86 -36.04 13.15
N LYS A 604 4.00 -36.73 12.99
CA LYS A 604 4.41 -37.83 13.86
C LYS A 604 5.20 -37.28 15.05
N LEU A 605 4.59 -37.31 16.22
CA LEU A 605 5.13 -36.77 17.47
C LEU A 605 5.50 -37.94 18.40
N GLU A 606 6.78 -38.11 18.72
CA GLU A 606 7.23 -39.07 19.73
C GLU A 606 7.03 -38.48 21.13
N GLN A 607 6.47 -39.27 22.05
CA GLN A 607 6.18 -38.86 23.42
C GLN A 607 7.13 -39.58 24.40
N ASP A 608 7.97 -38.84 25.10
CA ASP A 608 8.86 -39.36 26.13
C ASP A 608 8.19 -39.24 27.52
N VAL A 609 7.50 -40.32 27.91
CA VAL A 609 6.75 -40.42 29.17
C VAL A 609 7.68 -40.39 30.38
N ASP A 610 8.90 -40.93 30.26
CA ASP A 610 9.91 -40.85 31.32
C ASP A 610 10.41 -39.41 31.51
N ALA A 611 10.65 -38.67 30.43
CA ALA A 611 11.03 -37.26 30.51
C ALA A 611 9.95 -36.43 31.23
N LEU A 612 8.67 -36.64 30.88
CA LEU A 612 7.56 -36.01 31.60
C LEU A 612 7.54 -36.41 33.08
N HIS A 613 7.64 -37.70 33.41
CA HIS A 613 7.65 -38.16 34.80
C HIS A 613 8.81 -37.59 35.63
N THR A 614 9.99 -37.38 35.04
CA THR A 614 11.12 -36.74 35.73
C THR A 614 10.80 -35.28 36.06
N VAL A 615 10.36 -34.49 35.07
CA VAL A 615 10.01 -33.07 35.25
C VAL A 615 8.89 -32.87 36.28
N LEU A 616 7.86 -33.73 36.26
CA LEU A 616 6.77 -33.66 37.22
C LEU A 616 7.22 -34.02 38.64
N LYS A 617 8.14 -34.98 38.82
CA LYS A 617 8.69 -35.30 40.15
C LYS A 617 9.52 -34.15 40.73
N GLU A 618 10.27 -33.44 39.88
CA GLU A 618 11.06 -32.26 40.29
C GLU A 618 10.17 -31.09 40.72
N SER A 619 8.91 -31.03 40.29
CA SER A 619 7.96 -29.96 40.67
C SER A 619 7.40 -30.05 42.10
N GLY A 620 7.51 -31.20 42.77
CA GLY A 620 6.92 -31.46 44.10
C GLY A 620 5.40 -31.69 44.13
N ASP A 621 4.65 -31.23 43.12
CA ASP A 621 3.21 -31.47 42.93
C ASP A 621 2.98 -32.12 41.56
N VAL A 622 3.09 -33.45 41.50
CA VAL A 622 3.02 -34.22 40.24
C VAL A 622 1.70 -34.02 39.52
N GLU A 623 0.56 -34.22 40.19
CA GLU A 623 -0.76 -34.18 39.55
C GLU A 623 -1.23 -32.74 39.27
N GLY A 624 -1.00 -31.80 40.19
CA GLY A 624 -1.36 -30.40 39.96
C GLY A 624 -0.49 -29.74 38.88
N THR A 625 0.81 -30.04 38.82
CA THR A 625 1.69 -29.57 37.73
C THR A 625 1.33 -30.23 36.40
N LYS A 626 1.06 -31.55 36.38
CA LYS A 626 0.58 -32.27 35.19
C LYS A 626 -0.70 -31.64 34.66
N ALA A 627 -1.66 -31.38 35.54
CA ALA A 627 -2.92 -30.74 35.18
C ALA A 627 -2.70 -29.33 34.62
N LYS A 628 -1.84 -28.51 35.24
CA LYS A 628 -1.48 -27.15 34.77
C LYS A 628 -0.70 -27.13 33.47
N PHE A 629 0.18 -28.10 33.19
CA PHE A 629 0.87 -28.21 31.89
C PHE A 629 -0.14 -28.36 30.74
N MET A 630 -1.17 -29.19 30.92
CA MET A 630 -2.23 -29.37 29.93
C MET A 630 -3.27 -28.23 29.95
N GLY A 631 -3.63 -27.73 31.13
CA GLY A 631 -4.82 -26.89 31.36
C GLY A 631 -6.10 -27.71 31.63
N ARG A 632 -5.99 -29.02 31.86
CA ARG A 632 -7.05 -29.95 32.27
C ARG A 632 -6.47 -31.07 33.13
N THR A 633 -7.27 -31.68 34.00
CA THR A 633 -6.88 -32.92 34.71
C THR A 633 -6.72 -34.09 33.74
N GLY A 634 -6.13 -35.22 34.19
CA GLY A 634 -6.00 -36.44 33.37
C GLY A 634 -7.33 -36.97 32.84
N ASP A 635 -8.40 -36.90 33.65
CA ASP A 635 -9.77 -37.26 33.26
C ASP A 635 -10.48 -36.20 32.42
N GLY A 636 -9.80 -35.09 32.12
CA GLY A 636 -10.28 -34.05 31.23
C GLY A 636 -11.10 -32.95 31.90
N GLU A 637 -11.04 -32.76 33.22
CA GLU A 637 -11.77 -31.65 33.89
C GLU A 637 -11.01 -30.31 33.76
N VAL A 638 -11.73 -29.20 33.58
CA VAL A 638 -11.13 -27.85 33.51
C VAL A 638 -10.60 -27.40 34.88
N LEU A 639 -9.53 -26.60 34.87
CA LEU A 639 -8.91 -26.06 36.09
C LEU A 639 -9.62 -24.84 36.66
N ILE A 640 -10.46 -24.16 35.87
CA ILE A 640 -11.18 -22.97 36.31
C ILE A 640 -12.25 -23.36 37.33
N GLU A 641 -12.23 -22.70 38.49
CA GLU A 641 -13.23 -22.85 39.55
C GLU A 641 -14.36 -21.86 39.29
N ASP A 642 -15.37 -22.30 38.53
CA ASP A 642 -16.61 -21.58 38.30
C ASP A 642 -17.78 -22.57 38.47
N GLU A 643 -18.67 -22.29 39.42
CA GLU A 643 -19.83 -23.15 39.73
C GLU A 643 -20.89 -23.15 38.61
N THR A 644 -20.81 -22.18 37.68
CA THR A 644 -21.77 -22.05 36.57
C THR A 644 -21.41 -22.92 35.36
N ILE A 645 -20.21 -23.51 35.30
CA ILE A 645 -19.76 -24.35 34.19
C ILE A 645 -19.70 -25.83 34.56
N ASN A 646 -20.09 -26.70 33.63
CA ASN A 646 -19.80 -28.13 33.76
C ASN A 646 -18.29 -28.34 33.58
N ARG A 647 -17.56 -28.66 34.65
CA ARG A 647 -16.10 -28.85 34.60
C ARG A 647 -15.64 -30.01 33.71
N ARG A 648 -16.50 -31.01 33.45
CA ARG A 648 -16.27 -32.09 32.46
C ARG A 648 -16.66 -31.69 31.02
N GLY A 649 -17.29 -30.53 30.86
CA GLY A 649 -17.69 -29.98 29.56
C GLY A 649 -16.58 -29.18 28.87
N ASN A 650 -16.99 -28.44 27.83
CA ASN A 650 -16.09 -27.58 27.06
C ASN A 650 -16.63 -26.15 26.81
N ASP A 651 -17.84 -25.81 27.27
CA ASP A 651 -18.42 -24.46 27.11
C ASP A 651 -17.98 -23.51 28.25
N PHE A 652 -16.75 -22.99 28.13
CA PHE A 652 -16.14 -22.04 29.06
C PHE A 652 -15.18 -21.09 28.32
N ASP A 653 -14.74 -20.03 29.00
CA ASP A 653 -13.66 -19.11 28.59
C ASP A 653 -12.80 -18.71 29.81
N TYR A 654 -11.73 -17.95 29.59
CA TYR A 654 -10.79 -17.57 30.66
C TYR A 654 -11.10 -16.23 31.35
N SER A 655 -12.31 -15.66 31.17
CA SER A 655 -12.67 -14.37 31.79
C SER A 655 -12.60 -14.36 33.32
N LYS A 656 -12.80 -15.53 33.95
CA LYS A 656 -12.67 -15.75 35.40
C LYS A 656 -11.24 -16.03 35.87
N ASP A 657 -10.29 -16.18 34.94
CA ASP A 657 -8.87 -16.47 35.22
C ASP A 657 -7.95 -15.55 34.39
N ALA A 658 -8.25 -14.25 34.44
CA ALA A 658 -7.56 -13.22 33.66
C ALA A 658 -6.05 -13.13 33.98
N GLU A 659 -5.65 -13.42 35.23
CA GLU A 659 -4.25 -13.44 35.67
C GLU A 659 -3.52 -14.78 35.40
N GLY A 660 -4.22 -15.82 34.90
CA GLY A 660 -3.62 -17.13 34.67
C GLY A 660 -3.22 -17.90 35.94
N LYS A 661 -3.98 -17.70 37.03
CA LYS A 661 -3.74 -18.33 38.34
C LYS A 661 -4.14 -19.81 38.34
N ALA A 662 -5.31 -20.11 37.78
CA ALA A 662 -5.85 -21.48 37.73
C ALA A 662 -5.33 -22.26 36.52
N CYS A 663 -5.35 -21.64 35.34
CA CYS A 663 -4.84 -22.20 34.09
C CYS A 663 -3.75 -21.27 33.52
N PRO A 664 -2.46 -21.50 33.83
CA PRO A 664 -1.35 -20.66 33.37
C PRO A 664 -1.37 -20.35 31.86
N PHE A 665 -0.85 -19.18 31.46
CA PHE A 665 -0.76 -18.79 30.04
C PHE A 665 0.10 -19.74 29.17
N GLN A 666 0.93 -20.56 29.80
CA GLN A 666 1.71 -21.61 29.13
C GLN A 666 0.94 -22.92 28.93
N SER A 667 -0.21 -23.13 29.60
CA SER A 667 -1.00 -24.36 29.51
C SER A 667 -1.40 -24.69 28.08
N HIS A 668 -1.23 -25.95 27.68
CA HIS A 668 -1.44 -26.42 26.31
C HIS A 668 -2.77 -25.98 25.70
N ILE A 669 -3.89 -26.23 26.39
CA ILE A 669 -5.22 -25.87 25.86
C ILE A 669 -5.47 -24.36 25.82
N ARG A 670 -4.80 -23.55 26.65
CA ARG A 670 -4.93 -22.08 26.68
C ARG A 670 -4.10 -21.43 25.59
N ARG A 671 -2.94 -22.00 25.23
CA ARG A 671 -2.17 -21.58 24.06
C ARG A 671 -2.83 -21.99 22.75
N ALA A 672 -3.30 -23.24 22.66
CA ALA A 672 -3.95 -23.75 21.45
C ALA A 672 -5.33 -23.14 21.17
N ASN A 673 -6.06 -22.76 22.23
CA ASN A 673 -7.32 -22.05 22.14
C ASN A 673 -7.42 -21.03 23.30
N PRO A 674 -7.08 -19.75 23.08
CA PRO A 674 -7.07 -18.71 24.12
C PRO A 674 -8.45 -18.19 24.54
N ARG A 675 -9.55 -18.68 23.93
CA ARG A 675 -10.96 -18.44 24.30
C ARG A 675 -11.30 -17.01 24.74
N GLY A 676 -11.60 -16.14 23.78
CA GLY A 676 -12.09 -14.79 24.02
C GLY A 676 -12.00 -13.91 22.78
N THR A 677 -12.38 -12.65 22.92
CA THR A 677 -12.17 -11.60 21.90
C THR A 677 -10.88 -10.84 22.16
N ARG A 678 -10.12 -10.52 21.10
CA ARG A 678 -8.92 -9.69 21.13
C ARG A 678 -9.03 -8.62 20.05
N ASP A 679 -8.69 -7.37 20.36
CA ASP A 679 -8.79 -6.26 19.40
C ASP A 679 -7.92 -6.46 18.15
N ASP A 680 -6.82 -7.22 18.29
CA ASP A 680 -5.86 -7.48 17.21
C ASP A 680 -6.14 -8.75 16.40
N ILE A 681 -7.21 -9.51 16.72
CA ILE A 681 -7.61 -10.78 16.06
C ILE A 681 -9.13 -10.82 15.84
N ARG A 682 -9.57 -10.84 14.57
CA ARG A 682 -11.00 -10.84 14.22
C ARG A 682 -11.76 -12.12 14.60
N THR A 683 -11.11 -13.29 14.60
CA THR A 683 -11.70 -14.57 15.01
C THR A 683 -10.59 -15.51 15.48
N VAL A 684 -10.86 -16.30 16.54
CA VAL A 684 -9.92 -17.29 17.06
C VAL A 684 -9.90 -18.51 16.12
N PRO A 685 -8.72 -18.93 15.59
CA PRO A 685 -8.60 -20.08 14.70
C PRO A 685 -9.02 -21.38 15.36
N ARG A 686 -9.58 -22.29 14.56
CA ARG A 686 -10.10 -23.59 14.98
C ARG A 686 -9.60 -24.69 14.07
N ILE A 687 -9.37 -25.89 14.59
CA ILE A 687 -8.95 -27.07 13.81
C ILE A 687 -9.72 -28.32 14.29
N MET A 688 -10.04 -29.23 13.37
CA MET A 688 -10.75 -30.48 13.67
C MET A 688 -9.77 -31.65 13.81
N ARG A 689 -9.45 -32.05 15.05
CA ARG A 689 -8.40 -33.06 15.32
C ARG A 689 -8.94 -34.48 15.22
N ARG A 690 -8.18 -35.37 14.57
CA ARG A 690 -8.50 -36.80 14.33
C ARG A 690 -7.30 -37.72 14.57
N GLY A 691 -6.33 -37.29 15.37
CA GLY A 691 -5.12 -38.05 15.68
C GLY A 691 -5.36 -39.41 16.35
N MET A 692 -4.34 -40.26 16.31
CA MET A 692 -4.31 -41.56 16.99
C MET A 692 -2.90 -41.89 17.49
N SER A 693 -2.80 -42.67 18.56
CA SER A 693 -1.51 -43.07 19.14
C SER A 693 -0.80 -44.14 18.30
N TYR A 694 0.51 -44.23 18.44
CA TYR A 694 1.33 -45.32 17.91
C TYR A 694 2.26 -45.91 18.98
N GLY A 695 2.67 -47.16 18.77
CA GLY A 695 3.59 -47.88 19.65
C GLY A 695 2.92 -48.47 20.90
N LEU A 696 3.67 -49.33 21.59
CA LEU A 696 3.21 -50.04 22.79
C LEU A 696 2.91 -49.08 23.94
N PRO A 697 1.85 -49.30 24.74
CA PRO A 697 1.58 -48.56 25.97
C PRO A 697 2.76 -48.55 26.96
N TYR A 698 2.85 -47.48 27.77
CA TYR A 698 3.97 -47.29 28.69
C TYR A 698 4.01 -48.35 29.81
N ARG A 699 2.83 -48.76 30.30
CA ARG A 699 2.69 -49.81 31.33
C ARG A 699 3.12 -51.20 30.83
N GLU A 700 3.13 -51.45 29.52
CA GLU A 700 3.54 -52.73 28.92
C GLU A 700 5.05 -52.78 28.64
N LYS A 701 5.62 -51.72 28.05
CA LYS A 701 7.04 -51.69 27.68
C LYS A 701 7.60 -50.26 27.72
N PRO A 702 8.12 -49.77 28.85
CA PRO A 702 8.61 -48.39 29.01
C PRO A 702 9.63 -47.94 27.96
N ASN A 703 10.59 -48.82 27.62
CA ASN A 703 11.67 -48.50 26.67
C ASN A 703 11.25 -48.52 25.18
N ALA A 704 9.99 -48.80 24.85
CA ALA A 704 9.52 -48.79 23.47
C ALA A 704 9.33 -47.36 22.92
N LYS A 705 9.55 -47.16 21.61
CA LYS A 705 9.17 -45.92 20.93
C LYS A 705 7.65 -45.85 20.75
N ARG A 706 7.10 -44.67 21.02
CA ARG A 706 5.66 -44.40 21.16
C ARG A 706 5.34 -42.96 20.78
N GLY A 707 4.06 -42.65 20.60
CA GLY A 707 3.60 -41.26 20.58
C GLY A 707 2.27 -41.08 19.88
N LEU A 708 2.09 -39.93 19.25
CA LEU A 708 0.87 -39.49 18.61
C LEU A 708 1.10 -39.18 17.12
N PHE A 709 0.26 -39.71 16.25
CA PHE A 709 0.00 -39.09 14.96
C PHE A 709 -1.00 -37.96 15.16
N PHE A 710 -0.50 -36.74 15.29
CA PHE A 710 -1.35 -35.57 15.25
C PHE A 710 -1.89 -35.41 13.83
N MET A 711 -3.21 -35.39 13.71
CA MET A 711 -3.94 -35.20 12.47
C MET A 711 -5.01 -34.14 12.69
N ALA A 712 -5.04 -33.11 11.86
CA ALA A 712 -6.00 -32.01 11.99
C ALA A 712 -6.51 -31.54 10.61
N TYR A 713 -7.82 -31.34 10.51
CA TYR A 713 -8.50 -30.84 9.32
C TYR A 713 -8.90 -29.37 9.48
N ASN A 714 -8.75 -28.59 8.40
CA ASN A 714 -9.03 -27.16 8.35
C ASN A 714 -9.18 -26.68 6.89
N ALA A 715 -9.87 -25.55 6.67
CA ALA A 715 -9.99 -24.96 5.34
C ALA A 715 -8.80 -24.07 4.93
N SER A 716 -8.10 -23.47 5.89
CA SER A 716 -6.92 -22.60 5.69
C SER A 716 -5.79 -23.02 6.63
N ILE A 717 -4.64 -23.44 6.10
CA ILE A 717 -3.53 -23.96 6.92
C ILE A 717 -2.81 -22.78 7.58
N ALA A 718 -2.47 -21.75 6.80
CA ALA A 718 -1.76 -20.55 7.24
C ALA A 718 -2.52 -19.74 8.30
N GLU A 719 -3.86 -19.77 8.28
CA GLU A 719 -4.69 -18.97 9.18
C GLU A 719 -5.24 -19.75 10.37
N GLN A 720 -5.15 -21.09 10.35
CA GLN A 720 -5.66 -21.95 11.41
C GLN A 720 -4.53 -22.74 12.06
N TYR A 721 -4.00 -23.75 11.38
CA TYR A 721 -2.99 -24.63 11.98
C TYR A 721 -1.66 -23.92 12.25
N GLU A 722 -1.13 -23.14 11.30
CA GLU A 722 0.18 -22.49 11.49
C GLU A 722 0.12 -21.42 12.59
N VAL A 723 -0.99 -20.69 12.72
CA VAL A 723 -1.21 -19.72 13.82
C VAL A 723 -1.19 -20.44 15.17
N ILE A 724 -1.93 -21.54 15.31
CA ILE A 724 -2.00 -22.33 16.54
C ILE A 724 -0.63 -22.95 16.88
N GLN A 725 0.11 -23.45 15.88
CA GLN A 725 1.44 -24.01 16.10
C GLN A 725 2.45 -22.93 16.47
N ALA A 726 2.44 -21.76 15.82
CA ALA A 726 3.27 -20.62 16.18
C ALA A 726 2.98 -20.14 17.62
N TRP A 727 1.71 -20.11 18.04
CA TRP A 727 1.31 -19.84 19.42
C TRP A 727 1.93 -20.83 20.40
N LEU A 728 1.81 -22.13 20.17
CA LEU A 728 2.43 -23.17 21.01
C LEU A 728 3.96 -22.98 21.07
N SER A 729 4.57 -22.65 19.94
CA SER A 729 6.01 -22.40 19.75
C SER A 729 6.48 -20.98 20.08
N GLY A 730 5.77 -20.23 20.94
CA GLY A 730 6.24 -18.94 21.46
C GLY A 730 5.81 -17.68 20.68
N SER A 731 4.63 -17.67 20.07
CA SER A 731 3.94 -16.44 19.62
C SER A 731 2.77 -16.08 20.56
N ASN A 732 2.36 -14.81 20.58
CA ASN A 732 1.39 -14.29 21.56
C ASN A 732 -0.05 -14.79 21.33
N SER A 733 -0.45 -15.81 22.09
CA SER A 733 -1.80 -16.41 22.06
C SER A 733 -2.83 -15.67 22.93
N SER A 734 -2.42 -15.20 24.11
CA SER A 734 -3.37 -14.83 25.19
C SER A 734 -3.63 -13.32 25.32
N ASP A 735 -2.57 -12.51 25.39
CA ASP A 735 -2.64 -11.04 25.54
C ASP A 735 -1.57 -10.38 24.65
N GLN A 736 -1.76 -9.13 24.27
CA GLN A 736 -0.72 -8.29 23.66
C GLN A 736 0.42 -7.97 24.63
N ASN A 737 0.15 -8.03 25.95
CA ASN A 737 1.10 -7.75 27.02
C ASN A 737 1.81 -9.00 27.59
N THR A 738 1.58 -10.21 27.03
CA THR A 738 2.37 -11.40 27.41
C THR A 738 3.66 -11.50 26.58
N TYR A 739 4.76 -11.86 27.23
CA TYR A 739 6.07 -12.06 26.60
C TYR A 739 6.08 -13.33 25.74
N SER A 740 6.58 -13.24 24.50
CA SER A 740 6.47 -14.32 23.51
C SER A 740 7.19 -15.61 23.91
N ALA A 741 8.32 -15.49 24.62
CA ALA A 741 9.14 -16.62 25.05
C ALA A 741 8.49 -17.52 26.13
N LEU A 742 7.32 -17.17 26.65
CA LEU A 742 6.49 -18.13 27.39
C LEU A 742 5.98 -19.18 26.39
N ARG A 743 6.49 -20.40 26.47
CA ARG A 743 6.22 -21.50 25.51
C ARG A 743 5.35 -22.61 26.11
N ASP A 744 4.74 -23.41 25.23
CA ASP A 744 4.04 -24.65 25.58
C ASP A 744 4.99 -25.68 26.21
N PRO A 745 4.62 -26.38 27.31
CA PRO A 745 5.51 -27.31 28.02
C PRO A 745 5.75 -28.65 27.31
N PHE A 746 4.93 -29.02 26.32
CA PHE A 746 5.06 -30.29 25.60
C PHE A 746 5.76 -30.13 24.25
N VAL A 747 5.32 -29.19 23.42
CA VAL A 747 5.77 -29.02 22.03
C VAL A 747 6.57 -27.74 21.78
N GLY A 748 6.61 -26.81 22.74
CA GLY A 748 7.32 -25.55 22.61
C GLY A 748 8.83 -25.72 22.75
N VAL A 749 9.58 -25.45 21.68
CA VAL A 749 11.05 -25.51 21.70
C VAL A 749 11.63 -24.16 22.15
N PRO A 750 12.39 -24.08 23.25
CA PRO A 750 13.01 -22.82 23.68
C PRO A 750 14.27 -22.47 22.87
N LEU A 751 14.47 -21.18 22.60
CA LEU A 751 15.62 -20.60 21.91
C LEU A 751 16.73 -20.20 22.89
N ASP A 752 17.88 -19.78 22.37
CA ASP A 752 18.99 -19.24 23.17
C ASP A 752 18.60 -17.90 23.79
N GLY A 753 18.63 -17.82 25.12
CA GLY A 753 18.22 -16.65 25.90
C GLY A 753 16.77 -16.68 26.39
N ASP A 754 15.96 -17.66 25.97
CA ASP A 754 14.61 -17.84 26.52
C ASP A 754 14.63 -18.42 27.95
N PRO A 755 13.63 -18.09 28.80
CA PRO A 755 13.44 -18.79 30.06
C PRO A 755 13.03 -20.26 29.81
N HIS A 756 13.86 -21.20 30.25
CA HIS A 756 13.61 -22.65 30.14
C HIS A 756 12.69 -23.18 31.25
N THR A 757 11.61 -22.47 31.56
CA THR A 757 10.73 -22.74 32.71
C THR A 757 9.24 -22.62 32.38
N PHE A 758 8.42 -23.33 33.15
CA PHE A 758 6.97 -23.19 33.22
C PHE A 758 6.61 -22.42 34.48
N VAL A 759 6.01 -21.24 34.33
CA VAL A 759 5.70 -20.33 35.44
C VAL A 759 4.41 -20.76 36.14
N LEU A 760 4.47 -20.91 37.47
CA LEU A 760 3.35 -21.22 38.34
C LEU A 760 3.04 -20.02 39.24
N HIS A 761 1.77 -19.62 39.34
CA HIS A 761 1.41 -18.54 40.25
C HIS A 761 1.55 -19.00 41.70
N GLY A 762 2.36 -18.29 42.49
CA GLY A 762 2.59 -18.57 43.91
C GLY A 762 3.50 -19.79 44.20
N ALA A 763 4.22 -20.30 43.21
CA ALA A 763 5.17 -21.42 43.37
C ALA A 763 6.43 -21.21 42.50
N GLU A 764 7.49 -21.97 42.78
CA GLU A 764 8.73 -21.92 41.99
C GLU A 764 8.49 -22.38 40.52
N PRO A 765 9.10 -21.73 39.52
CA PRO A 765 8.96 -22.14 38.13
C PRO A 765 9.55 -23.54 37.87
N VAL A 766 8.78 -24.41 37.21
CA VAL A 766 9.23 -25.77 36.90
C VAL A 766 10.20 -25.73 35.71
N LYS A 767 11.40 -26.28 35.88
CA LYS A 767 12.42 -26.30 34.82
C LYS A 767 12.08 -27.33 33.75
N LEU A 768 12.17 -26.94 32.48
CA LEU A 768 11.93 -27.83 31.34
C LEU A 768 13.28 -28.34 30.76
N PRO A 769 13.35 -29.61 30.33
CA PRO A 769 14.59 -30.24 29.88
C PRO A 769 14.95 -29.82 28.44
N LEU A 770 16.17 -29.31 28.27
CA LEU A 770 16.72 -28.95 26.95
C LEU A 770 17.19 -30.17 26.15
N ASP A 771 17.96 -31.05 26.79
CA ASP A 771 18.66 -32.17 26.12
C ASP A 771 17.78 -33.40 25.93
N ARG A 772 16.64 -33.48 26.62
CA ARG A 772 15.67 -34.58 26.56
C ARG A 772 14.23 -34.03 26.52
N PRO A 773 13.76 -33.53 25.35
CA PRO A 773 12.43 -32.93 25.23
C PRO A 773 11.31 -33.95 25.47
N ILE A 774 10.20 -33.49 26.05
CA ILE A 774 9.02 -34.32 26.38
C ILE A 774 8.31 -34.82 25.10
N VAL A 775 8.24 -33.98 24.06
CA VAL A 775 7.75 -34.36 22.72
C VAL A 775 8.80 -34.05 21.67
N THR A 776 9.05 -34.99 20.74
CA THR A 776 9.94 -34.78 19.59
C THR A 776 9.19 -34.97 18.28
N MET A 777 9.25 -33.98 17.39
CA MET A 777 8.78 -34.07 16.02
C MET A 777 9.66 -35.03 15.20
N LYS A 778 9.07 -36.06 14.59
CA LYS A 778 9.81 -37.04 13.78
C LYS A 778 9.71 -36.80 12.28
N TRP A 779 8.56 -36.30 11.81
CA TRP A 779 8.29 -35.83 10.45
C TRP A 779 6.84 -35.37 10.35
N GLY A 780 6.51 -34.57 9.32
CA GLY A 780 5.14 -34.21 9.01
C GLY A 780 4.96 -33.63 7.61
N LEU A 781 3.70 -33.58 7.16
CA LEU A 781 3.32 -33.11 5.82
C LEU A 781 1.94 -32.45 5.84
N TYR A 782 1.64 -31.73 4.76
CA TYR A 782 0.31 -31.24 4.44
C TYR A 782 -0.28 -32.03 3.27
N ALA A 783 -1.56 -32.33 3.33
CA ALA A 783 -2.30 -33.02 2.27
C ALA A 783 -3.61 -32.28 1.95
N PHE A 784 -3.93 -32.15 0.67
CA PHE A 784 -5.24 -31.76 0.18
C PHE A 784 -6.14 -33.00 0.14
N VAL A 785 -7.29 -32.93 0.80
CA VAL A 785 -8.23 -34.05 0.93
C VAL A 785 -9.46 -33.75 0.06
N PRO A 786 -9.55 -34.35 -1.14
CA PRO A 786 -10.61 -34.06 -2.09
C PRO A 786 -11.97 -34.55 -1.61
N SER A 787 -13.02 -33.79 -1.89
CA SER A 787 -14.41 -34.24 -1.84
C SER A 787 -14.68 -35.40 -2.83
N ILE A 788 -15.83 -36.06 -2.68
CA ILE A 788 -16.22 -37.19 -3.55
C ILE A 788 -16.25 -36.79 -5.03
N LYS A 789 -16.66 -35.55 -5.35
CA LYS A 789 -16.66 -35.00 -6.72
C LYS A 789 -15.29 -34.49 -7.19
N ALA A 790 -14.42 -34.10 -6.26
CA ALA A 790 -13.06 -33.68 -6.57
C ALA A 790 -12.18 -34.88 -6.98
N ILE A 791 -12.45 -36.08 -6.42
CA ILE A 791 -11.86 -37.34 -6.86
C ILE A 791 -12.17 -37.60 -8.35
N ASP A 792 -13.40 -37.35 -8.79
CA ASP A 792 -13.79 -37.50 -10.20
C ASP A 792 -13.04 -36.52 -11.11
N GLU A 793 -12.95 -35.25 -10.72
CA GLU A 793 -12.25 -34.22 -11.50
C GLU A 793 -10.73 -34.50 -11.60
N LEU A 794 -10.09 -34.91 -10.50
CA LEU A 794 -8.68 -35.31 -10.48
C LEU A 794 -8.39 -36.52 -11.38
N THR A 795 -9.34 -37.46 -11.46
CA THR A 795 -9.22 -38.65 -12.33
C THR A 795 -9.17 -38.25 -13.81
N GLU A 796 -9.99 -37.28 -14.23
CA GLU A 796 -10.01 -36.82 -15.62
C GLU A 796 -8.83 -35.90 -15.97
N LEU A 797 -8.35 -35.08 -15.03
CA LEU A 797 -7.14 -34.27 -15.21
C LEU A 797 -5.89 -35.14 -15.40
N ALA A 798 -5.76 -36.22 -14.62
CA ALA A 798 -4.66 -37.17 -14.73
C ALA A 798 -4.61 -37.85 -16.11
N LYS A 799 -5.78 -38.22 -16.66
CA LYS A 799 -5.90 -38.75 -18.04
C LYS A 799 -5.47 -37.75 -19.11
N ALA A 800 -5.75 -36.46 -18.90
CA ALA A 800 -5.40 -35.41 -19.86
C ALA A 800 -3.91 -35.08 -19.87
N ALA A 801 -3.27 -34.98 -18.70
CA ALA A 801 -1.86 -34.58 -18.58
C ALA A 801 -0.90 -35.62 -19.18
N ALA A 802 -1.16 -36.92 -18.97
CA ALA A 802 -0.38 -38.04 -19.55
C ALA A 802 -0.21 -37.94 -21.09
N LYS A 803 -1.11 -37.21 -21.77
CA LYS A 803 -1.09 -37.01 -23.22
C LYS A 803 -0.16 -35.86 -23.66
N ILE A 804 0.05 -34.87 -22.80
CA ILE A 804 0.73 -33.60 -23.12
C ILE A 804 2.24 -33.68 -22.90
N GLU A 805 2.70 -34.49 -21.93
CA GLU A 805 4.11 -34.65 -21.54
C GLU A 805 5.03 -35.21 -22.66
N SER A 806 4.47 -35.55 -23.81
CA SER A 806 5.20 -36.08 -24.97
C SER A 806 5.81 -35.02 -25.92
N ILE A 807 5.67 -33.70 -25.64
CA ILE A 807 5.96 -32.64 -26.64
C ILE A 807 6.57 -31.34 -26.04
N LYS A 808 7.92 -31.16 -26.09
CA LYS A 808 8.73 -29.89 -26.29
C LYS A 808 10.06 -29.81 -25.51
N ASP A 809 11.11 -29.23 -26.12
CA ASP A 809 12.17 -28.43 -25.43
C ASP A 809 13.06 -27.56 -26.39
N LYS A 810 13.79 -26.55 -25.85
CA LYS A 810 14.98 -25.77 -26.36
C LYS A 810 14.92 -24.27 -26.85
N ASP A 811 15.31 -23.35 -25.95
CA ASP A 811 16.43 -22.34 -25.97
C ASP A 811 16.55 -21.01 -26.82
N ASN A 812 17.49 -20.12 -26.38
CA ASN A 812 17.52 -18.62 -26.51
C ASN A 812 18.94 -17.96 -26.85
N PRO A 813 19.49 -16.85 -26.26
CA PRO A 813 19.56 -15.43 -26.73
C PRO A 813 20.94 -14.67 -26.95
N LYS A 814 20.90 -13.44 -27.55
CA LYS A 814 21.67 -12.15 -27.28
C LYS A 814 23.23 -12.05 -27.43
N LYS A 815 23.96 -10.91 -27.23
CA LYS A 815 23.92 -9.45 -27.68
C LYS A 815 24.95 -8.55 -26.90
N LYS A 816 25.89 -7.76 -27.53
CA LYS A 816 26.73 -6.72 -26.82
C LYS A 816 27.49 -5.66 -27.68
N ASP A 817 27.64 -4.41 -27.19
CA ASP A 817 28.91 -3.67 -26.89
C ASP A 817 28.82 -2.12 -26.82
N GLN A 818 29.73 -1.50 -26.04
CA GLN A 818 29.34 -0.40 -25.12
C GLN A 818 30.49 0.54 -24.65
N ARG A 819 31.10 1.36 -25.54
CA ARG A 819 31.81 2.60 -25.11
C ARG A 819 32.10 3.68 -26.17
N ALA A 820 31.96 3.38 -27.46
CA ALA A 820 31.61 4.37 -28.50
C ALA A 820 30.15 4.84 -28.33
N ALA A 821 29.84 5.15 -27.07
CA ALA A 821 28.54 4.95 -26.45
C ALA A 821 28.49 5.68 -25.10
N GLU A 822 29.30 6.75 -24.84
CA GLU A 822 29.18 7.63 -23.63
C GLU A 822 28.83 9.11 -23.94
N LEU A 823 29.54 9.84 -24.81
CA LEU A 823 28.91 11.00 -25.50
C LEU A 823 27.81 10.50 -26.43
N ALA A 824 28.11 9.40 -27.10
CA ALA A 824 27.14 8.53 -27.68
C ALA A 824 26.28 7.76 -26.64
N VAL A 825 26.49 7.78 -25.29
CA VAL A 825 25.39 7.44 -24.34
C VAL A 825 24.42 8.58 -24.55
N HIS A 826 24.77 9.84 -24.35
CA HIS A 826 23.74 10.88 -24.41
C HIS A 826 23.05 10.96 -25.78
N VAL A 827 23.81 10.90 -26.87
CA VAL A 827 23.27 10.94 -28.23
C VAL A 827 22.62 9.60 -28.65
N GLN A 828 23.14 8.40 -28.30
CA GLN A 828 22.43 7.13 -28.53
C GLN A 828 21.33 6.84 -27.49
N LYS A 829 21.28 7.51 -26.34
CA LYS A 829 20.19 7.45 -25.34
C LYS A 829 19.04 8.27 -25.88
N GLY A 830 19.33 9.48 -26.39
CA GLY A 830 18.42 10.21 -27.27
C GLY A 830 17.98 9.34 -28.45
N ALA A 831 18.89 8.79 -29.25
CA ALA A 831 18.55 8.00 -30.43
C ALA A 831 17.85 6.67 -30.13
N ALA A 832 18.15 6.00 -29.00
CA ALA A 832 17.50 4.78 -28.57
C ALA A 832 16.12 5.07 -27.97
N VAL A 833 15.94 6.20 -27.29
CA VAL A 833 14.62 6.74 -26.95
C VAL A 833 13.84 7.04 -28.24
N ILE A 834 14.40 7.78 -29.20
CA ILE A 834 13.78 8.06 -30.50
C ILE A 834 13.43 6.76 -31.26
N ALA A 835 14.32 5.77 -31.28
CA ALA A 835 14.10 4.47 -31.92
C ALA A 835 13.15 3.56 -31.14
N LYS A 836 12.99 3.77 -29.82
CA LYS A 836 11.95 3.14 -29.00
C LYS A 836 10.60 3.78 -29.33
N LEU A 837 10.52 5.11 -29.34
CA LEU A 837 9.34 5.90 -29.71
C LEU A 837 8.82 5.54 -31.12
N ARG A 838 9.71 5.43 -32.11
CA ARG A 838 9.38 4.97 -33.47
C ARG A 838 8.90 3.50 -33.52
N ARG A 839 9.43 2.62 -32.67
CA ARG A 839 8.92 1.24 -32.56
C ARG A 839 7.56 1.19 -31.85
N THR A 840 7.34 2.06 -30.86
CA THR A 840 6.03 2.23 -30.22
C THR A 840 4.99 2.69 -31.24
N GLU A 841 5.32 3.62 -32.14
CA GLU A 841 4.45 4.03 -33.26
C GLU A 841 4.06 2.84 -34.17
N GLN A 842 5.01 1.96 -34.49
CA GLN A 842 4.76 0.74 -35.27
C GLN A 842 3.93 -0.33 -34.53
N GLN A 843 3.96 -0.34 -33.19
CA GLN A 843 3.32 -1.38 -32.36
C GLN A 843 1.95 -0.95 -31.79
N LEU A 844 1.80 0.32 -31.42
CA LEU A 844 0.64 0.87 -30.69
C LEU A 844 -0.08 2.01 -31.44
N GLY A 845 0.42 2.40 -32.61
CA GLY A 845 -0.18 3.46 -33.43
C GLY A 845 0.24 4.89 -33.07
N PHE A 846 -0.28 5.83 -33.86
CA PHE A 846 0.16 7.24 -33.88
C PHE A 846 -0.08 7.97 -32.56
N ASP A 847 -1.29 7.87 -31.99
CA ASP A 847 -1.67 8.63 -30.78
C ASP A 847 -0.88 8.18 -29.55
N SER A 848 -0.73 6.86 -29.37
CA SER A 848 0.12 6.28 -28.32
C SER A 848 1.57 6.73 -28.45
N ALA A 849 2.10 6.87 -29.67
CA ALA A 849 3.43 7.40 -29.89
C ALA A 849 3.52 8.90 -29.58
N ALA A 850 2.51 9.70 -29.95
CA ALA A 850 2.47 11.13 -29.65
C ALA A 850 2.52 11.42 -28.14
N ASP A 851 1.83 10.62 -27.32
CA ASP A 851 1.91 10.70 -25.85
C ASP A 851 3.30 10.30 -25.30
N GLN A 852 3.94 9.27 -25.86
CA GLN A 852 5.29 8.90 -25.43
C GLN A 852 6.33 9.96 -25.82
N TRP A 853 6.18 10.60 -26.99
CA TRP A 853 6.96 11.78 -27.36
C TRP A 853 6.71 12.94 -26.39
N LYS A 854 5.45 13.21 -26.04
CA LYS A 854 5.07 14.23 -25.07
C LYS A 854 5.70 14.01 -23.70
N ILE A 855 5.73 12.77 -23.19
CA ILE A 855 6.44 12.40 -21.96
C ILE A 855 7.94 12.67 -22.10
N ALA A 856 8.57 12.19 -23.17
CA ALA A 856 10.01 12.33 -23.36
C ALA A 856 10.48 13.79 -23.41
N LEU A 857 9.64 14.70 -23.90
CA LEU A 857 9.95 16.13 -24.04
C LEU A 857 9.56 16.96 -22.81
N GLU A 858 8.35 16.77 -22.25
CA GLU A 858 7.73 17.70 -21.29
C GLU A 858 7.70 17.21 -19.83
N ASP A 859 7.81 15.90 -19.57
CA ASP A 859 7.71 15.35 -18.19
C ASP A 859 8.84 15.88 -17.30
N ILE A 860 8.50 16.20 -16.04
CA ILE A 860 9.44 16.83 -15.10
C ILE A 860 10.62 15.91 -14.71
N ASN A 861 10.40 14.60 -14.57
CA ASN A 861 11.48 13.64 -14.35
C ASN A 861 12.29 13.41 -15.64
N ALA A 862 11.64 13.37 -16.80
CA ALA A 862 12.34 13.31 -18.08
C ALA A 862 13.30 14.49 -18.25
N ARG A 863 12.92 15.68 -17.76
CA ARG A 863 13.81 16.85 -17.66
C ARG A 863 14.88 16.69 -16.57
N MET A 864 14.51 16.36 -15.33
CA MET A 864 15.45 16.23 -14.20
C MET A 864 16.50 15.12 -14.39
N PHE A 865 16.21 14.03 -15.10
CA PHE A 865 17.16 12.94 -15.40
C PHE A 865 17.84 13.07 -16.77
N GLY A 866 17.75 14.26 -17.39
CA GLY A 866 18.42 14.58 -18.67
C GLY A 866 17.94 13.75 -19.86
N ILE A 867 16.74 13.15 -19.80
CA ILE A 867 16.14 12.40 -20.92
C ILE A 867 15.68 13.38 -22.01
N SER A 868 14.94 14.43 -21.65
CA SER A 868 14.52 15.47 -22.59
C SER A 868 15.73 16.15 -23.24
N GLN A 869 16.75 16.51 -22.44
CA GLN A 869 18.02 17.05 -22.94
C GLN A 869 18.76 16.08 -23.89
N ALA A 870 18.76 14.76 -23.60
CA ALA A 870 19.35 13.74 -24.48
C ALA A 870 18.58 13.60 -25.81
N VAL A 871 17.25 13.66 -25.79
CA VAL A 871 16.42 13.66 -27.01
C VAL A 871 16.69 14.91 -27.85
N TRP A 872 16.73 16.10 -27.24
CA TRP A 872 17.06 17.34 -27.94
C TRP A 872 18.47 17.34 -28.52
N ALA A 873 19.46 16.83 -27.77
CA ALA A 873 20.83 16.65 -28.28
C ALA A 873 20.86 15.70 -29.49
N ALA A 874 20.19 14.55 -29.43
CA ALA A 874 20.13 13.63 -30.56
C ALA A 874 19.43 14.23 -31.80
N ILE A 875 18.44 15.12 -31.63
CA ILE A 875 17.82 15.83 -32.76
C ILE A 875 18.79 16.86 -33.37
N ARG A 876 19.55 17.61 -32.55
CA ARG A 876 20.60 18.51 -33.05
C ARG A 876 21.68 17.75 -33.82
N GLU A 877 22.29 16.75 -33.20
CA GLU A 877 23.48 16.07 -33.75
C GLU A 877 23.18 15.06 -34.87
N LEU A 878 22.08 14.29 -34.78
CA LEU A 878 21.79 13.20 -35.74
C LEU A 878 20.72 13.55 -36.79
N HIS A 879 19.95 14.61 -36.56
CA HIS A 879 18.82 14.99 -37.41
C HIS A 879 18.91 16.46 -37.89
N GLY A 880 20.09 17.09 -37.78
CA GLY A 880 20.32 18.45 -38.29
C GLY A 880 19.48 19.53 -37.59
N GLY A 881 19.01 19.27 -36.36
CA GLY A 881 18.19 20.19 -35.58
C GLY A 881 16.68 20.13 -35.86
N VAL A 882 16.20 19.22 -36.72
CA VAL A 882 14.78 19.08 -37.07
C VAL A 882 14.36 17.62 -37.16
N LEU A 883 13.21 17.26 -36.57
CA LEU A 883 12.69 15.89 -36.65
C LEU A 883 11.17 15.86 -36.76
N ARG A 884 10.64 15.24 -37.82
CA ARG A 884 9.22 14.90 -37.92
C ARG A 884 8.87 13.74 -36.99
N THR A 885 7.83 13.92 -36.18
CA THR A 885 7.33 12.96 -35.19
C THR A 885 5.79 13.01 -35.11
N PRO A 886 5.12 12.03 -34.49
CA PRO A 886 3.70 12.11 -34.14
C PRO A 886 3.30 13.31 -33.25
N TYR A 887 4.24 13.85 -32.47
CA TYR A 887 4.01 15.09 -31.70
C TYR A 887 4.02 16.36 -32.59
N GLY A 888 4.65 16.29 -33.77
CA GLY A 888 4.82 17.39 -34.71
C GLY A 888 6.22 17.41 -35.34
N VAL A 889 6.51 18.44 -36.14
CA VAL A 889 7.87 18.72 -36.61
C VAL A 889 8.62 19.47 -35.51
N LEU A 890 9.50 18.75 -34.81
CA LEU A 890 10.32 19.27 -33.73
C LEU A 890 11.48 20.10 -34.32
N VAL A 891 11.70 21.33 -33.83
CA VAL A 891 12.77 22.24 -34.27
C VAL A 891 13.54 22.71 -33.04
N CYS A 892 14.86 22.53 -33.03
CA CYS A 892 15.60 22.63 -31.76
C CYS A 892 17.02 23.22 -31.83
N LYS A 893 17.52 23.57 -33.03
CA LYS A 893 18.79 24.29 -33.20
C LYS A 893 18.55 25.80 -33.23
N LYS A 894 19.43 26.60 -32.60
CA LYS A 894 19.34 28.08 -32.48
C LYS A 894 18.91 28.76 -33.78
N ASP A 895 19.64 28.49 -34.87
CA ASP A 895 19.43 29.19 -36.15
C ASP A 895 18.06 28.86 -36.76
N LEU A 896 17.61 27.61 -36.64
CA LEU A 896 16.34 27.13 -37.19
C LEU A 896 15.14 27.58 -36.34
N VAL A 897 15.31 27.62 -35.01
CA VAL A 897 14.35 28.26 -34.09
C VAL A 897 14.19 29.74 -34.45
N THR A 898 15.30 30.42 -34.74
CA THR A 898 15.33 31.83 -35.15
C THR A 898 14.70 32.04 -36.53
N GLU A 899 14.91 31.13 -37.50
CA GLU A 899 14.24 31.13 -38.80
C GLU A 899 12.70 31.05 -38.66
N VAL A 900 12.21 30.11 -37.84
CA VAL A 900 10.76 29.93 -37.60
C VAL A 900 10.15 31.16 -36.92
N PHE A 901 10.87 31.81 -36.00
CA PHE A 901 10.40 33.07 -35.39
C PHE A 901 10.40 34.24 -36.38
N ASN A 902 11.41 34.35 -37.26
CA ASN A 902 11.50 35.40 -38.28
C ASN A 902 10.52 35.23 -39.46
N ASN A 903 9.89 34.06 -39.60
CA ASN A 903 8.88 33.77 -40.61
C ASN A 903 9.29 34.14 -42.05
N GLY A 904 10.44 33.64 -42.51
CA GLY A 904 10.90 33.78 -43.90
C GLY A 904 11.55 35.12 -44.29
N GLY A 905 11.67 36.07 -43.37
CA GLY A 905 12.29 37.37 -43.67
C GLY A 905 11.50 38.19 -44.69
N ARG A 906 12.16 38.84 -45.66
CA ARG A 906 11.49 39.70 -46.66
C ARG A 906 10.73 38.96 -47.76
N GLY A 907 10.70 37.62 -47.74
CA GLY A 907 9.90 36.79 -48.65
C GLY A 907 8.45 36.57 -48.18
N ASP A 908 7.80 35.60 -48.81
CA ASP A 908 6.45 35.13 -48.48
C ASP A 908 6.41 34.42 -47.10
N PRO A 909 5.29 34.53 -46.35
CA PRO A 909 5.17 33.97 -45.01
C PRO A 909 5.05 32.44 -45.03
N ARG A 910 5.98 31.76 -44.34
CA ARG A 910 6.05 30.29 -44.31
C ARG A 910 5.23 29.64 -43.21
N TYR A 911 4.98 30.38 -42.14
CA TYR A 911 4.35 29.92 -40.92
C TYR A 911 3.27 30.90 -40.46
N THR A 912 2.30 30.41 -39.69
CA THR A 912 1.23 31.20 -39.09
C THR A 912 1.12 30.95 -37.59
N VAL A 913 0.70 31.99 -36.85
CA VAL A 913 0.27 31.92 -35.45
C VAL A 913 -1.25 31.74 -35.27
N THR A 914 -2.03 31.68 -36.34
CA THR A 914 -3.52 31.66 -36.29
C THR A 914 -4.12 30.48 -35.51
N GLY A 915 -3.39 29.38 -35.35
CA GLY A 915 -3.80 28.29 -34.45
C GLY A 915 -3.91 28.71 -32.97
N TYR A 916 -3.27 29.80 -32.55
CA TYR A 916 -3.53 30.43 -31.25
C TYR A 916 -4.88 31.16 -31.22
N ALA A 917 -5.30 31.82 -32.30
CA ALA A 917 -6.57 32.54 -32.37
C ALA A 917 -7.78 31.60 -32.16
N GLU A 918 -7.72 30.38 -32.70
CA GLU A 918 -8.74 29.35 -32.48
C GLU A 918 -8.87 28.98 -30.99
N ARG A 919 -7.74 28.75 -30.32
CA ARG A 919 -7.73 28.45 -28.87
C ARG A 919 -8.19 29.67 -28.05
N MET A 920 -7.77 30.87 -28.42
CA MET A 920 -8.19 32.13 -27.79
C MET A 920 -9.71 32.33 -27.88
N ARG A 921 -10.32 32.12 -29.05
CA ARG A 921 -11.79 32.16 -29.22
C ARG A 921 -12.53 31.16 -28.33
N ALA A 922 -11.97 29.97 -28.12
CA ALA A 922 -12.54 28.97 -27.21
C ALA A 922 -12.34 29.28 -25.70
N SER A 923 -11.60 30.34 -25.37
CA SER A 923 -11.14 30.67 -24.02
C SER A 923 -11.58 32.08 -23.60
N PHE A 924 -10.84 33.14 -23.93
CA PHE A 924 -11.12 34.52 -23.51
C PHE A 924 -11.29 35.52 -24.66
N GLY A 925 -11.43 35.05 -25.91
CA GLY A 925 -11.59 35.90 -27.09
C GLY A 925 -10.28 36.18 -27.85
N GLU A 926 -10.39 36.44 -29.15
CA GLU A 926 -9.24 36.61 -30.05
C GLU A 926 -8.51 37.94 -29.86
N ILE A 927 -7.17 37.91 -29.91
CA ILE A 927 -6.29 39.09 -29.80
C ILE A 927 -5.14 39.02 -30.82
N TYR A 928 -4.41 40.13 -30.97
CA TYR A 928 -3.27 40.25 -31.88
C TYR A 928 -2.17 39.18 -31.74
N LEU A 929 -2.01 38.54 -30.58
CA LEU A 929 -1.05 37.44 -30.41
C LEU A 929 -1.39 36.19 -31.27
N GLY A 930 -2.63 36.06 -31.75
CA GLY A 930 -3.06 35.01 -32.67
C GLY A 930 -3.21 35.46 -34.14
N LYS A 931 -2.75 36.66 -34.51
CA LYS A 931 -2.91 37.22 -35.87
C LYS A 931 -1.56 37.43 -36.54
N ASP A 932 -1.39 36.96 -37.77
CA ASP A 932 -0.18 37.27 -38.55
C ASP A 932 -0.19 38.75 -39.01
N ASP A 933 0.99 39.31 -39.27
CA ASP A 933 1.12 40.64 -39.89
C ASP A 933 1.12 40.52 -41.42
N ASP A 934 0.02 40.93 -42.06
CA ASP A 934 -0.10 41.04 -43.54
C ASP A 934 0.83 42.11 -44.15
N ARG A 935 1.50 42.89 -43.30
CA ARG A 935 2.43 43.98 -43.60
C ARG A 935 1.80 45.21 -44.27
N LEU A 936 0.48 45.24 -44.47
CA LEU A 936 -0.26 46.35 -45.07
C LEU A 936 -0.38 47.55 -44.10
N SER A 937 -0.79 48.71 -44.64
CA SER A 937 -1.20 49.87 -43.83
C SER A 937 -2.49 49.61 -43.06
N THR A 938 -3.32 48.67 -43.53
CA THR A 938 -4.59 48.22 -42.93
C THR A 938 -4.43 46.98 -42.03
N SER A 939 -3.19 46.56 -41.72
CA SER A 939 -2.90 45.37 -40.91
C SER A 939 -3.65 45.37 -39.57
N LYS A 940 -4.59 44.44 -39.41
CA LYS A 940 -5.32 44.26 -38.14
C LYS A 940 -4.38 43.91 -36.99
N TYR A 941 -3.32 43.14 -37.27
CA TYR A 941 -2.27 42.88 -36.29
C TYR A 941 -1.63 44.18 -35.81
N ARG A 942 -1.18 45.07 -36.71
CA ARG A 942 -0.52 46.33 -36.33
C ARG A 942 -1.45 47.27 -35.57
N ALA A 943 -2.70 47.40 -36.00
CA ALA A 943 -3.70 48.26 -35.35
C ALA A 943 -3.89 47.92 -33.86
N GLU A 944 -3.93 46.62 -33.53
CA GLU A 944 -4.10 46.13 -32.16
C GLU A 944 -2.77 46.02 -31.39
N ALA A 945 -1.73 45.53 -32.05
CA ALA A 945 -0.44 45.24 -31.42
C ALA A 945 0.35 46.52 -31.12
N CYS A 946 0.35 47.54 -31.99
CA CYS A 946 1.18 48.73 -31.80
C CYS A 946 0.86 49.49 -30.50
N PRO A 947 -0.42 49.78 -30.14
CA PRO A 947 -0.73 50.45 -28.88
C PRO A 947 -0.38 49.60 -27.65
N ALA A 948 -0.71 48.30 -27.65
CA ALA A 948 -0.43 47.40 -26.52
C ALA A 948 1.08 47.19 -26.30
N ASN A 949 1.84 46.97 -27.38
CA ASN A 949 3.29 46.84 -27.29
C ASN A 949 3.94 48.16 -26.81
N LYS A 950 3.44 49.32 -27.26
CA LYS A 950 3.94 50.63 -26.78
C LYS A 950 3.72 50.81 -25.28
N ALA A 951 2.56 50.42 -24.75
CA ALA A 951 2.29 50.48 -23.32
C ALA A 951 3.24 49.58 -22.51
N ILE A 952 3.41 48.31 -22.92
CA ILE A 952 4.30 47.35 -22.23
C ILE A 952 5.76 47.81 -22.29
N MET A 953 6.24 48.27 -23.45
CA MET A 953 7.64 48.71 -23.63
C MET A 953 7.97 50.04 -22.93
N ALA A 954 6.96 50.78 -22.42
CA ALA A 954 7.17 51.96 -21.60
C ALA A 954 7.62 51.63 -20.17
N VAL A 955 7.40 50.40 -19.69
CA VAL A 955 7.88 49.96 -18.37
C VAL A 955 9.37 49.63 -18.46
N SER A 956 10.21 50.47 -17.84
CA SER A 956 11.65 50.22 -17.75
C SER A 956 11.98 49.08 -16.80
N ARG A 957 13.15 48.46 -16.99
CA ARG A 957 13.66 47.39 -16.10
C ARG A 957 13.76 47.85 -14.64
N GLU A 958 14.15 49.11 -14.44
CA GLU A 958 14.29 49.75 -13.12
C GLU A 958 12.93 50.02 -12.46
N ALA A 959 11.93 50.49 -13.21
CA ALA A 959 10.58 50.66 -12.70
C ALA A 959 9.95 49.31 -12.32
N ALA A 960 10.15 48.29 -13.16
CA ALA A 960 9.74 46.92 -12.90
C ALA A 960 10.41 46.31 -11.66
N PHE A 961 11.73 46.53 -11.51
CA PHE A 961 12.49 46.15 -10.32
C PHE A 961 11.95 46.83 -9.06
N THR A 962 11.73 48.14 -9.11
CA THR A 962 11.31 48.95 -7.96
C THR A 962 9.94 48.53 -7.44
N SER A 963 8.96 48.37 -8.35
CA SER A 963 7.63 47.85 -8.00
C SER A 963 7.72 46.45 -7.40
N SER A 964 8.44 45.54 -8.07
CA SER A 964 8.53 44.15 -7.63
C SER A 964 9.26 43.98 -6.29
N PHE A 965 10.34 44.73 -6.06
CA PHE A 965 11.06 44.75 -4.78
C PHE A 965 10.13 45.17 -3.63
N LYS A 966 9.35 46.24 -3.83
CA LYS A 966 8.35 46.72 -2.87
C LYS A 966 7.32 45.64 -2.55
N HIS A 967 6.62 45.11 -3.57
CA HIS A 967 5.56 44.11 -3.37
C HIS A 967 6.09 42.82 -2.74
N THR A 968 7.34 42.43 -3.02
CA THR A 968 7.98 41.27 -2.37
C THR A 968 8.14 41.49 -0.87
N GLN A 969 8.59 42.69 -0.46
CA GLN A 969 8.69 43.00 0.97
C GLN A 969 7.32 43.15 1.64
N GLU A 970 6.30 43.63 0.93
CA GLU A 970 4.92 43.70 1.44
C GLU A 970 4.33 42.30 1.64
N ALA A 971 4.50 41.39 0.68
CA ALA A 971 4.14 39.98 0.81
C ALA A 971 4.87 39.32 2.00
N LEU A 972 6.19 39.51 2.14
CA LEU A 972 6.96 38.96 3.25
C LEU A 972 6.51 39.49 4.62
N ARG A 973 6.22 40.79 4.76
CA ARG A 973 5.62 41.38 5.97
C ARG A 973 4.22 40.83 6.28
N SER A 974 3.43 40.52 5.26
CA SER A 974 2.10 39.93 5.45
C SER A 974 2.15 38.44 5.81
N LEU A 975 3.18 37.73 5.36
CA LEU A 975 3.31 36.28 5.55
C LEU A 975 4.03 35.93 6.86
N VAL A 976 5.04 36.70 7.28
CA VAL A 976 5.92 36.44 8.43
C VAL A 976 5.63 37.43 9.57
N PRO A 977 5.42 36.97 10.83
CA PRO A 977 5.23 37.86 11.98
C PRO A 977 6.50 38.65 12.34
N ASP A 978 6.34 39.80 12.98
CA ASP A 978 7.43 40.76 13.24
C ASP A 978 8.55 40.24 14.16
N ASP A 979 8.27 39.28 15.04
CA ASP A 979 9.15 38.73 16.07
C ASP A 979 9.47 37.23 15.90
N GLY A 980 9.10 36.62 14.76
CA GLY A 980 9.20 35.18 14.54
C GLY A 980 9.90 34.73 13.26
N GLU A 981 10.19 33.43 13.20
CA GLU A 981 10.50 32.71 11.95
C GLU A 981 9.27 31.90 11.53
N LYS A 982 8.98 31.85 10.23
CA LYS A 982 7.89 31.05 9.67
C LYS A 982 8.36 30.24 8.47
N ARG A 983 7.86 29.01 8.33
CA ARG A 983 8.05 28.20 7.13
C ARG A 983 7.10 28.70 6.04
N LEU A 984 7.65 29.08 4.89
CA LEU A 984 6.89 29.56 3.74
C LEU A 984 7.17 28.72 2.50
N GLN A 985 6.13 28.51 1.70
CA GLN A 985 6.23 27.98 0.35
C GLN A 985 6.73 29.08 -0.59
N VAL A 986 7.69 28.76 -1.47
CA VAL A 986 8.19 29.68 -2.50
C VAL A 986 7.04 30.18 -3.39
N LYS A 987 6.04 29.33 -3.67
CA LYS A 987 4.88 29.71 -4.49
C LYS A 987 4.04 30.81 -3.84
N ASP A 988 3.86 30.78 -2.52
CA ASP A 988 2.98 31.73 -1.82
C ASP A 988 3.61 33.14 -1.84
N ILE A 989 4.94 33.24 -1.69
CA ILE A 989 5.70 34.49 -1.86
C ILE A 989 5.55 35.03 -3.30
N VAL A 990 5.65 34.16 -4.32
CA VAL A 990 5.54 34.54 -5.73
C VAL A 990 4.11 34.96 -6.09
N ASP A 991 3.09 34.23 -5.63
CA ASP A 991 1.68 34.53 -5.90
C ASP A 991 1.27 35.88 -5.31
N ASP A 992 1.57 36.14 -4.04
CA ASP A 992 1.23 37.40 -3.37
C ASP A 992 1.99 38.59 -3.98
N THR A 993 3.26 38.41 -4.32
CA THR A 993 4.07 39.44 -5.01
C THR A 993 3.50 39.75 -6.40
N LEU A 994 3.18 38.73 -7.20
CA LEU A 994 2.60 38.90 -8.53
C LEU A 994 1.21 39.53 -8.46
N ALA A 995 0.39 39.21 -7.45
CA ALA A 995 -0.89 39.87 -7.22
C ALA A 995 -0.72 41.37 -6.90
N GLY A 996 0.25 41.74 -6.05
CA GLY A 996 0.57 43.13 -5.74
C GLY A 996 0.99 43.94 -6.97
N ILE A 997 1.95 43.43 -7.75
CA ILE A 997 2.40 44.05 -9.01
C ILE A 997 1.24 44.14 -10.01
N SER A 998 0.44 43.08 -10.14
CA SER A 998 -0.69 43.06 -11.06
C SER A 998 -1.75 44.10 -10.69
N LYS A 999 -1.98 44.33 -9.40
CA LYS A 999 -2.92 45.34 -8.93
C LYS A 999 -2.43 46.75 -9.25
N GLU A 1000 -1.14 47.01 -9.06
CA GLU A 1000 -0.50 48.29 -9.40
C GLU A 1000 -0.56 48.61 -10.91
N TRP A 1001 -0.34 47.60 -11.76
CA TRP A 1001 -0.22 47.82 -13.20
C TRP A 1001 -1.50 47.60 -13.99
N PHE A 1002 -2.36 46.65 -13.59
CA PHE A 1002 -3.55 46.25 -14.34
C PHE A 1002 -4.87 46.43 -13.57
N GLY A 1003 -4.82 46.89 -12.30
CA GLY A 1003 -6.00 47.01 -11.44
C GLY A 1003 -6.56 45.68 -10.94
N LEU A 1004 -5.86 44.57 -11.17
CA LEU A 1004 -6.30 43.20 -10.88
C LEU A 1004 -5.28 42.48 -9.99
N PRO A 1005 -5.66 41.85 -8.87
CA PRO A 1005 -7.03 41.65 -8.39
C PRO A 1005 -7.67 42.93 -7.82
N ASP A 1006 -8.92 43.16 -8.21
CA ASP A 1006 -9.79 44.22 -7.70
C ASP A 1006 -10.43 43.81 -6.36
N GLY A 1007 -10.60 42.50 -6.13
CA GLY A 1007 -11.18 41.92 -4.91
C GLY A 1007 -12.70 41.72 -4.98
N GLU A 1008 -13.39 42.35 -5.92
CA GLU A 1008 -14.82 42.15 -6.15
C GLU A 1008 -15.07 41.06 -7.20
N HIS A 1009 -14.48 41.19 -8.39
CA HIS A 1009 -14.67 40.30 -9.53
C HIS A 1009 -13.55 39.26 -9.65
N VAL A 1010 -12.30 39.65 -9.41
CA VAL A 1010 -11.12 38.77 -9.38
C VAL A 1010 -10.47 38.82 -8.00
N ALA A 1011 -10.36 37.68 -7.34
CA ALA A 1011 -9.79 37.56 -6.01
C ALA A 1011 -8.25 37.49 -6.03
N CYS A 1012 -7.61 37.85 -4.92
CA CYS A 1012 -6.17 37.64 -4.75
C CYS A 1012 -5.86 36.17 -4.46
N GLY A 1013 -4.84 35.61 -5.12
CA GLY A 1013 -4.25 34.33 -4.74
C GLY A 1013 -3.91 33.39 -5.89
N GLY A 1014 -3.35 32.23 -5.50
CA GLY A 1014 -3.04 31.13 -6.39
C GLY A 1014 -4.26 30.41 -6.98
N TRP A 1015 -4.01 29.34 -7.73
CA TRP A 1015 -5.04 28.52 -8.35
C TRP A 1015 -5.45 27.33 -7.45
N HIS A 1016 -6.70 26.89 -7.56
CA HIS A 1016 -7.25 25.71 -6.90
C HIS A 1016 -8.39 25.10 -7.72
N TRP A 1017 -8.56 23.77 -7.65
CA TRP A 1017 -9.55 23.00 -8.42
C TRP A 1017 -11.03 23.36 -8.18
N ARG A 1018 -11.35 23.97 -7.04
CA ARG A 1018 -12.71 24.36 -6.65
C ARG A 1018 -12.67 25.80 -6.16
N SER A 1019 -13.08 26.75 -7.01
CA SER A 1019 -13.16 28.18 -6.69
C SER A 1019 -14.49 28.75 -7.15
N ASP A 1020 -15.11 29.60 -6.32
CA ASP A 1020 -16.33 30.33 -6.67
C ASP A 1020 -16.05 31.59 -7.52
N LYS A 1021 -14.78 32.03 -7.59
CA LYS A 1021 -14.33 33.22 -8.34
C LYS A 1021 -12.95 32.99 -8.99
N PRO A 1022 -12.65 33.64 -10.13
CA PRO A 1022 -11.30 33.64 -10.66
C PRO A 1022 -10.32 34.38 -9.73
N THR A 1023 -9.07 33.92 -9.72
CA THR A 1023 -7.99 34.43 -8.86
C THR A 1023 -6.82 34.97 -9.68
N CYS A 1024 -6.14 36.00 -9.16
CA CYS A 1024 -4.92 36.56 -9.72
C CYS A 1024 -3.75 36.36 -8.73
N PRO A 1025 -2.62 35.76 -9.15
CA PRO A 1025 -2.28 35.33 -10.51
C PRO A 1025 -2.86 33.95 -10.91
N GLY A 1026 -3.51 33.22 -10.00
CA GLY A 1026 -3.87 31.80 -10.17
C GLY A 1026 -4.48 31.43 -11.53
N HIS A 1027 -5.65 32.00 -11.86
CA HIS A 1027 -6.44 31.58 -13.03
C HIS A 1027 -5.81 31.93 -14.39
N PHE A 1028 -4.74 32.73 -14.44
CA PHE A 1028 -4.04 33.08 -15.69
C PHE A 1028 -3.10 31.97 -16.19
N HIS A 1029 -2.75 30.99 -15.35
CA HIS A 1029 -1.79 29.92 -15.68
C HIS A 1029 -2.36 28.87 -16.64
N SER A 1030 -3.61 28.42 -16.43
CA SER A 1030 -4.24 27.38 -17.25
C SER A 1030 -4.55 27.84 -18.69
N PRO A 1031 -5.08 29.07 -18.96
CA PRO A 1031 -5.20 29.58 -20.32
C PRO A 1031 -3.85 29.69 -21.02
N SER A 1032 -2.81 30.21 -20.33
CA SER A 1032 -1.47 30.37 -20.90
C SER A 1032 -0.88 29.04 -21.38
N ARG A 1033 -0.98 28.00 -20.54
CA ARG A 1033 -0.59 26.64 -20.93
C ARG A 1033 -1.40 26.12 -22.11
N TYR A 1034 -2.72 26.26 -22.08
CA TYR A 1034 -3.60 25.83 -23.17
C TYR A 1034 -3.25 26.52 -24.50
N MET A 1035 -2.91 27.81 -24.51
CA MET A 1035 -2.47 28.51 -25.72
C MET A 1035 -1.14 27.98 -26.25
N PHE A 1036 -0.08 28.07 -25.42
CA PHE A 1036 1.29 28.00 -25.92
C PHE A 1036 1.89 26.60 -25.95
N GLN A 1037 1.35 25.63 -25.19
CA GLN A 1037 1.76 24.24 -25.25
C GLN A 1037 1.42 23.65 -26.63
N PRO A 1038 2.35 22.99 -27.36
CA PRO A 1038 2.08 22.49 -28.72
C PRO A 1038 0.88 21.56 -28.79
N ASN A 1039 0.83 20.56 -27.90
CA ASN A 1039 -0.24 19.60 -27.74
C ASN A 1039 -0.70 19.60 -26.27
N PRO A 1040 -1.67 20.45 -25.88
CA PRO A 1040 -2.22 20.42 -24.52
C PRO A 1040 -3.04 19.15 -24.32
N GLY A 1041 -2.95 18.56 -23.13
CA GLY A 1041 -3.77 17.41 -22.75
C GLY A 1041 -5.26 17.78 -22.61
N LEU A 1042 -6.12 16.77 -22.43
CA LEU A 1042 -7.57 16.96 -22.29
C LEU A 1042 -7.91 17.92 -21.13
N GLU A 1043 -7.34 17.68 -19.94
CA GLU A 1043 -7.63 18.51 -18.76
C GLU A 1043 -7.02 19.91 -18.87
N ALA A 1044 -5.81 20.04 -19.41
CA ALA A 1044 -5.22 21.34 -19.72
C ALA A 1044 -6.08 22.15 -20.71
N THR A 1045 -6.73 21.47 -21.67
CA THR A 1045 -7.65 22.08 -22.63
C THR A 1045 -8.96 22.51 -21.96
N LYS A 1046 -9.65 21.61 -21.26
CA LYS A 1046 -10.91 21.90 -20.55
C LYS A 1046 -10.73 23.07 -19.57
N VAL A 1047 -9.75 22.96 -18.67
CA VAL A 1047 -9.49 23.95 -17.62
C VAL A 1047 -8.98 25.26 -18.21
N GLY A 1048 -8.12 25.24 -19.23
CA GLY A 1048 -7.66 26.46 -19.90
C GLY A 1048 -8.76 27.22 -20.66
N GLN A 1049 -9.70 26.51 -21.28
CA GLN A 1049 -10.89 27.12 -21.88
C GLN A 1049 -11.82 27.71 -20.80
N GLN A 1050 -12.16 26.93 -19.77
CA GLN A 1050 -13.06 27.35 -18.71
C GLN A 1050 -12.52 28.58 -17.97
N HIS A 1051 -11.26 28.53 -17.53
CA HIS A 1051 -10.63 29.64 -16.80
C HIS A 1051 -10.53 30.92 -17.64
N GLY A 1052 -10.35 30.80 -18.96
CA GLY A 1052 -10.40 31.95 -19.86
C GLY A 1052 -11.79 32.59 -19.92
N LYS A 1053 -12.86 31.79 -19.94
CA LYS A 1053 -14.24 32.28 -19.93
C LYS A 1053 -14.58 32.95 -18.60
N ASP A 1054 -14.14 32.37 -17.49
CA ASP A 1054 -14.37 32.93 -16.16
C ASP A 1054 -13.62 34.25 -15.97
N LEU A 1055 -12.36 34.33 -16.44
CA LEU A 1055 -11.62 35.59 -16.50
C LEU A 1055 -12.29 36.61 -17.43
N PHE A 1056 -12.74 36.22 -18.62
CA PHE A 1056 -13.43 37.11 -19.55
C PHE A 1056 -14.72 37.69 -18.94
N ASN A 1057 -15.52 36.86 -18.27
CA ASN A 1057 -16.73 37.28 -17.60
C ASN A 1057 -16.46 38.21 -16.41
N ALA A 1058 -15.41 37.96 -15.62
CA ALA A 1058 -15.06 38.78 -14.46
C ALA A 1058 -14.41 40.13 -14.85
N VAL A 1059 -13.42 40.08 -15.75
CA VAL A 1059 -12.71 41.28 -16.23
C VAL A 1059 -13.61 42.12 -17.12
N GLY A 1060 -14.53 41.52 -17.88
CA GLY A 1060 -15.55 42.24 -18.65
C GLY A 1060 -16.43 43.12 -17.76
N LYS A 1061 -16.92 42.57 -16.63
CA LYS A 1061 -17.67 43.34 -15.61
C LYS A 1061 -16.85 44.47 -15.02
N LEU A 1062 -15.56 44.25 -14.75
CA LEU A 1062 -14.65 45.31 -14.30
C LEU A 1062 -14.57 46.42 -15.34
N ILE A 1063 -14.31 46.12 -16.61
CA ILE A 1063 -14.23 47.12 -17.69
C ILE A 1063 -15.55 47.89 -17.85
N GLU A 1064 -16.70 47.23 -17.71
CA GLU A 1064 -18.02 47.90 -17.72
C GLU A 1064 -18.26 48.81 -16.51
N ALA A 1065 -17.79 48.45 -15.32
CA ALA A 1065 -17.85 49.29 -14.14
C ALA A 1065 -16.93 50.52 -14.26
N GLN A 1066 -15.72 50.32 -14.78
CA GLN A 1066 -14.71 51.36 -15.02
C GLN A 1066 -15.09 52.34 -16.15
N ARG A 1067 -16.13 52.05 -16.93
CA ARG A 1067 -16.78 53.00 -17.85
C ARG A 1067 -17.78 53.95 -17.16
N LYS A 1068 -18.25 53.61 -15.95
CA LYS A 1068 -19.32 54.31 -15.21
C LYS A 1068 -18.82 55.03 -13.96
N ALA A 1069 -17.60 54.74 -13.50
CA ALA A 1069 -16.98 55.25 -12.28
C ALA A 1069 -15.62 55.90 -12.58
N GLU A 1070 -14.96 56.44 -11.55
CA GLU A 1070 -13.58 56.93 -11.65
C GLU A 1070 -12.60 55.79 -11.96
N ARG A 1071 -11.67 56.04 -12.88
CA ARG A 1071 -10.87 54.97 -13.51
C ARG A 1071 -9.73 54.49 -12.61
N ASN A 1072 -9.73 53.21 -12.29
CA ASN A 1072 -8.76 52.52 -11.44
C ASN A 1072 -8.32 51.18 -12.05
N LEU A 1073 -7.59 51.22 -13.18
CA LEU A 1073 -7.04 50.03 -13.85
C LEU A 1073 -5.50 49.96 -13.79
N GLY A 1074 -4.87 50.65 -12.84
CA GLY A 1074 -3.40 50.69 -12.73
C GLY A 1074 -2.71 51.36 -13.93
N THR A 1075 -1.37 51.36 -13.94
CA THR A 1075 -0.59 52.11 -14.94
C THR A 1075 -0.73 51.57 -16.37
N LEU A 1076 -0.52 50.26 -16.57
CA LEU A 1076 -0.66 49.59 -17.86
C LEU A 1076 -2.13 49.40 -18.27
N GLY A 1077 -3.03 49.07 -17.35
CA GLY A 1077 -4.44 48.90 -17.66
C GLY A 1077 -5.11 50.22 -18.06
N ASN A 1078 -4.75 51.35 -17.43
CA ASN A 1078 -5.16 52.67 -17.91
C ASN A 1078 -4.63 52.97 -19.32
N ALA A 1079 -3.35 52.70 -19.59
CA ALA A 1079 -2.75 52.93 -20.91
C ALA A 1079 -3.39 52.07 -22.02
N LEU A 1080 -3.73 50.81 -21.71
CA LEU A 1080 -4.49 49.94 -22.62
C LEU A 1080 -5.94 50.41 -22.79
N PHE A 1081 -6.59 50.87 -21.71
CA PHE A 1081 -7.94 51.40 -21.76
C PHE A 1081 -8.04 52.63 -22.68
N ASP A 1082 -7.11 53.59 -22.57
CA ASP A 1082 -7.06 54.75 -23.47
C ASP A 1082 -6.76 54.35 -24.92
N ALA A 1083 -5.74 53.51 -25.12
CA ALA A 1083 -5.33 53.02 -26.43
C ALA A 1083 -6.48 52.42 -27.26
N TYR A 1084 -7.42 51.73 -26.61
CA TYR A 1084 -8.56 51.07 -27.23
C TYR A 1084 -9.89 51.87 -27.13
N SER A 1085 -9.87 53.10 -26.57
CA SER A 1085 -11.08 53.92 -26.34
C SER A 1085 -11.12 55.27 -27.06
N ASN A 1086 -10.13 55.62 -27.87
CA ASN A 1086 -9.92 56.96 -28.45
C ASN A 1086 -10.96 57.45 -29.49
N ASP A 1087 -12.13 56.81 -29.60
CA ASP A 1087 -13.17 57.18 -30.57
C ASP A 1087 -14.56 57.19 -29.90
N GLN A 1088 -14.97 58.38 -29.45
CA GLN A 1088 -16.24 58.59 -28.74
C GLN A 1088 -17.49 58.30 -29.58
N ALA A 1089 -17.37 58.24 -30.92
CA ALA A 1089 -18.51 58.01 -31.81
C ALA A 1089 -18.97 56.54 -31.87
N GLN A 1090 -18.17 55.60 -31.35
CA GLN A 1090 -18.46 54.16 -31.41
C GLN A 1090 -18.06 53.44 -30.10
N LEU A 1091 -18.82 53.67 -29.04
CA LEU A 1091 -18.77 52.92 -27.78
C LEU A 1091 -19.62 51.63 -27.90
N THR A 1092 -19.13 50.64 -28.65
CA THR A 1092 -19.81 49.35 -28.85
C THR A 1092 -19.37 48.29 -27.82
N SER A 1093 -20.25 47.32 -27.56
CA SER A 1093 -19.94 46.13 -26.73
C SER A 1093 -18.68 45.40 -27.22
N GLU A 1094 -18.47 45.36 -28.55
CA GLU A 1094 -17.32 44.73 -29.20
C GLU A 1094 -15.97 45.35 -28.78
N LYS A 1095 -15.86 46.68 -28.66
CA LYS A 1095 -14.61 47.34 -28.21
C LYS A 1095 -14.29 47.03 -26.75
N ASN A 1096 -15.30 46.94 -25.88
CA ASN A 1096 -15.09 46.51 -24.49
C ASN A 1096 -14.67 45.02 -24.41
N ALA A 1097 -15.27 44.15 -25.22
CA ALA A 1097 -14.84 42.76 -25.34
C ALA A 1097 -13.39 42.65 -25.82
N GLN A 1098 -13.00 43.39 -26.86
CA GLN A 1098 -11.63 43.42 -27.38
C GLN A 1098 -10.61 43.91 -26.33
N LEU A 1099 -10.93 44.96 -25.58
CA LEU A 1099 -10.10 45.44 -24.47
C LEU A 1099 -9.98 44.38 -23.35
N THR A 1100 -11.08 43.71 -23.01
CA THR A 1100 -11.10 42.63 -22.00
C THR A 1100 -10.19 41.47 -22.41
N SER A 1101 -10.34 40.97 -23.64
CA SER A 1101 -9.47 39.91 -24.18
C SER A 1101 -8.00 40.32 -24.21
N THR A 1102 -7.73 41.58 -24.58
CA THR A 1102 -6.36 42.13 -24.66
C THR A 1102 -5.71 42.23 -23.28
N LEU A 1103 -6.44 42.74 -22.28
CA LEU A 1103 -5.95 42.84 -20.90
C LEU A 1103 -5.62 41.45 -20.33
N ILE A 1104 -6.54 40.49 -20.51
CA ILE A 1104 -6.31 39.09 -20.11
C ILE A 1104 -5.10 38.50 -20.82
N GLY A 1105 -4.98 38.72 -22.13
CA GLY A 1105 -3.87 38.21 -22.94
C GLY A 1105 -2.49 38.74 -22.52
N VAL A 1106 -2.39 40.04 -22.18
CA VAL A 1106 -1.16 40.65 -21.68
C VAL A 1106 -0.77 40.06 -20.33
N MET A 1107 -1.73 39.93 -19.39
CA MET A 1107 -1.48 39.30 -18.08
C MET A 1107 -1.15 37.80 -18.21
N MET A 1108 -1.81 37.07 -19.09
CA MET A 1108 -1.56 35.65 -19.40
C MET A 1108 -0.16 35.42 -19.99
N GLY A 1109 0.38 36.38 -20.75
CA GLY A 1109 1.76 36.34 -21.23
C GLY A 1109 2.79 36.69 -20.16
N PHE A 1110 2.43 37.54 -19.19
CA PHE A 1110 3.33 38.00 -18.13
C PHE A 1110 3.41 37.04 -16.93
N LEU A 1111 2.29 36.74 -16.28
CA LEU A 1111 2.28 36.11 -14.95
C LEU A 1111 2.87 34.69 -14.94
N PRO A 1112 2.45 33.76 -15.81
CA PRO A 1112 2.95 32.38 -15.79
C PRO A 1112 4.41 32.28 -16.26
N THR A 1113 4.84 33.24 -17.08
CA THR A 1113 6.22 33.37 -17.55
C THR A 1113 7.14 33.78 -16.40
N VAL A 1114 6.78 34.79 -15.62
CA VAL A 1114 7.58 35.23 -14.46
C VAL A 1114 7.54 34.22 -13.33
N ASP A 1115 6.36 33.69 -12.98
CA ASP A 1115 6.20 32.62 -11.97
C ASP A 1115 7.07 31.41 -12.31
N GLY A 1116 6.96 30.89 -13.53
CA GLY A 1116 7.69 29.70 -13.95
C GLY A 1116 9.21 29.88 -13.93
N ASN A 1117 9.71 31.03 -14.40
CA ASN A 1117 11.14 31.32 -14.41
C ASN A 1117 11.70 31.56 -12.99
N ILE A 1118 10.98 32.27 -12.10
CA ILE A 1118 11.43 32.49 -10.71
C ILE A 1118 11.40 31.21 -9.90
N ARG A 1119 10.31 30.43 -9.98
CA ARG A 1119 10.26 29.13 -9.29
C ARG A 1119 11.29 28.15 -9.83
N GLY A 1120 11.59 28.20 -11.14
CA GLY A 1120 12.70 27.46 -11.74
C GLY A 1120 14.06 27.87 -11.19
N ALA A 1121 14.34 29.18 -11.10
CA ALA A 1121 15.58 29.72 -10.53
C ALA A 1121 15.76 29.33 -9.06
N LEU A 1122 14.74 29.55 -8.22
CA LEU A 1122 14.78 29.22 -6.80
C LEU A 1122 14.87 27.70 -6.58
N PHE A 1123 14.17 26.87 -7.38
CA PHE A 1123 14.28 25.42 -7.28
C PHE A 1123 15.71 24.91 -7.50
N GLU A 1124 16.41 25.40 -8.53
CA GLU A 1124 17.82 25.04 -8.76
C GLU A 1124 18.70 25.51 -7.59
N TRP A 1125 18.65 26.80 -7.25
CA TRP A 1125 19.53 27.42 -6.25
C TRP A 1125 19.31 26.91 -4.81
N ILE A 1126 18.10 26.45 -4.48
CA ILE A 1126 17.83 25.77 -3.19
C ILE A 1126 18.35 24.33 -3.24
N SER A 1127 18.24 23.65 -4.38
CA SER A 1127 18.65 22.25 -4.55
C SER A 1127 20.17 22.08 -4.55
N ASP A 1128 20.91 22.95 -5.24
CA ASP A 1128 22.39 22.92 -5.32
C ASP A 1128 23.09 23.73 -4.21
N ARG A 1129 22.31 24.45 -3.40
CA ARG A 1129 22.71 25.36 -2.31
C ARG A 1129 23.30 26.71 -2.73
N SER A 1130 23.29 27.08 -4.01
CA SER A 1130 23.81 28.38 -4.47
C SER A 1130 22.99 29.60 -4.00
N LEU A 1131 21.74 29.42 -3.55
CA LEU A 1131 20.89 30.52 -3.09
C LEU A 1131 21.54 31.32 -1.94
N TRP A 1132 22.22 30.61 -1.04
CA TRP A 1132 22.90 31.23 0.10
C TRP A 1132 24.16 32.00 -0.33
N ASP A 1133 24.88 31.50 -1.33
CA ASP A 1133 26.03 32.21 -1.92
C ASP A 1133 25.56 33.49 -2.64
N HIS A 1134 24.45 33.42 -3.38
CA HIS A 1134 23.82 34.59 -4.01
C HIS A 1134 23.32 35.60 -2.97
N GLN A 1135 22.79 35.12 -1.83
CA GLN A 1135 22.40 35.99 -0.72
C GLN A 1135 23.59 36.70 -0.08
N LEU A 1136 24.69 35.97 0.19
CA LEU A 1136 25.91 36.53 0.77
C LEU A 1136 26.56 37.53 -0.19
N ALA A 1137 26.68 37.20 -1.48
CA ALA A 1137 27.21 38.09 -2.50
C ALA A 1137 26.37 39.37 -2.62
N TYR A 1138 25.03 39.27 -2.62
CA TYR A 1138 24.16 40.44 -2.67
C TYR A 1138 24.35 41.30 -1.42
N LEU A 1139 24.39 40.73 -0.23
CA LEU A 1139 24.52 41.51 1.00
C LEU A 1139 25.91 42.15 1.17
N ALA A 1140 26.97 41.52 0.64
CA ALA A 1140 28.34 42.04 0.70
C ALA A 1140 28.61 43.23 -0.24
N ASP A 1141 27.84 43.36 -1.33
CA ASP A 1141 27.99 44.46 -2.28
C ASP A 1141 27.61 45.82 -1.64
N LYS A 1142 28.50 46.82 -1.75
CA LYS A 1142 28.38 48.13 -1.09
C LYS A 1142 27.66 49.19 -1.92
N ASN A 1143 27.19 48.87 -3.12
CA ASN A 1143 26.51 49.82 -3.98
C ASN A 1143 25.17 50.24 -3.35
N GLN A 1144 24.93 51.55 -3.27
CA GLN A 1144 23.74 52.12 -2.62
C GLN A 1144 22.48 52.00 -3.49
N ASP A 1145 22.66 51.90 -4.81
CA ASP A 1145 21.57 51.66 -5.74
C ASP A 1145 21.24 50.15 -5.77
N ARG A 1146 20.08 49.79 -5.23
CA ARG A 1146 19.57 48.41 -5.19
C ARG A 1146 19.39 47.79 -6.57
N PHE A 1147 19.01 48.56 -7.58
CA PHE A 1147 18.78 48.07 -8.93
C PHE A 1147 20.12 47.74 -9.62
N VAL A 1148 21.09 48.64 -9.55
CA VAL A 1148 22.45 48.40 -10.09
C VAL A 1148 23.09 47.22 -9.37
N LYS A 1149 22.98 47.17 -8.04
CA LYS A 1149 23.45 46.08 -7.18
C LYS A 1149 22.83 44.71 -7.57
N ALA A 1150 21.52 44.65 -7.75
CA ALA A 1150 20.85 43.43 -8.20
C ALA A 1150 21.30 43.00 -9.61
N CYS A 1151 21.49 43.96 -10.53
CA CYS A 1151 22.01 43.68 -11.87
C CYS A 1151 23.44 43.11 -11.83
N MET A 1152 24.33 43.65 -10.99
CA MET A 1152 25.71 43.18 -10.87
C MET A 1152 25.80 41.77 -10.28
N VAL A 1153 25.03 41.47 -9.24
CA VAL A 1153 25.16 40.20 -8.49
C VAL A 1153 24.26 39.09 -9.02
N LEU A 1154 22.99 39.38 -9.33
CA LEU A 1154 21.97 38.36 -9.56
C LEU A 1154 21.73 38.04 -11.04
N MET A 1155 22.06 38.96 -11.96
CA MET A 1155 21.78 38.77 -13.39
C MET A 1155 22.58 37.60 -14.00
N GLY A 1156 23.85 37.42 -13.61
CA GLY A 1156 24.69 36.32 -14.09
C GLY A 1156 24.15 34.93 -13.70
N PRO A 1157 23.91 34.66 -12.40
CA PRO A 1157 23.23 33.45 -11.94
C PRO A 1157 21.86 33.24 -12.58
N LEU A 1158 21.02 34.29 -12.63
CA LEU A 1158 19.68 34.20 -13.21
C LEU A 1158 19.74 33.79 -14.69
N THR A 1159 20.64 34.41 -15.47
CA THR A 1159 20.87 34.08 -16.88
C THR A 1159 21.22 32.60 -17.07
N LYS A 1160 22.14 32.06 -16.26
CA LYS A 1160 22.56 30.65 -16.34
C LYS A 1160 21.39 29.68 -16.09
N THR A 1161 20.45 30.03 -15.23
CA THR A 1161 19.26 29.20 -14.97
C THR A 1161 18.17 29.40 -16.04
N LEU A 1162 17.93 30.64 -16.48
CA LEU A 1162 17.00 30.94 -17.59
C LEU A 1162 17.40 30.23 -18.89
N LEU A 1163 18.70 30.14 -19.20
CA LEU A 1163 19.17 29.40 -20.37
C LEU A 1163 19.06 27.87 -20.21
N LEU A 1164 19.07 27.36 -18.97
CA LEU A 1164 18.95 25.93 -18.67
C LEU A 1164 17.50 25.44 -18.71
N ARG A 1165 16.59 26.23 -18.11
CA ARG A 1165 15.15 25.93 -17.95
C ARG A 1165 14.30 27.17 -18.25
N PRO A 1166 14.23 27.61 -19.51
CA PRO A 1166 13.41 28.75 -19.88
C PRO A 1166 11.92 28.44 -19.75
N VAL A 1167 11.12 29.40 -19.28
CA VAL A 1167 9.66 29.33 -19.40
C VAL A 1167 9.19 30.41 -20.38
N PRO A 1168 8.44 30.05 -21.45
CA PRO A 1168 8.07 28.69 -21.87
C PRO A 1168 9.24 27.89 -22.48
N GLU A 1169 9.28 26.58 -22.24
CA GLU A 1169 10.29 25.69 -22.85
C GLU A 1169 10.03 25.42 -24.34
N LEU A 1170 8.75 25.30 -24.71
CA LEU A 1170 8.27 24.99 -26.06
C LEU A 1170 7.17 25.97 -26.47
N VAL A 1171 7.15 26.36 -27.75
CA VAL A 1171 6.03 27.05 -28.41
C VAL A 1171 5.74 26.38 -29.77
N TRP A 1172 4.78 26.86 -30.56
CA TRP A 1172 4.44 26.23 -31.84
C TRP A 1172 3.96 27.20 -32.92
N ARG A 1173 4.01 26.75 -34.18
CA ARG A 1173 3.46 27.41 -35.36
C ARG A 1173 2.78 26.38 -36.25
N THR A 1174 1.94 26.81 -37.19
CA THR A 1174 1.47 25.96 -38.30
C THR A 1174 2.18 26.38 -39.60
N ALA A 1175 2.63 25.44 -40.42
CA ALA A 1175 3.19 25.75 -41.73
C ALA A 1175 2.10 26.11 -42.75
N LEU A 1176 2.35 27.13 -43.56
CA LEU A 1176 1.47 27.62 -44.64
C LEU A 1176 1.82 27.02 -46.00
N GLU A 1177 3.12 26.94 -46.31
CA GLU A 1177 3.62 26.46 -47.61
C GLU A 1177 4.49 25.19 -47.48
N ARG A 1178 4.66 24.46 -48.59
CA ARG A 1178 5.64 23.37 -48.66
C ARG A 1178 7.04 23.94 -48.84
N HIS A 1179 7.94 23.64 -47.91
CA HIS A 1179 9.34 24.08 -47.94
C HIS A 1179 10.23 23.09 -47.18
N PHE A 1180 11.55 23.29 -47.22
CA PHE A 1180 12.49 22.55 -46.36
C PHE A 1180 12.86 23.40 -45.15
N LEU A 1181 12.81 22.79 -43.96
CA LEU A 1181 13.35 23.34 -42.72
C LEU A 1181 14.46 22.40 -42.24
N GLY A 1182 15.71 22.85 -42.37
CA GLY A 1182 16.86 21.95 -42.29
C GLY A 1182 16.72 20.78 -43.28
N PRO A 1183 16.93 19.52 -42.86
CA PRO A 1183 16.79 18.35 -43.73
C PRO A 1183 15.35 17.84 -43.92
N VAL A 1184 14.34 18.49 -43.31
CA VAL A 1184 12.95 17.97 -43.29
C VAL A 1184 12.06 18.76 -44.25
N GLU A 1185 11.38 18.06 -45.17
CA GLU A 1185 10.25 18.64 -45.91
C GLU A 1185 9.10 18.92 -44.94
N VAL A 1186 8.71 20.18 -44.85
CA VAL A 1186 7.53 20.70 -44.14
C VAL A 1186 6.39 20.90 -45.15
N ARG A 1187 5.16 20.65 -44.73
CA ARG A 1187 3.94 20.67 -45.55
C ARG A 1187 2.90 21.62 -44.95
N PRO A 1188 2.01 22.21 -45.76
CA PRO A 1188 0.89 23.00 -45.27
C PRO A 1188 0.08 22.24 -44.21
N GLY A 1189 -0.23 22.89 -43.10
CA GLY A 1189 -0.93 22.30 -41.95
C GLY A 1189 -0.04 21.58 -40.93
N ASP A 1190 1.26 21.38 -41.19
CA ASP A 1190 2.16 20.79 -40.20
C ASP A 1190 2.30 21.68 -38.95
N LYS A 1191 2.18 21.07 -37.77
CA LYS A 1191 2.53 21.72 -36.51
C LYS A 1191 4.03 21.68 -36.28
N ILE A 1192 4.64 22.86 -36.24
CA ILE A 1192 6.06 23.07 -35.95
C ILE A 1192 6.19 23.33 -34.45
N ALA A 1193 6.79 22.38 -33.71
CA ALA A 1193 7.06 22.52 -32.28
C ALA A 1193 8.47 23.09 -32.08
N VAL A 1194 8.54 24.33 -31.61
CA VAL A 1194 9.77 25.13 -31.51
C VAL A 1194 10.33 25.02 -30.09
N SER A 1195 11.51 24.43 -29.98
CA SER A 1195 12.17 24.16 -28.69
C SER A 1195 13.10 25.30 -28.29
N ILE A 1196 12.55 26.23 -27.50
CA ILE A 1196 13.32 27.31 -26.87
C ILE A 1196 14.36 26.70 -25.93
N VAL A 1197 13.97 25.73 -25.10
CA VAL A 1197 14.87 25.04 -24.15
C VAL A 1197 16.09 24.40 -24.82
N SER A 1198 15.92 23.77 -25.99
CA SER A 1198 17.07 23.20 -26.72
C SER A 1198 18.00 24.28 -27.25
N ALA A 1199 17.44 25.36 -27.83
CA ALA A 1199 18.24 26.44 -28.39
C ALA A 1199 18.96 27.25 -27.31
N THR A 1200 18.34 27.51 -26.16
CA THR A 1200 19.00 28.19 -25.03
C THR A 1200 20.05 27.31 -24.36
N GLN A 1201 19.86 25.99 -24.33
CA GLN A 1201 20.88 25.04 -23.89
C GLN A 1201 22.05 24.94 -24.88
N GLU A 1202 21.81 25.04 -26.19
CA GLU A 1202 22.85 25.18 -27.21
C GLU A 1202 23.63 26.49 -27.01
N CYS A 1203 22.95 27.62 -26.81
CA CYS A 1203 23.60 28.89 -26.43
C CYS A 1203 24.47 28.74 -25.17
N ARG A 1204 23.95 28.09 -24.11
CA ARG A 1204 24.71 27.83 -22.87
C ARG A 1204 25.92 26.90 -23.08
N LEU A 1205 25.87 25.94 -24.00
CA LEU A 1205 27.02 25.09 -24.33
C LEU A 1205 28.11 25.84 -25.11
N ASN A 1206 27.74 26.95 -25.76
CA ASN A 1206 28.63 27.79 -26.57
C ASN A 1206 28.97 29.13 -25.89
N ASP A 1207 28.66 29.29 -24.60
CA ASP A 1207 28.79 30.54 -23.81
C ASP A 1207 28.18 31.81 -24.46
N ASP A 1208 27.10 31.61 -25.23
CA ASP A 1208 26.39 32.64 -25.98
C ASP A 1208 25.27 33.29 -25.14
N ASN A 1209 25.50 34.53 -24.72
CA ASN A 1209 24.59 35.28 -23.86
C ASN A 1209 23.36 35.85 -24.60
N ASP A 1210 23.37 35.95 -25.94
CA ASP A 1210 22.22 36.44 -26.72
C ASP A 1210 21.07 35.43 -26.74
N GLY A 1211 21.34 34.19 -26.31
CA GLY A 1211 20.32 33.16 -26.07
C GLY A 1211 19.16 33.61 -25.17
N LEU A 1212 19.35 34.63 -24.31
CA LEU A 1212 18.27 35.18 -23.51
C LEU A 1212 17.11 35.73 -24.35
N TYR A 1213 17.38 36.31 -25.52
CA TYR A 1213 16.33 36.86 -26.37
C TYR A 1213 15.44 35.78 -26.99
N LEU A 1214 15.89 34.52 -27.06
CA LEU A 1214 15.10 33.39 -27.57
C LEU A 1214 13.92 33.06 -26.65
N LEU A 1215 14.04 33.25 -25.33
CA LEU A 1215 12.93 33.12 -24.37
C LEU A 1215 11.77 34.06 -24.71
N PHE A 1216 12.09 35.20 -25.30
CA PHE A 1216 11.16 36.26 -25.68
C PHE A 1216 10.84 36.21 -27.19
N GLY A 1217 11.26 35.17 -27.91
CA GLY A 1217 11.02 35.03 -29.35
C GLY A 1217 11.77 36.04 -30.22
N GLY A 1218 12.84 36.66 -29.71
CA GLY A 1218 13.69 37.63 -30.43
C GLY A 1218 13.81 38.99 -29.72
N ASN A 1219 14.82 39.78 -30.10
CA ASN A 1219 15.01 41.13 -29.57
C ASN A 1219 14.11 42.16 -30.29
N ARG A 1220 12.95 42.49 -29.69
CA ARG A 1220 11.99 43.45 -30.28
C ARG A 1220 12.55 44.86 -30.52
N ARG A 1221 13.68 45.24 -29.91
CA ARG A 1221 14.29 46.57 -30.16
C ARG A 1221 15.08 46.65 -31.48
N GLU A 1222 15.40 45.51 -32.09
CA GLU A 1222 16.17 45.47 -33.33
C GLU A 1222 15.31 45.69 -34.58
N LYS A 1223 15.89 46.32 -35.60
CA LYS A 1223 15.21 46.60 -36.85
C LYS A 1223 15.02 45.32 -37.66
N GLY A 1224 13.77 44.88 -37.80
CA GLY A 1224 13.44 43.62 -38.47
C GLY A 1224 13.30 42.42 -37.53
N HIS A 1225 13.10 42.67 -36.23
CA HIS A 1225 12.78 41.65 -35.23
C HIS A 1225 11.62 40.72 -35.65
N PRO A 1226 11.55 39.49 -35.12
CA PRO A 1226 10.38 38.60 -35.25
C PRO A 1226 9.05 39.31 -34.92
N THR A 1227 8.04 39.18 -35.77
CA THR A 1227 6.73 39.86 -35.61
C THR A 1227 6.14 39.70 -34.21
N HIS A 1228 6.28 38.49 -33.64
CA HIS A 1228 5.74 38.09 -32.34
C HIS A 1228 6.77 38.05 -31.20
N ALA A 1229 7.95 38.67 -31.37
CA ALA A 1229 8.87 38.89 -30.26
C ALA A 1229 8.14 39.58 -29.09
N CYS A 1230 8.38 39.18 -27.85
CA CYS A 1230 7.66 39.69 -26.69
C CYS A 1230 8.11 41.12 -26.35
N PRO A 1231 7.17 42.08 -26.14
CA PRO A 1231 7.51 43.44 -25.71
C PRO A 1231 8.03 43.52 -24.27
N GLY A 1232 7.77 42.50 -23.45
CA GLY A 1232 7.97 42.52 -22.00
C GLY A 1232 9.37 42.13 -21.49
N TYR A 1233 10.41 42.07 -22.33
CA TYR A 1233 11.76 41.66 -21.91
C TYR A 1233 12.27 42.43 -20.68
N GLU A 1234 12.32 43.76 -20.78
CA GLU A 1234 12.81 44.62 -19.70
C GLU A 1234 11.95 44.51 -18.43
N MET A 1235 10.63 44.47 -18.61
CA MET A 1235 9.64 44.34 -17.54
C MET A 1235 9.81 43.02 -16.79
N ALA A 1236 9.92 41.90 -17.50
CA ALA A 1236 10.07 40.57 -16.90
C ALA A 1236 11.40 40.43 -16.17
N ILE A 1237 12.52 40.82 -16.78
CA ILE A 1237 13.85 40.79 -16.13
C ILE A 1237 13.88 41.68 -14.89
N GLY A 1238 13.28 42.88 -14.97
CA GLY A 1238 13.17 43.81 -13.85
C GLY A 1238 12.39 43.21 -12.67
N VAL A 1239 11.19 42.65 -12.93
CA VAL A 1239 10.39 41.95 -11.90
C VAL A 1239 11.17 40.78 -11.29
N MET A 1240 11.82 39.95 -12.10
CA MET A 1240 12.56 38.81 -11.57
C MET A 1240 13.73 39.23 -10.66
N LEU A 1241 14.48 40.26 -11.04
CA LEU A 1241 15.54 40.82 -10.19
C LEU A 1241 14.96 41.47 -8.92
N GLY A 1242 13.80 42.14 -9.02
CA GLY A 1242 13.12 42.78 -7.88
C GLY A 1242 12.62 41.78 -6.85
N MET A 1243 12.02 40.68 -7.29
CA MET A 1243 11.64 39.53 -6.43
C MET A 1243 12.84 38.96 -5.69
N LEU A 1244 13.90 38.64 -6.42
CA LEU A 1244 15.09 38.03 -5.82
C LEU A 1244 15.77 39.00 -4.84
N ALA A 1245 15.99 40.26 -5.23
CA ALA A 1245 16.57 41.26 -4.33
C ALA A 1245 15.69 41.52 -3.10
N GLY A 1246 14.37 41.62 -3.26
CA GLY A 1246 13.42 41.84 -2.17
C GLY A 1246 13.45 40.70 -1.13
N LEU A 1247 13.48 39.45 -1.60
CA LEU A 1247 13.61 38.26 -0.75
C LEU A 1247 14.98 38.20 -0.07
N LEU A 1248 16.06 38.38 -0.83
CA LEU A 1248 17.43 38.24 -0.32
C LEU A 1248 17.82 39.34 0.67
N GLU A 1249 17.29 40.57 0.50
CA GLU A 1249 17.57 41.72 1.37
C GLU A 1249 16.72 41.70 2.65
N TRP A 1250 15.46 41.27 2.59
CA TRP A 1250 14.54 41.33 3.73
C TRP A 1250 14.67 40.14 4.69
N ALA A 1251 14.92 38.94 4.16
CA ALA A 1251 14.79 37.69 4.91
C ALA A 1251 16.13 37.04 5.30
N ARG A 1252 16.21 36.48 6.51
CA ARG A 1252 17.16 35.40 6.81
C ARG A 1252 16.52 34.12 6.28
N LEU A 1253 17.23 33.43 5.39
CA LEU A 1253 16.72 32.22 4.73
C LEU A 1253 17.44 31.00 5.29
N ARG A 1254 16.69 30.04 5.83
CA ARG A 1254 17.23 28.72 6.22
C ARG A 1254 16.63 27.61 5.36
N PRO A 1255 17.43 26.60 4.97
CA PRO A 1255 16.94 25.48 4.17
C PRO A 1255 15.87 24.69 4.94
N THR A 1256 14.96 24.10 4.18
CA THR A 1256 14.11 23.00 4.66
C THR A 1256 14.51 21.70 3.95
N MET A 1257 13.79 20.61 4.21
CA MET A 1257 13.94 19.35 3.46
C MET A 1257 13.24 19.37 2.09
N SER A 1258 12.49 20.44 1.77
CA SER A 1258 11.80 20.63 0.50
C SER A 1258 12.48 21.73 -0.33
N PRO A 1259 12.82 21.50 -1.61
CA PRO A 1259 13.43 22.53 -2.46
C PRO A 1259 12.47 23.67 -2.86
N MET A 1260 11.21 23.61 -2.40
CA MET A 1260 10.18 24.63 -2.63
C MET A 1260 9.69 25.30 -1.34
N GLU A 1261 10.31 25.00 -0.18
CA GLU A 1261 10.02 25.65 1.10
C GLU A 1261 11.27 26.25 1.73
N LEU A 1262 11.12 27.42 2.34
CA LEU A 1262 12.15 28.10 3.10
C LEU A 1262 11.64 28.41 4.50
N ASN A 1263 12.51 28.30 5.50
CA ASN A 1263 12.27 28.95 6.79
C ASN A 1263 12.75 30.40 6.67
N VAL A 1264 11.86 31.34 6.97
CA VAL A 1264 12.00 32.77 6.68
C VAL A 1264 11.79 33.56 7.97
N SER A 1265 12.78 34.36 8.37
CA SER A 1265 12.64 35.36 9.43
C SER A 1265 13.04 36.74 8.92
N ARG A 1266 12.55 37.80 9.57
CA ARG A 1266 13.04 39.17 9.35
C ARG A 1266 14.54 39.26 9.64
N ARG A 1267 15.28 40.09 8.89
CA ARG A 1267 16.73 40.31 9.05
C ARG A 1267 17.12 41.18 10.23
#